data_AF-A5UWP8-F1
#
_entry.id   AF-A5UWP8-F1
#
_cell.length_a   1.000
_cell.length_b   1.000
_cell.length_c   1.000
_cell.angle_alpha   90.00
_cell.angle_beta   90.00
_cell.angle_gamma   90.00
#
_symmetry.space_group_name_H-M   'P 1'
#
loop_
_entity.id
_entity.type
_entity.pdbx_description
1 polymer ?
#
loop_
_entity_poly.entity_id
_entity_poly.type
_entity_poly.pdbx_seq_one_letter_code
_entity_poly.pdbx_strand_id
1 'polypeptide(L)'
;MNSAVIVLTWNGGAEAIACLQRVRQLDPAPDIVLVVDNDSRDGTPDQIAALFPVFTLIRNPHNLGYSGGMNVGIRTLLAHESLPDVIVLLNQDTLVDPGWLGAIIAPFADPAVGAVGCKIRYPDGTIQHAGLTLDWPLALSRHVGRYEPDRGQYDKPRDVEFVTFAAVALRRQALERIGLFDEGYRPAYFEDVDLCVRLRRAGYLIRYEPQATLIHREATSQRDRLTRSALVHRGRLRFVLKTYALDEITGPFAQAEHDFIGSLEQPSEKRALRWAYDRTLADLLHIWLARRETNQDVSEATATVQRLLLNLQHELSRSSHRRIAARLADIENLVTDQPALLAARYTLLDSPPLRVDLGESFCINVDVHNIGRIAWRSAGAHPIRLGYRWVDQAGGRIVGLHRSAIPKDILPGEHAHIALRIDPPPQPGVWQLQISLVEEYIDWFSTYGIPPLCVDIEYVLDTALRAVILSANVAAYDAIGKYILFQTQTLRSAGYRVVILAEHVDQRLPTDILLSVVAINCQIPDEHYAVALEHLHRADLIILHYPLFYDLAGLVRDVRHGVVLFDYHGITPPDIWGVESPDYYARMVRGVTNLSLVQYADYAIGHSRFTCAELIATGLIDPKRVIQMAFPIVAHATLSGAPGCDLIERFDVRNKHVLLYVGRMARSKRVDMLIEALPAIVARHPETKLLLVGDDRPLVYRQYVREVAARARELGVAACVQFTGQVDDTTLDQLYCACAVFVTASIHEGFCMPVVEAMAHGRPVVATRVTALPETVGDAGLLFDPDDIAGLADQICRLLDDLPHPGAHWDMSQFGRLVPVTEEEIAALRQRKIGIVTPRYGVGVLGGAEQGIRGWAEQLAARGYTVEALTTTTVDMSNWGDHVPPGVDHLNGVTIRRFRTTSIDDRWFHAVREQAEAGKLPRFSEEQRFMEHNLRSVDLEQFIAQHAEEYACLLVIPYLFGTSYWTIRTAPERSILIPCLYDEPLARLGIFRSMLEQAAAIFFNSEEEEAFATRVLGVTNPYRACLGFGFPDHPEPGHPHRFRERSGVTGPFLLYAGRLEHGKNVPQLIDYFIRYKAERPGALTLALSGTGDISPPSRHDIVALGMLPREVLNDAFASALALCQLSLNESFSLVLMESWLQGRPVIVHADCAVTNGHVKRSGGGYAVRSYEDFRAAVDALLANDEHAATLGARGKTYVIERYTWSRLLPRIEENIARFSRPRSLYARLAQRGVVRALEFTRKRFEADFLDLVERALAETRPQAYAD
;
A
#
# COMPACT_ATOMS: atom_id res chain seq x y z
N MET A 1 12.71 3.61 -51.18
CA MET A 1 11.58 4.16 -50.40
C MET A 1 11.31 3.17 -49.31
N ASN A 2 11.27 3.63 -48.05
CA ASN A 2 10.96 2.79 -46.91
C ASN A 2 9.45 2.43 -46.97
N SER A 3 9.12 1.18 -46.70
CA SER A 3 7.78 0.63 -46.81
C SER A 3 7.34 -0.12 -45.55
N ALA A 4 6.10 0.11 -45.15
CA ALA A 4 5.46 -0.61 -44.05
C ALA A 4 4.27 -1.42 -44.57
N VAL A 5 4.09 -2.63 -44.07
CA VAL A 5 2.94 -3.49 -44.38
C VAL A 5 2.06 -3.62 -43.15
N ILE A 6 0.77 -3.28 -43.28
CA ILE A 6 -0.27 -3.50 -42.28
C ILE A 6 -1.16 -4.65 -42.73
N VAL A 7 -1.27 -5.68 -41.89
CA VAL A 7 -2.25 -6.76 -42.06
C VAL A 7 -3.30 -6.64 -40.96
N LEU A 8 -4.56 -6.44 -41.34
CA LEU A 8 -5.68 -6.42 -40.40
C LEU A 8 -6.27 -7.81 -40.25
N THR A 9 -6.33 -8.33 -39.01
CA THR A 9 -6.83 -9.67 -38.71
C THR A 9 -8.09 -9.67 -37.85
N TRP A 10 -9.03 -10.55 -38.17
CA TRP A 10 -10.19 -10.86 -37.33
C TRP A 10 -10.68 -12.29 -37.62
N ASN A 11 -10.57 -13.16 -36.62
CA ASN A 11 -10.89 -14.59 -36.70
C ASN A 11 -10.32 -15.26 -37.98
N GLY A 12 -9.07 -14.94 -38.29
CA GLY A 12 -8.44 -15.28 -39.58
C GLY A 12 -7.90 -16.70 -39.65
N GLY A 13 -7.60 -17.32 -38.51
CA GLY A 13 -7.05 -18.67 -38.40
C GLY A 13 -5.95 -18.95 -39.43
N ALA A 14 -6.11 -20.05 -40.18
CA ALA A 14 -5.13 -20.49 -41.17
C ALA A 14 -4.91 -19.50 -42.34
N GLU A 15 -5.91 -18.68 -42.69
CA GLU A 15 -5.78 -17.72 -43.79
C GLU A 15 -4.82 -16.58 -43.42
N ALA A 16 -4.98 -16.02 -42.21
CA ALA A 16 -4.07 -14.99 -41.70
C ALA A 16 -2.62 -15.49 -41.64
N ILE A 17 -2.42 -16.73 -41.18
CA ILE A 17 -1.07 -17.34 -41.13
C ILE A 17 -0.49 -17.52 -42.53
N ALA A 18 -1.29 -17.96 -43.52
CA ALA A 18 -0.83 -18.12 -44.90
C ALA A 18 -0.45 -16.78 -45.55
N CYS A 19 -1.23 -15.72 -45.29
CA CYS A 19 -0.90 -14.36 -45.72
C CYS A 19 0.42 -13.88 -45.11
N LEU A 20 0.58 -13.98 -43.79
CA LEU A 20 1.79 -13.55 -43.08
C LEU A 20 3.04 -14.36 -43.47
N GLN A 21 2.89 -15.64 -43.83
CA GLN A 21 3.98 -16.43 -44.41
C GLN A 21 4.47 -15.85 -45.74
N ARG A 22 3.55 -15.37 -46.60
CA ARG A 22 3.91 -14.70 -47.85
C ARG A 22 4.56 -13.36 -47.61
N VAL A 23 4.03 -12.56 -46.67
CA VAL A 23 4.63 -11.26 -46.28
C VAL A 23 6.06 -11.45 -45.78
N ARG A 24 6.32 -12.46 -44.94
CA ARG A 24 7.67 -12.81 -44.46
C ARG A 24 8.66 -13.18 -45.56
N GLN A 25 8.17 -13.65 -46.71
CA GLN A 25 8.98 -14.12 -47.85
C GLN A 25 9.14 -13.05 -48.95
N LEU A 26 8.67 -11.81 -48.72
CA LEU A 26 8.80 -10.74 -49.70
C LEU A 26 10.27 -10.36 -49.92
N ASP A 27 10.62 -10.15 -51.20
CA ASP A 27 11.90 -9.60 -51.64
C ASP A 27 11.63 -8.47 -52.67
N PRO A 28 11.98 -7.21 -52.38
CA PRO A 28 12.57 -6.75 -51.11
C PRO A 28 11.62 -6.98 -49.93
N ALA A 29 12.18 -7.15 -48.73
CA ALA A 29 11.40 -7.23 -47.50
C ALA A 29 10.87 -5.84 -47.11
N PRO A 30 9.67 -5.74 -46.50
CA PRO A 30 9.19 -4.49 -45.92
C PRO A 30 10.04 -4.11 -44.70
N ASP A 31 10.22 -2.81 -44.48
CA ASP A 31 10.98 -2.28 -43.36
C ASP A 31 10.21 -2.45 -42.03
N ILE A 32 8.87 -2.37 -42.09
CA ILE A 32 7.99 -2.55 -40.93
C ILE A 32 6.84 -3.49 -41.31
N VAL A 33 6.55 -4.47 -40.45
CA VAL A 33 5.34 -5.30 -40.56
C VAL A 33 4.52 -5.17 -39.29
N LEU A 34 3.32 -4.65 -39.45
CA LEU A 34 2.35 -4.46 -38.39
C LEU A 34 1.16 -5.39 -38.62
N VAL A 35 0.77 -6.13 -37.58
CA VAL A 35 -0.43 -6.96 -37.58
C VAL A 35 -1.40 -6.38 -36.57
N VAL A 36 -2.59 -6.00 -37.01
CA VAL A 36 -3.62 -5.44 -36.12
C VAL A 36 -4.71 -6.48 -35.95
N ASP A 37 -4.85 -7.01 -34.74
CA ASP A 37 -5.91 -7.94 -34.38
C ASP A 37 -7.14 -7.20 -33.83
N ASN A 38 -8.29 -7.40 -34.48
CA ASN A 38 -9.56 -6.75 -34.18
C ASN A 38 -10.46 -7.60 -33.26
N ASP A 39 -9.97 -7.99 -32.08
CA ASP A 39 -10.68 -8.86 -31.11
C ASP A 39 -11.00 -10.26 -31.69
N SER A 40 -9.96 -10.94 -32.18
CA SER A 40 -10.09 -12.34 -32.58
C SER A 40 -10.26 -13.25 -31.37
N ARG A 41 -11.20 -14.21 -31.46
CA ARG A 41 -11.54 -15.14 -30.37
C ARG A 41 -11.24 -16.60 -30.67
N ASP A 42 -10.61 -16.85 -31.81
CA ASP A 42 -10.28 -18.18 -32.33
C ASP A 42 -8.82 -18.58 -32.08
N GLY A 43 -8.07 -17.79 -31.31
CA GLY A 43 -6.64 -18.02 -31.02
C GLY A 43 -5.68 -17.52 -32.11
N THR A 44 -6.19 -16.88 -33.17
CA THR A 44 -5.37 -16.24 -34.22
C THR A 44 -4.23 -15.35 -33.67
N PRO A 45 -4.45 -14.43 -32.72
CA PRO A 45 -3.39 -13.53 -32.26
C PRO A 45 -2.30 -14.25 -31.46
N ASP A 46 -2.62 -15.36 -30.78
CA ASP A 46 -1.63 -16.17 -30.07
C ASP A 46 -0.79 -16.99 -31.05
N GLN A 47 -1.40 -17.51 -32.11
CA GLN A 47 -0.66 -18.17 -33.20
C GLN A 47 0.25 -17.20 -33.96
N ILE A 48 -0.21 -15.98 -34.21
CA ILE A 48 0.60 -14.94 -34.87
C ILE A 48 1.81 -14.57 -34.00
N ALA A 49 1.60 -14.34 -32.70
CA ALA A 49 2.67 -14.03 -31.76
C ALA A 49 3.72 -15.16 -31.70
N ALA A 50 3.29 -16.43 -31.76
CA ALA A 50 4.17 -17.57 -31.74
C ALA A 50 4.96 -17.79 -33.05
N LEU A 51 4.31 -17.62 -34.22
CA LEU A 51 4.90 -17.95 -35.52
C LEU A 51 5.66 -16.79 -36.17
N PHE A 52 5.30 -15.55 -35.83
CA PHE A 52 5.89 -14.33 -36.39
C PHE A 52 6.31 -13.34 -35.28
N PRO A 53 7.22 -13.74 -34.36
CA PRO A 53 7.64 -12.89 -33.24
C PRO A 53 8.35 -11.60 -33.68
N VAL A 54 8.80 -11.54 -34.94
CA VAL A 54 9.42 -10.36 -35.56
C VAL A 54 8.41 -9.33 -36.09
N PHE A 55 7.11 -9.68 -36.13
CA PHE A 55 6.07 -8.75 -36.56
C PHE A 55 5.44 -8.08 -35.35
N THR A 56 5.16 -6.78 -35.46
CA THR A 56 4.54 -6.02 -34.37
C THR A 56 3.03 -6.32 -34.35
N LEU A 57 2.58 -7.06 -33.33
CA LEU A 57 1.17 -7.41 -33.15
C LEU A 57 0.47 -6.42 -32.21
N ILE A 58 -0.53 -5.71 -32.70
CA ILE A 58 -1.44 -4.86 -31.92
C ILE A 58 -2.73 -5.63 -31.67
N ARG A 59 -3.20 -5.70 -30.42
CA ARG A 59 -4.48 -6.35 -30.06
C ARG A 59 -5.49 -5.29 -29.63
N ASN A 60 -6.52 -5.08 -30.44
CA ASN A 60 -7.63 -4.19 -30.08
C ASN A 60 -8.56 -4.87 -29.07
N PRO A 61 -9.10 -4.11 -28.08
CA PRO A 61 -9.98 -4.67 -27.05
C PRO A 61 -11.38 -5.05 -27.55
N HIS A 62 -11.75 -4.62 -28.76
CA HIS A 62 -13.01 -4.96 -29.43
C HIS A 62 -12.86 -4.75 -30.95
N ASN A 63 -13.74 -5.38 -31.75
CA ASN A 63 -13.71 -5.25 -33.21
C ASN A 63 -14.17 -3.84 -33.67
N LEU A 64 -13.21 -3.07 -34.20
CA LEU A 64 -13.38 -1.70 -34.69
C LEU A 64 -13.91 -1.61 -36.13
N GLY A 65 -14.10 -2.74 -36.82
CA GLY A 65 -14.34 -2.78 -38.27
C GLY A 65 -13.07 -2.48 -39.07
N TYR A 66 -13.20 -2.44 -40.40
CA TYR A 66 -12.06 -2.29 -41.31
C TYR A 66 -11.36 -0.93 -41.15
N SER A 67 -12.11 0.17 -41.30
CA SER A 67 -11.57 1.54 -41.18
C SER A 67 -10.90 1.79 -39.83
N GLY A 68 -11.56 1.44 -38.72
CA GLY A 68 -11.03 1.67 -37.38
C GLY A 68 -9.79 0.81 -37.08
N GLY A 69 -9.81 -0.46 -37.50
CA GLY A 69 -8.64 -1.33 -37.37
C GLY A 69 -7.44 -0.85 -38.19
N MET A 70 -7.67 -0.45 -39.45
CA MET A 70 -6.60 0.12 -40.29
C MET A 70 -6.09 1.46 -39.74
N ASN A 71 -6.98 2.30 -39.19
CA ASN A 71 -6.59 3.57 -38.57
C ASN A 71 -5.69 3.37 -37.35
N VAL A 72 -5.94 2.35 -36.52
CA VAL A 72 -5.03 1.99 -35.42
C VAL A 72 -3.64 1.70 -35.99
N GLY A 73 -3.56 0.86 -37.02
CA GLY A 73 -2.27 0.51 -37.61
C GLY A 73 -1.54 1.70 -38.25
N ILE A 74 -2.27 2.54 -39.00
CA ILE A 74 -1.68 3.73 -39.62
C ILE A 74 -1.22 4.73 -38.55
N ARG A 75 -2.00 4.96 -37.48
CA ARG A 75 -1.59 5.85 -36.40
C ARG A 75 -0.35 5.34 -35.68
N THR A 76 -0.23 4.03 -35.48
CA THR A 76 1.00 3.44 -34.92
C THR A 76 2.20 3.70 -35.83
N LEU A 77 2.05 3.55 -37.15
CA LEU A 77 3.14 3.86 -38.10
C LEU A 77 3.48 5.35 -38.14
N LEU A 78 2.49 6.24 -38.02
CA LEU A 78 2.72 7.70 -38.01
C LEU A 78 3.35 8.20 -36.70
N ALA A 79 3.26 7.42 -35.62
CA ALA A 79 3.95 7.65 -34.36
C ALA A 79 5.31 6.92 -34.28
N HIS A 80 5.68 6.17 -35.32
CA HIS A 80 6.92 5.40 -35.37
C HIS A 80 8.10 6.31 -35.72
N GLU A 81 9.25 6.12 -35.06
CA GLU A 81 10.46 6.94 -35.24
C GLU A 81 10.97 6.92 -36.70
N SER A 82 10.90 5.76 -37.35
CA SER A 82 11.15 5.61 -38.79
C SER A 82 9.83 5.64 -39.56
N LEU A 83 9.48 6.82 -40.08
CA LEU A 83 8.25 7.00 -40.86
C LEU A 83 8.41 6.35 -42.25
N PRO A 84 7.49 5.44 -42.65
CA PRO A 84 7.53 4.85 -43.99
C PRO A 84 7.17 5.89 -45.06
N ASP A 85 7.77 5.80 -46.23
CA ASP A 85 7.37 6.59 -47.40
C ASP A 85 6.04 6.08 -47.97
N VAL A 86 5.89 4.75 -47.95
CA VAL A 86 4.75 4.01 -48.50
C VAL A 86 4.16 3.06 -47.46
N ILE A 87 2.86 3.16 -47.24
CA ILE A 87 2.10 2.28 -46.34
C ILE A 87 1.29 1.30 -47.21
N VAL A 88 1.55 0.02 -47.05
CA VAL A 88 0.88 -1.07 -47.76
C VAL A 88 -0.16 -1.69 -46.82
N LEU A 89 -1.41 -1.79 -47.28
CA LEU A 89 -2.49 -2.43 -46.54
C LEU A 89 -2.83 -3.76 -47.22
N LEU A 90 -2.97 -4.82 -46.43
CA LEU A 90 -3.33 -6.16 -46.90
C LEU A 90 -4.47 -6.75 -46.06
N ASN A 91 -5.38 -7.43 -46.74
CA ASN A 91 -6.33 -8.33 -46.09
C ASN A 91 -5.65 -9.63 -45.65
N GLN A 92 -6.14 -10.19 -44.54
CA GLN A 92 -5.66 -11.46 -43.96
C GLN A 92 -5.82 -12.69 -44.88
N ASP A 93 -6.62 -12.63 -45.95
CA ASP A 93 -6.89 -13.73 -46.88
C ASP A 93 -6.32 -13.49 -48.30
N THR A 94 -5.20 -12.76 -48.35
CA THR A 94 -4.41 -12.51 -49.56
C THR A 94 -3.11 -13.29 -49.59
N LEU A 95 -2.69 -13.72 -50.78
CA LEU A 95 -1.43 -14.41 -51.03
C LEU A 95 -0.69 -13.67 -52.16
N VAL A 96 0.29 -12.85 -51.77
CA VAL A 96 1.14 -12.07 -52.68
C VAL A 96 2.13 -12.97 -53.43
N ASP A 97 2.37 -12.66 -54.70
CA ASP A 97 3.35 -13.37 -55.54
C ASP A 97 4.80 -12.87 -55.27
N PRO A 98 5.84 -13.64 -55.63
CA PRO A 98 7.23 -13.18 -55.52
C PRO A 98 7.49 -11.87 -56.28
N GLY A 99 8.28 -10.96 -55.70
CA GLY A 99 8.58 -9.64 -56.29
C GLY A 99 7.46 -8.60 -56.18
N TRP A 100 6.31 -8.96 -55.59
CA TRP A 100 5.12 -8.11 -55.52
C TRP A 100 5.34 -6.76 -54.84
N LEU A 101 6.08 -6.74 -53.72
CA LEU A 101 6.30 -5.50 -52.95
C LEU A 101 7.10 -4.47 -53.74
N GLY A 102 8.16 -4.92 -54.42
CA GLY A 102 8.96 -4.05 -55.30
C GLY A 102 8.11 -3.48 -56.44
N ALA A 103 7.26 -4.32 -57.06
CA ALA A 103 6.38 -3.90 -58.14
C ALA A 103 5.33 -2.86 -57.68
N ILE A 104 4.65 -3.07 -56.55
CA ILE A 104 3.59 -2.15 -56.10
C ILE A 104 4.14 -0.82 -55.56
N ILE A 105 5.41 -0.78 -55.12
CA ILE A 105 6.08 0.44 -54.65
C ILE A 105 6.68 1.25 -55.80
N ALA A 106 7.17 0.60 -56.87
CA ALA A 106 7.87 1.25 -57.97
C ALA A 106 7.15 2.50 -58.55
N PRO A 107 5.81 2.54 -58.69
CA PRO A 107 5.14 3.70 -59.23
C PRO A 107 5.21 4.97 -58.34
N PHE A 108 5.57 4.87 -57.06
CA PHE A 108 5.73 6.03 -56.18
C PHE A 108 6.97 6.88 -56.49
N ALA A 109 7.84 6.44 -57.41
CA ALA A 109 8.86 7.32 -58.00
C ALA A 109 8.25 8.60 -58.62
N ASP A 110 7.00 8.52 -59.08
CA ASP A 110 6.18 9.66 -59.50
C ASP A 110 5.50 10.31 -58.28
N PRO A 111 5.85 11.56 -57.89
CA PRO A 111 5.29 12.23 -56.72
C PRO A 111 3.79 12.50 -56.84
N ALA A 112 3.22 12.48 -58.06
CA ALA A 112 1.79 12.65 -58.28
C ALA A 112 0.98 11.40 -57.87
N VAL A 113 1.61 10.22 -57.72
CA VAL A 113 0.91 8.99 -57.32
C VAL A 113 0.64 8.99 -55.82
N GLY A 114 -0.64 8.91 -55.45
CA GLY A 114 -1.10 8.84 -54.06
C GLY A 114 -1.44 7.42 -53.60
N ALA A 115 -1.90 6.55 -54.51
CA ALA A 115 -2.19 5.15 -54.23
C ALA A 115 -1.90 4.26 -55.43
N VAL A 116 -1.47 3.02 -55.16
CA VAL A 116 -1.21 1.98 -56.17
C VAL A 116 -1.95 0.71 -55.77
N GLY A 117 -2.79 0.21 -56.67
CA GLY A 117 -3.42 -1.11 -56.57
C GLY A 117 -2.77 -2.12 -57.50
N CYS A 118 -2.98 -3.39 -57.19
CA CYS A 118 -2.39 -4.52 -57.90
C CYS A 118 -3.41 -5.27 -58.78
N LYS A 119 -2.95 -6.22 -59.60
CA LYS A 119 -3.82 -7.18 -60.26
C LYS A 119 -4.15 -8.31 -59.28
N ILE A 120 -5.45 -8.50 -59.03
CA ILE A 120 -5.93 -9.52 -58.10
C ILE A 120 -6.60 -10.65 -58.87
N ARG A 121 -6.24 -11.89 -58.54
CA ARG A 121 -6.77 -13.12 -59.12
C ARG A 121 -7.59 -13.91 -58.10
N TYR A 122 -8.62 -14.61 -58.59
CA TYR A 122 -9.27 -15.65 -57.84
C TYR A 122 -8.35 -16.89 -57.73
N PRO A 123 -8.59 -17.81 -56.78
CA PRO A 123 -7.79 -19.04 -56.66
C PRO A 123 -7.80 -19.94 -57.91
N ASP A 124 -8.81 -19.81 -58.78
CA ASP A 124 -8.91 -20.54 -60.06
C ASP A 124 -8.12 -19.88 -61.21
N GLY A 125 -7.42 -18.78 -60.94
CA GLY A 125 -6.61 -18.04 -61.91
C GLY A 125 -7.38 -17.04 -62.77
N THR A 126 -8.70 -16.91 -62.61
CA THR A 126 -9.46 -15.84 -63.27
C THR A 126 -9.19 -14.49 -62.60
N ILE A 127 -9.35 -13.40 -63.35
CA ILE A 127 -9.14 -12.05 -62.85
C ILE A 127 -10.27 -11.71 -61.89
N GLN A 128 -9.91 -11.34 -60.67
CA GLN A 128 -10.84 -10.72 -59.74
C GLN A 128 -10.97 -9.25 -60.13
N HIS A 129 -9.86 -8.48 -60.07
CA HIS A 129 -9.85 -7.05 -60.35
C HIS A 129 -8.55 -6.62 -61.08
N ALA A 130 -8.69 -5.84 -62.15
CA ALA A 130 -7.60 -5.19 -62.89
C ALA A 130 -7.73 -3.65 -62.89
N GLY A 131 -8.14 -3.09 -61.75
CA GLY A 131 -8.61 -1.70 -61.59
C GLY A 131 -10.13 -1.58 -61.50
N LEU A 132 -10.63 -0.47 -60.95
CA LEU A 132 -12.05 -0.24 -60.71
C LEU A 132 -12.51 1.14 -61.21
N THR A 133 -13.78 1.24 -61.60
CA THR A 133 -14.44 2.47 -62.07
C THR A 133 -15.76 2.69 -61.33
N LEU A 134 -16.22 3.94 -61.29
CA LEU A 134 -17.52 4.31 -60.70
C LEU A 134 -18.52 4.69 -61.79
N ASP A 135 -19.70 4.08 -61.75
CA ASP A 135 -20.81 4.48 -62.59
C ASP A 135 -21.54 5.67 -61.93
N TRP A 136 -21.20 6.88 -62.37
CA TRP A 136 -21.81 8.14 -61.93
C TRP A 136 -23.19 8.36 -62.60
N PRO A 137 -24.19 8.95 -61.92
CA PRO A 137 -24.14 9.53 -60.57
C PRO A 137 -24.50 8.54 -59.44
N LEU A 138 -24.77 7.27 -59.74
CA LEU A 138 -25.17 6.27 -58.74
C LEU A 138 -24.04 5.86 -57.78
N ALA A 139 -22.78 6.12 -58.17
CA ALA A 139 -21.57 5.68 -57.47
C ALA A 139 -21.52 4.15 -57.31
N LEU A 140 -22.01 3.39 -58.31
CA LEU A 140 -21.90 1.93 -58.32
C LEU A 140 -20.49 1.53 -58.76
N SER A 141 -19.86 0.61 -58.02
CA SER A 141 -18.52 0.11 -58.34
C SER A 141 -18.53 -0.96 -59.42
N ARG A 142 -17.71 -0.78 -60.46
CA ARG A 142 -17.45 -1.78 -61.49
C ARG A 142 -16.00 -2.24 -61.42
N HIS A 143 -15.82 -3.56 -61.43
CA HIS A 143 -14.51 -4.20 -61.39
C HIS A 143 -14.09 -4.59 -62.81
N VAL A 144 -12.96 -4.09 -63.28
CA VAL A 144 -12.48 -4.36 -64.65
C VAL A 144 -11.88 -5.76 -64.73
N GLY A 145 -12.27 -6.53 -65.75
CA GLY A 145 -11.78 -7.89 -65.99
C GLY A 145 -12.38 -8.97 -65.09
N ARG A 146 -13.37 -8.66 -64.25
CA ARG A 146 -13.92 -9.60 -63.26
C ARG A 146 -14.47 -10.87 -63.93
N TYR A 147 -13.99 -12.03 -63.45
CA TYR A 147 -14.29 -13.39 -63.95
C TYR A 147 -13.75 -13.71 -65.36
N GLU A 148 -12.96 -12.80 -65.97
CA GLU A 148 -12.30 -13.11 -67.22
C GLU A 148 -11.06 -14.00 -66.98
N PRO A 149 -10.73 -14.94 -67.88
CA PRO A 149 -9.45 -15.63 -67.83
C PRO A 149 -8.28 -14.64 -68.00
N ASP A 150 -7.23 -14.75 -67.20
CA ASP A 150 -6.03 -13.92 -67.37
C ASP A 150 -5.19 -14.42 -68.54
N ARG A 151 -5.23 -13.68 -69.65
CA ARG A 151 -4.45 -13.91 -70.87
C ARG A 151 -3.44 -12.79 -71.12
N GLY A 152 -3.16 -11.97 -70.10
CA GLY A 152 -2.33 -10.77 -70.21
C GLY A 152 -3.05 -9.55 -70.81
N GLN A 153 -4.39 -9.59 -70.95
CA GLN A 153 -5.16 -8.51 -71.56
C GLN A 153 -5.18 -7.21 -70.74
N TYR A 154 -4.73 -7.26 -69.49
CA TYR A 154 -4.60 -6.10 -68.60
C TYR A 154 -3.19 -5.92 -68.04
N ASP A 155 -2.14 -6.26 -68.81
CA ASP A 155 -0.73 -6.19 -68.39
C ASP A 155 -0.07 -4.82 -68.57
N LYS A 156 -0.88 -3.78 -68.82
CA LYS A 156 -0.40 -2.40 -68.95
C LYS A 156 -0.76 -1.57 -67.71
N PRO A 157 0.21 -0.90 -67.07
CA PRO A 157 -0.07 0.08 -66.02
C PRO A 157 -0.99 1.18 -66.55
N ARG A 158 -1.92 1.64 -65.71
CA ARG A 158 -2.83 2.77 -66.04
C ARG A 158 -3.33 3.46 -64.79
N ASP A 159 -3.69 4.73 -64.94
CA ASP A 159 -4.40 5.45 -63.89
C ASP A 159 -5.89 5.04 -63.90
N VAL A 160 -6.45 4.86 -62.71
CA VAL A 160 -7.82 4.36 -62.48
C VAL A 160 -8.57 5.28 -61.52
N GLU A 161 -9.89 5.11 -61.41
CA GLU A 161 -10.66 5.96 -60.51
C GLU A 161 -10.44 5.62 -59.04
N PHE A 162 -10.34 4.33 -58.73
CA PHE A 162 -9.99 3.81 -57.42
C PHE A 162 -9.47 2.37 -57.54
N VAL A 163 -8.90 1.87 -56.44
CA VAL A 163 -8.42 0.50 -56.28
C VAL A 163 -9.05 -0.11 -55.03
N THR A 164 -9.21 -1.42 -54.99
CA THR A 164 -9.73 -2.08 -53.79
C THR A 164 -8.64 -2.17 -52.73
N PHE A 165 -9.02 -2.03 -51.46
CA PHE A 165 -8.07 -2.09 -50.37
C PHE A 165 -7.88 -3.51 -49.82
N ALA A 166 -8.34 -4.54 -50.55
CA ALA A 166 -7.85 -5.91 -50.33
C ALA A 166 -6.32 -5.98 -50.40
N ALA A 167 -5.73 -5.17 -51.28
CA ALA A 167 -4.31 -4.83 -51.26
C ALA A 167 -4.05 -3.49 -51.96
N VAL A 168 -3.46 -2.54 -51.22
CA VAL A 168 -3.13 -1.21 -51.74
C VAL A 168 -1.83 -0.71 -51.13
N ALA A 169 -1.04 0.02 -51.90
CA ALA A 169 0.05 0.83 -51.38
C ALA A 169 -0.36 2.31 -51.42
N LEU A 170 -0.04 3.06 -50.36
CA LEU A 170 -0.47 4.44 -50.15
C LEU A 170 0.74 5.32 -49.83
N ARG A 171 0.84 6.50 -50.45
CA ARG A 171 1.87 7.49 -50.10
C ARG A 171 1.54 8.08 -48.72
N ARG A 172 2.45 7.97 -47.75
CA ARG A 172 2.26 8.52 -46.39
C ARG A 172 1.84 10.00 -46.40
N GLN A 173 2.59 10.83 -47.12
CA GLN A 173 2.32 12.27 -47.21
C GLN A 173 0.94 12.59 -47.81
N ALA A 174 0.44 11.74 -48.71
CA ALA A 174 -0.89 11.92 -49.27
C ALA A 174 -1.97 11.65 -48.20
N LEU A 175 -1.79 10.59 -47.39
CA LEU A 175 -2.68 10.27 -46.25
C LEU A 175 -2.66 11.36 -45.18
N GLU A 176 -1.50 11.91 -44.83
CA GLU A 176 -1.39 13.04 -43.89
C GLU A 176 -2.17 14.26 -44.39
N ARG A 177 -2.10 14.53 -45.70
CA ARG A 177 -2.81 15.65 -46.32
C ARG A 177 -4.32 15.47 -46.36
N ILE A 178 -4.81 14.28 -46.71
CA ILE A 178 -6.26 14.05 -46.89
C ILE A 178 -6.96 13.49 -45.65
N GLY A 179 -6.21 13.11 -44.62
CA GLY A 179 -6.70 12.41 -43.43
C GLY A 179 -6.94 10.91 -43.64
N LEU A 180 -7.10 10.20 -42.52
CA LEU A 180 -7.23 8.73 -42.46
C LEU A 180 -8.60 8.22 -42.97
N PHE A 181 -8.90 6.95 -42.72
CA PHE A 181 -10.20 6.37 -43.06
C PHE A 181 -11.33 6.98 -42.23
N ASP A 182 -12.50 7.12 -42.86
CA ASP A 182 -13.74 7.45 -42.16
C ASP A 182 -14.30 6.19 -41.48
N GLU A 183 -14.32 6.19 -40.16
CA GLU A 183 -14.78 5.05 -39.35
C GLU A 183 -16.31 4.86 -39.41
N GLY A 184 -17.06 5.82 -39.98
CA GLY A 184 -18.49 5.71 -40.21
C GLY A 184 -18.90 4.62 -41.23
N TYR A 185 -17.94 4.12 -42.02
CA TYR A 185 -18.11 2.95 -42.90
C TYR A 185 -18.13 1.61 -42.14
N ARG A 186 -18.05 1.61 -40.79
CA ARG A 186 -18.15 0.39 -39.96
C ARG A 186 -19.40 -0.44 -40.32
N PRO A 187 -19.28 -1.78 -40.45
CA PRO A 187 -18.07 -2.59 -40.26
C PRO A 187 -17.09 -2.60 -41.44
N ALA A 188 -17.53 -2.34 -42.68
CA ALA A 188 -16.70 -2.28 -43.90
C ALA A 188 -17.53 -1.77 -45.12
N TYR A 189 -16.86 -1.67 -46.26
CA TYR A 189 -17.31 -1.26 -47.60
C TYR A 189 -17.41 0.25 -47.84
N PHE A 190 -16.91 0.68 -49.02
CA PHE A 190 -16.80 2.07 -49.52
C PHE A 190 -15.70 2.94 -48.87
N GLU A 191 -14.97 2.46 -47.88
CA GLU A 191 -13.83 3.17 -47.32
C GLU A 191 -12.67 3.36 -48.33
N ASP A 192 -12.52 2.41 -49.26
CA ASP A 192 -11.55 2.44 -50.35
C ASP A 192 -11.93 3.47 -51.42
N VAL A 193 -13.20 3.49 -51.82
CA VAL A 193 -13.78 4.49 -52.72
C VAL A 193 -13.64 5.90 -52.14
N ASP A 194 -14.04 6.09 -50.88
CA ASP A 194 -13.96 7.38 -50.18
C ASP A 194 -12.54 7.93 -50.16
N LEU A 195 -11.56 7.10 -49.79
CA LEU A 195 -10.18 7.52 -49.68
C LEU A 195 -9.55 7.80 -51.05
N CYS A 196 -9.78 6.96 -52.06
CA CYS A 196 -9.29 7.20 -53.42
C CYS A 196 -9.89 8.47 -54.05
N VAL A 197 -11.18 8.74 -53.84
CA VAL A 197 -11.82 9.96 -54.36
C VAL A 197 -11.28 11.19 -53.64
N ARG A 198 -11.05 11.13 -52.31
CA ARG A 198 -10.38 12.21 -51.58
C ARG A 198 -8.95 12.46 -52.07
N LEU A 199 -8.19 11.40 -52.36
CA LEU A 199 -6.85 11.51 -52.96
C LEU A 199 -6.90 12.22 -54.32
N ARG A 200 -7.82 11.82 -55.20
CA ARG A 200 -8.00 12.46 -56.52
C ARG A 200 -8.42 13.93 -56.40
N ARG A 201 -9.34 14.26 -55.49
CA ARG A 201 -9.73 15.66 -55.20
C ARG A 201 -8.58 16.50 -54.67
N ALA A 202 -7.63 15.89 -53.95
CA ALA A 202 -6.39 16.53 -53.50
C ALA A 202 -5.29 16.61 -54.58
N GLY A 203 -5.57 16.12 -55.80
CA GLY A 203 -4.68 16.19 -56.97
C GLY A 203 -3.77 14.98 -57.16
N TYR A 204 -3.96 13.87 -56.43
CA TYR A 204 -3.15 12.67 -56.58
C TYR A 204 -3.72 11.69 -57.61
N LEU A 205 -2.83 10.98 -58.31
CA LEU A 205 -3.14 9.87 -59.22
C LEU A 205 -3.32 8.57 -58.43
N ILE A 206 -4.28 7.74 -58.87
CA ILE A 206 -4.47 6.38 -58.39
C ILE A 206 -4.07 5.44 -59.53
N ARG A 207 -3.07 4.59 -59.29
CA ARG A 207 -2.46 3.77 -60.34
C ARG A 207 -2.76 2.29 -60.15
N TYR A 208 -3.03 1.59 -61.23
CA TYR A 208 -3.07 0.14 -61.29
C TYR A 208 -1.74 -0.38 -61.85
N GLU A 209 -1.08 -1.25 -61.09
CA GLU A 209 0.19 -1.89 -61.45
C GLU A 209 -0.01 -3.40 -61.70
N PRO A 210 -0.01 -3.85 -62.97
CA PRO A 210 -0.28 -5.24 -63.32
C PRO A 210 0.84 -6.23 -62.99
N GLN A 211 2.07 -5.76 -62.79
CA GLN A 211 3.20 -6.63 -62.40
C GLN A 211 3.15 -6.99 -60.91
N ALA A 212 2.45 -6.20 -60.09
CA ALA A 212 2.07 -6.61 -58.76
C ALA A 212 0.85 -7.55 -58.87
N THR A 213 1.06 -8.85 -58.72
CA THR A 213 -0.01 -9.86 -58.74
C THR A 213 -0.20 -10.56 -57.40
N LEU A 214 -1.45 -10.85 -57.03
CA LEU A 214 -1.77 -11.67 -55.85
C LEU A 214 -3.04 -12.51 -56.03
N ILE A 215 -3.22 -13.51 -55.18
CA ILE A 215 -4.46 -14.29 -55.06
C ILE A 215 -5.25 -13.79 -53.84
N HIS A 216 -6.52 -13.45 -54.02
CA HIS A 216 -7.42 -13.08 -52.93
C HIS A 216 -8.55 -14.11 -52.82
N ARG A 217 -8.66 -14.74 -51.64
CA ARG A 217 -9.55 -15.89 -51.44
C ARG A 217 -10.98 -15.50 -51.06
N GLU A 218 -11.23 -14.25 -50.65
CA GLU A 218 -12.51 -13.78 -50.07
C GLU A 218 -13.05 -14.70 -48.95
N ALA A 219 -12.18 -15.46 -48.28
CA ALA A 219 -12.54 -16.55 -47.37
C ALA A 219 -13.19 -16.07 -46.07
N THR A 220 -12.92 -14.81 -45.70
CA THR A 220 -13.43 -14.15 -44.49
C THR A 220 -14.51 -13.10 -44.75
N SER A 221 -14.91 -12.92 -46.01
CA SER A 221 -16.04 -12.06 -46.37
C SER A 221 -17.37 -12.65 -45.86
N GLN A 222 -18.29 -11.79 -45.42
CA GLN A 222 -19.61 -12.21 -44.93
C GLN A 222 -20.28 -13.11 -45.99
N ARG A 223 -20.44 -14.40 -45.67
CA ARG A 223 -21.00 -15.42 -46.57
C ARG A 223 -22.47 -15.16 -46.93
N ASP A 224 -23.16 -14.30 -46.18
CA ASP A 224 -24.50 -13.85 -46.52
C ASP A 224 -24.47 -12.71 -47.55
N ARG A 225 -24.84 -13.07 -48.79
CA ARG A 225 -24.93 -12.15 -49.93
C ARG A 225 -25.86 -10.96 -49.66
N LEU A 226 -26.91 -11.15 -48.83
CA LEU A 226 -27.86 -10.10 -48.49
C LEU A 226 -27.22 -9.04 -47.57
N THR A 227 -26.55 -9.47 -46.51
CA THR A 227 -25.87 -8.56 -45.58
C THR A 227 -24.72 -7.81 -46.28
N ARG A 228 -23.95 -8.49 -47.14
CA ARG A 228 -22.93 -7.83 -47.99
C ARG A 228 -23.54 -6.74 -48.87
N SER A 229 -24.62 -7.05 -49.60
CA SER A 229 -25.33 -6.06 -50.44
C SER A 229 -25.83 -4.87 -49.61
N ALA A 230 -26.42 -5.12 -48.44
CA ALA A 230 -26.94 -4.07 -47.55
C ALA A 230 -25.84 -3.12 -47.04
N LEU A 231 -24.66 -3.66 -46.70
CA LEU A 231 -23.52 -2.86 -46.26
C LEU A 231 -22.92 -2.05 -47.41
N VAL A 232 -22.79 -2.64 -48.60
CA VAL A 232 -22.33 -1.93 -49.82
C VAL A 232 -23.26 -0.76 -50.14
N HIS A 233 -24.59 -0.95 -50.10
CA HIS A 233 -25.55 0.13 -50.31
C HIS A 233 -25.47 1.21 -49.23
N ARG A 234 -25.30 0.84 -47.95
CA ARG A 234 -25.13 1.83 -46.87
C ARG A 234 -23.85 2.65 -47.07
N GLY A 235 -22.74 1.99 -47.41
CA GLY A 235 -21.48 2.65 -47.73
C GLY A 235 -21.62 3.60 -48.92
N ARG A 236 -22.27 3.15 -50.00
CA ARG A 236 -22.55 3.96 -51.18
C ARG A 236 -23.36 5.22 -50.86
N LEU A 237 -24.45 5.07 -50.11
CA LEU A 237 -25.28 6.20 -49.70
C LEU A 237 -24.52 7.17 -48.79
N ARG A 238 -23.74 6.66 -47.82
CA ARG A 238 -22.86 7.51 -47.01
C ARG A 238 -21.87 8.29 -47.88
N PHE A 239 -21.22 7.63 -48.84
CA PHE A 239 -20.28 8.24 -49.77
C PHE A 239 -20.96 9.35 -50.58
N VAL A 240 -22.07 9.06 -51.25
CA VAL A 240 -22.85 10.05 -52.02
C VAL A 240 -23.20 11.27 -51.16
N LEU A 241 -23.77 11.04 -49.97
CA LEU A 241 -24.18 12.12 -49.06
C LEU A 241 -23.02 12.87 -48.42
N LYS A 242 -21.83 12.28 -48.35
CA LYS A 242 -20.62 12.94 -47.86
C LYS A 242 -19.92 13.73 -48.98
N THR A 243 -20.00 13.27 -50.22
CA THR A 243 -19.13 13.68 -51.32
C THR A 243 -19.80 14.62 -52.33
N TYR A 244 -21.11 14.51 -52.55
CA TYR A 244 -21.84 15.31 -53.54
C TYR A 244 -22.32 16.65 -52.97
N ALA A 245 -22.39 17.66 -53.82
CA ALA A 245 -23.10 18.90 -53.52
C ALA A 245 -24.61 18.64 -53.35
N LEU A 246 -25.33 19.54 -52.67
CA LEU A 246 -26.74 19.34 -52.34
C LEU A 246 -27.65 19.27 -53.59
N ASP A 247 -27.32 20.03 -54.62
CA ASP A 247 -27.97 20.02 -55.94
C ASP A 247 -27.67 18.74 -56.73
N GLU A 248 -26.45 18.20 -56.62
CA GLU A 248 -26.09 16.89 -57.18
C GLU A 248 -26.88 15.74 -56.54
N ILE A 249 -27.11 15.83 -55.21
CA ILE A 249 -27.91 14.86 -54.45
C ILE A 249 -29.39 14.94 -54.84
N THR A 250 -29.95 16.15 -54.86
CA THR A 250 -31.39 16.36 -55.08
C THR A 250 -31.81 16.34 -56.54
N GLY A 251 -30.87 16.45 -57.49
CA GLY A 251 -31.11 16.35 -58.93
C GLY A 251 -30.58 15.06 -59.55
N PRO A 252 -29.37 15.04 -60.14
CA PRO A 252 -28.84 13.90 -60.91
C PRO A 252 -28.83 12.56 -60.15
N PHE A 253 -28.40 12.55 -58.89
CA PHE A 253 -28.40 11.32 -58.09
C PHE A 253 -29.82 10.83 -57.80
N ALA A 254 -30.70 11.72 -57.32
CA ALA A 254 -32.09 11.39 -57.01
C ALA A 254 -32.81 10.74 -58.20
N GLN A 255 -32.65 11.30 -59.40
CA GLN A 255 -33.26 10.76 -60.61
C GLN A 255 -32.68 9.40 -60.99
N ALA A 256 -31.35 9.26 -60.98
CA ALA A 256 -30.73 7.98 -61.32
C ALA A 256 -31.06 6.89 -60.30
N GLU A 257 -31.13 7.22 -59.02
CA GLU A 257 -31.46 6.30 -57.93
C GLU A 257 -32.92 5.82 -58.03
N HIS A 258 -33.85 6.72 -58.41
CA HIS A 258 -35.23 6.37 -58.73
C HIS A 258 -35.31 5.32 -59.87
N ASP A 259 -34.62 5.60 -60.98
CA ASP A 259 -34.59 4.69 -62.13
C ASP A 259 -33.93 3.35 -61.78
N PHE A 260 -32.85 3.39 -60.98
CA PHE A 260 -32.18 2.21 -60.46
C PHE A 260 -33.11 1.35 -59.60
N ILE A 261 -33.84 1.96 -58.65
CA ILE A 261 -34.85 1.26 -57.82
C ILE A 261 -35.91 0.59 -58.69
N GLY A 262 -36.37 1.28 -59.74
CA GLY A 262 -37.32 0.75 -60.73
C GLY A 262 -36.79 -0.46 -61.49
N SER A 263 -35.49 -0.49 -61.80
CA SER A 263 -34.82 -1.58 -62.52
C SER A 263 -34.54 -2.84 -61.68
N LEU A 264 -34.63 -2.76 -60.34
CA LEU A 264 -34.34 -3.90 -59.47
C LEU A 264 -35.42 -4.99 -59.58
N GLU A 265 -35.05 -6.17 -60.07
CA GLU A 265 -35.96 -7.32 -60.16
C GLU A 265 -35.95 -8.20 -58.89
N GLN A 266 -34.81 -8.28 -58.18
CA GLN A 266 -34.63 -9.21 -57.06
C GLN A 266 -35.19 -8.66 -55.73
N PRO A 267 -36.14 -9.37 -55.06
CA PRO A 267 -36.70 -8.94 -53.77
C PRO A 267 -35.68 -8.88 -52.62
N SER A 268 -34.59 -9.65 -52.70
CA SER A 268 -33.46 -9.56 -51.76
C SER A 268 -32.75 -8.22 -51.86
N GLU A 269 -32.49 -7.75 -53.08
CA GLU A 269 -31.76 -6.50 -53.33
C GLU A 269 -32.57 -5.27 -52.88
N LYS A 270 -33.89 -5.29 -53.13
CA LYS A 270 -34.79 -4.25 -52.62
C LYS A 270 -34.81 -4.19 -51.09
N ARG A 271 -34.72 -5.35 -50.41
CA ARG A 271 -34.64 -5.42 -48.94
C ARG A 271 -33.31 -4.88 -48.41
N ALA A 272 -32.20 -5.21 -49.07
CA ALA A 272 -30.87 -4.70 -48.73
C ALA A 272 -30.80 -3.17 -48.86
N LEU A 273 -31.28 -2.62 -49.98
CA LEU A 273 -31.30 -1.17 -50.21
C LEU A 273 -32.24 -0.43 -49.23
N ARG A 274 -33.40 -1.02 -48.92
CA ARG A 274 -34.30 -0.46 -47.89
C ARG A 274 -33.63 -0.33 -46.53
N TRP A 275 -32.93 -1.39 -46.11
CA TRP A 275 -32.17 -1.39 -44.86
C TRP A 275 -31.07 -0.32 -44.87
N ALA A 276 -30.39 -0.14 -46.01
CA ALA A 276 -29.38 0.90 -46.17
C ALA A 276 -29.97 2.31 -46.01
N TYR A 277 -31.16 2.59 -46.56
CA TYR A 277 -31.86 3.85 -46.33
C TYR A 277 -32.23 4.06 -44.86
N ASP A 278 -32.76 3.04 -44.17
CA ASP A 278 -33.12 3.14 -42.75
C ASP A 278 -31.90 3.53 -41.89
N ARG A 279 -30.75 2.92 -42.16
CA ARG A 279 -29.49 3.22 -41.46
C ARG A 279 -28.92 4.57 -41.82
N THR A 280 -28.97 4.94 -43.10
CA THR A 280 -28.51 6.26 -43.58
C THR A 280 -29.33 7.40 -42.98
N LEU A 281 -30.66 7.23 -42.88
CA LEU A 281 -31.55 8.17 -42.21
C LEU A 281 -31.23 8.34 -40.73
N ALA A 282 -30.89 7.25 -40.03
CA ALA A 282 -30.48 7.30 -38.63
C ALA A 282 -29.12 7.99 -38.42
N ASP A 283 -28.20 7.84 -39.37
CA ASP A 283 -26.83 8.38 -39.31
C ASP A 283 -26.69 9.77 -39.97
N LEU A 284 -27.78 10.34 -40.50
CA LEU A 284 -27.73 11.51 -41.40
C LEU A 284 -26.96 12.71 -40.82
N LEU A 285 -27.24 13.09 -39.57
CA LEU A 285 -26.53 14.20 -38.91
C LEU A 285 -25.02 13.91 -38.73
N HIS A 286 -24.64 12.67 -38.43
CA HIS A 286 -23.24 12.26 -38.34
C HIS A 286 -22.55 12.22 -39.71
N ILE A 287 -23.29 11.96 -40.80
CA ILE A 287 -22.78 12.06 -42.18
C ILE A 287 -22.48 13.53 -42.53
N TRP A 288 -23.35 14.47 -42.11
CA TRP A 288 -23.13 15.90 -42.32
C TRP A 288 -21.91 16.43 -41.56
N LEU A 289 -21.70 16.03 -40.30
CA LEU A 289 -20.49 16.39 -39.52
C LEU A 289 -19.20 15.87 -40.17
N ALA A 290 -19.27 14.75 -40.90
CA ALA A 290 -18.11 14.20 -41.62
C ALA A 290 -17.77 14.97 -42.92
N ARG A 291 -18.57 15.98 -43.32
CA ARG A 291 -18.23 16.88 -44.43
C ARG A 291 -17.23 17.93 -43.95
N ARG A 292 -16.04 17.94 -44.55
CA ARG A 292 -14.96 18.88 -44.19
C ARG A 292 -15.15 20.32 -44.69
N GLU A 293 -16.17 20.62 -45.50
CA GLU A 293 -16.27 21.88 -46.28
C GLU A 293 -17.52 22.76 -46.04
N THR A 294 -18.47 22.44 -45.17
CA THR A 294 -19.75 23.19 -45.17
C THR A 294 -19.84 24.36 -44.19
N ASN A 295 -19.85 25.57 -44.75
CA ASN A 295 -20.31 26.85 -44.17
C ASN A 295 -21.81 27.11 -44.46
N GLN A 296 -22.59 26.06 -44.76
CA GLN A 296 -24.02 26.14 -45.11
C GLN A 296 -24.92 25.79 -43.92
N ASP A 297 -26.15 26.33 -43.90
CA ASP A 297 -27.16 26.06 -42.88
C ASP A 297 -27.55 24.57 -42.89
N VAL A 298 -26.91 23.82 -41.99
CA VAL A 298 -27.00 22.34 -41.91
C VAL A 298 -28.44 21.87 -41.71
N SER A 299 -29.31 22.71 -41.14
CA SER A 299 -30.69 22.34 -40.82
C SER A 299 -31.57 22.17 -42.07
N GLU A 300 -31.48 23.09 -43.02
CA GLU A 300 -32.30 23.09 -44.25
C GLU A 300 -31.85 21.98 -45.23
N ALA A 301 -30.54 21.78 -45.38
CA ALA A 301 -29.97 20.70 -46.17
C ALA A 301 -30.34 19.31 -45.60
N THR A 302 -30.30 19.15 -44.27
CA THR A 302 -30.68 17.90 -43.60
C THR A 302 -32.15 17.56 -43.84
N ALA A 303 -33.06 18.51 -43.65
CA ALA A 303 -34.50 18.29 -43.86
C ALA A 303 -34.84 17.95 -45.32
N THR A 304 -34.13 18.57 -46.27
CA THR A 304 -34.30 18.31 -47.71
C THR A 304 -33.83 16.92 -48.10
N VAL A 305 -32.63 16.50 -47.67
CA VAL A 305 -32.11 15.16 -47.93
C VAL A 305 -32.92 14.09 -47.21
N GLN A 306 -33.38 14.36 -45.98
CA GLN A 306 -34.23 13.43 -45.24
C GLN A 306 -35.55 13.14 -45.99
N ARG A 307 -36.19 14.17 -46.56
CA ARG A 307 -37.38 14.02 -47.42
C ARG A 307 -37.07 13.18 -48.67
N LEU A 308 -35.97 13.47 -49.35
CA LEU A 308 -35.54 12.72 -50.53
C LEU A 308 -35.35 11.23 -50.22
N LEU A 309 -34.59 10.88 -49.18
CA LEU A 309 -34.30 9.50 -48.80
C LEU A 309 -35.58 8.74 -48.39
N LEU A 310 -36.52 9.41 -47.70
CA LEU A 310 -37.81 8.82 -47.35
C LEU A 310 -38.66 8.53 -48.60
N ASN A 311 -38.64 9.42 -49.59
CA ASN A 311 -39.35 9.23 -50.85
C ASN A 311 -38.76 8.08 -51.67
N LEU A 312 -37.44 8.01 -51.84
CA LEU A 312 -36.77 6.90 -52.52
C LEU A 312 -36.98 5.57 -51.79
N GLN A 313 -36.95 5.58 -50.45
CA GLN A 313 -37.27 4.40 -49.66
C GLN A 313 -38.73 3.94 -49.84
N HIS A 314 -39.67 4.87 -50.03
CA HIS A 314 -41.09 4.57 -50.22
C HIS A 314 -41.33 3.72 -51.48
N GLU A 315 -40.60 3.99 -52.55
CA GLU A 315 -40.70 3.26 -53.82
C GLU A 315 -40.32 1.77 -53.71
N LEU A 316 -39.55 1.41 -52.68
CA LEU A 316 -39.19 0.02 -52.39
C LEU A 316 -40.32 -0.79 -51.74
N SER A 317 -41.41 -0.19 -51.20
CA SER A 317 -42.60 -0.93 -50.76
C SER A 317 -43.90 -0.10 -50.63
N ARG A 318 -44.98 -0.52 -51.32
CA ARG A 318 -46.32 0.11 -51.29
C ARG A 318 -47.08 0.02 -49.94
N SER A 319 -46.55 -0.63 -48.90
CA SER A 319 -47.26 -0.92 -47.64
C SER A 319 -47.03 0.08 -46.49
N SER A 320 -46.29 1.18 -46.71
CA SER A 320 -45.76 2.01 -45.60
C SER A 320 -46.43 3.39 -45.39
N HIS A 321 -47.59 3.67 -46.00
CA HIS A 321 -48.21 5.02 -46.00
C HIS A 321 -48.41 5.66 -44.61
N ARG A 322 -48.82 4.92 -43.57
CA ARG A 322 -49.11 5.53 -42.25
C ARG A 322 -47.88 5.87 -41.42
N ARG A 323 -46.77 5.16 -41.60
CA ARG A 323 -45.55 5.32 -40.77
C ARG A 323 -44.63 6.42 -41.29
N ILE A 324 -44.67 6.69 -42.59
CA ILE A 324 -43.89 7.74 -43.27
C ILE A 324 -44.58 9.11 -43.14
N ALA A 325 -45.91 9.17 -43.27
CA ALA A 325 -46.67 10.42 -43.10
C ALA A 325 -46.57 11.01 -41.67
N ALA A 326 -46.54 10.16 -40.64
CA ALA A 326 -46.33 10.60 -39.25
C ALA A 326 -44.93 11.19 -39.01
N ARG A 327 -43.89 10.58 -39.60
CA ARG A 327 -42.50 11.07 -39.50
C ARG A 327 -42.25 12.35 -40.30
N LEU A 328 -42.97 12.59 -41.38
CA LEU A 328 -42.88 13.83 -42.16
C LEU A 328 -43.53 15.02 -41.42
N ALA A 329 -44.60 14.78 -40.66
CA ALA A 329 -45.26 15.82 -39.85
C ALA A 329 -44.44 16.29 -38.63
N ASP A 330 -43.62 15.41 -38.04
CA ASP A 330 -42.73 15.77 -36.92
C ASP A 330 -41.54 16.66 -37.36
N ILE A 331 -41.16 16.64 -38.64
CA ILE A 331 -40.01 17.40 -39.18
C ILE A 331 -40.36 18.88 -39.41
N GLU A 332 -41.62 19.22 -39.70
CA GLU A 332 -42.06 20.60 -39.95
C GLU A 332 -42.08 21.47 -38.69
N ASN A 333 -42.09 20.88 -37.48
CA ASN A 333 -42.15 21.60 -36.20
C ASN A 333 -40.77 21.96 -35.60
N LEU A 334 -39.66 21.66 -36.28
CA LEU A 334 -38.30 21.72 -35.71
C LEU A 334 -37.48 22.97 -36.07
N VAL A 335 -38.09 23.95 -36.75
CA VAL A 335 -37.42 25.20 -37.16
C VAL A 335 -38.04 26.38 -36.42
N THR A 336 -37.62 26.62 -35.18
CA THR A 336 -37.36 27.95 -34.56
C THR A 336 -36.93 27.77 -33.09
N ASP A 337 -35.86 28.48 -32.72
CA ASP A 337 -35.24 28.61 -31.38
C ASP A 337 -34.73 27.33 -30.70
N GLN A 338 -33.64 26.75 -31.22
CA GLN A 338 -33.02 25.53 -30.69
C GLN A 338 -31.56 25.78 -30.27
N PRO A 339 -31.10 25.22 -29.13
CA PRO A 339 -29.71 25.36 -28.66
C PRO A 339 -28.70 24.76 -29.65
N ALA A 340 -27.45 25.22 -29.58
CA ALA A 340 -26.35 24.75 -30.42
C ALA A 340 -26.18 23.22 -30.33
N LEU A 341 -25.74 22.59 -31.44
CA LEU A 341 -25.51 21.15 -31.52
C LEU A 341 -24.62 20.64 -30.37
N LEU A 342 -23.52 21.36 -30.09
CA LEU A 342 -22.63 21.16 -28.96
C LEU A 342 -22.72 22.36 -28.00
N ALA A 343 -22.94 22.11 -26.70
CA ALA A 343 -22.90 23.14 -25.65
C ALA A 343 -22.65 22.50 -24.26
N ALA A 344 -21.79 23.12 -23.44
CA ALA A 344 -21.38 22.60 -22.12
C ALA A 344 -21.38 23.68 -21.04
N ARG A 345 -21.56 23.26 -19.78
CA ARG A 345 -21.31 24.06 -18.57
C ARG A 345 -20.37 23.31 -17.62
N TYR A 346 -19.47 24.03 -16.96
CA TYR A 346 -18.46 23.50 -16.05
C TYR A 346 -18.66 24.05 -14.64
N THR A 347 -18.53 23.21 -13.61
CA THR A 347 -18.52 23.62 -12.21
C THR A 347 -17.38 22.93 -11.46
N LEU A 348 -16.60 23.68 -10.68
CA LEU A 348 -15.61 23.08 -9.77
C LEU A 348 -16.32 22.41 -8.60
N LEU A 349 -15.93 21.18 -8.28
CA LEU A 349 -16.43 20.47 -7.11
C LEU A 349 -15.56 20.70 -5.87
N ASP A 350 -14.26 20.95 -6.08
CA ASP A 350 -13.29 21.28 -5.03
C ASP A 350 -12.53 22.58 -5.38
N SER A 351 -12.06 23.30 -4.36
CA SER A 351 -11.21 24.48 -4.55
C SER A 351 -9.81 24.06 -5.01
N PRO A 352 -9.34 24.48 -6.20
CA PRO A 352 -7.99 24.21 -6.64
C PRO A 352 -6.97 24.97 -5.77
N PRO A 353 -5.74 24.44 -5.60
CA PRO A 353 -4.68 25.17 -4.93
C PRO A 353 -4.36 26.45 -5.71
N LEU A 354 -4.49 27.59 -5.05
CA LEU A 354 -4.18 28.90 -5.64
C LEU A 354 -2.67 29.16 -5.72
N ARG A 355 -1.88 28.36 -4.99
CA ARG A 355 -0.42 28.37 -4.99
C ARG A 355 0.10 26.93 -4.97
N VAL A 356 1.02 26.60 -5.88
CA VAL A 356 1.53 25.24 -6.11
C VAL A 356 3.05 25.32 -6.31
N ASP A 357 3.80 24.31 -5.88
CA ASP A 357 5.26 24.32 -6.06
C ASP A 357 5.67 23.93 -7.49
N LEU A 358 6.75 24.51 -8.00
CA LEU A 358 7.22 24.29 -9.37
C LEU A 358 7.48 22.80 -9.60
N GLY A 359 6.76 22.23 -10.56
CA GLY A 359 6.89 20.81 -10.89
C GLY A 359 5.82 19.92 -10.23
N GLU A 360 4.97 20.41 -9.35
CA GLU A 360 3.93 19.60 -8.69
C GLU A 360 2.67 19.49 -9.58
N SER A 361 2.27 18.26 -9.91
CA SER A 361 0.96 18.00 -10.52
C SER A 361 -0.11 17.87 -9.44
N PHE A 362 -1.31 18.37 -9.69
CA PHE A 362 -2.44 18.28 -8.75
C PHE A 362 -3.72 17.86 -9.48
N CYS A 363 -4.74 17.43 -8.74
CA CYS A 363 -6.02 17.03 -9.33
C CYS A 363 -7.12 18.06 -9.03
N ILE A 364 -8.01 18.26 -9.99
CA ILE A 364 -9.23 19.06 -9.83
C ILE A 364 -10.43 18.19 -10.21
N ASN A 365 -11.47 18.19 -9.38
CA ASN A 365 -12.74 17.56 -9.72
C ASN A 365 -13.68 18.58 -10.37
N VAL A 366 -14.18 18.24 -11.55
CA VAL A 366 -15.03 19.10 -12.37
C VAL A 366 -16.33 18.38 -12.69
N ASP A 367 -17.46 19.04 -12.41
CA ASP A 367 -18.75 18.68 -12.94
C ASP A 367 -18.94 19.27 -14.34
N VAL A 368 -19.24 18.42 -15.31
CA VAL A 368 -19.54 18.81 -16.68
C VAL A 368 -21.00 18.51 -17.00
N HIS A 369 -21.74 19.50 -17.51
CA HIS A 369 -23.16 19.38 -17.83
C HIS A 369 -23.40 19.61 -19.33
N ASN A 370 -24.01 18.62 -19.98
CA ASN A 370 -24.38 18.70 -21.39
C ASN A 370 -25.66 19.50 -21.58
N ILE A 371 -25.53 20.74 -22.05
CA ILE A 371 -26.65 21.63 -22.38
C ILE A 371 -26.89 21.74 -23.90
N GLY A 372 -26.20 20.90 -24.68
CA GLY A 372 -26.34 20.81 -26.14
C GLY A 372 -27.44 19.83 -26.55
N ARG A 373 -27.51 19.54 -27.85
CA ARG A 373 -28.56 18.67 -28.43
C ARG A 373 -28.10 17.25 -28.73
N ILE A 374 -26.80 17.01 -28.74
CA ILE A 374 -26.23 15.69 -29.04
C ILE A 374 -25.58 15.08 -27.80
N ALA A 375 -25.63 13.75 -27.73
CA ALA A 375 -24.92 13.01 -26.69
C ALA A 375 -23.41 13.15 -26.88
N TRP A 376 -22.69 13.41 -25.79
CA TRP A 376 -21.22 13.35 -25.78
C TRP A 376 -20.80 11.90 -25.67
N ARG A 377 -20.04 11.42 -26.66
CA ARG A 377 -19.60 10.03 -26.69
C ARG A 377 -18.33 9.85 -25.87
N SER A 378 -18.35 8.90 -24.95
CA SER A 378 -17.19 8.49 -24.14
C SER A 378 -16.16 7.68 -24.91
N ALA A 379 -16.58 7.06 -26.02
CA ALA A 379 -15.77 6.23 -26.90
C ALA A 379 -16.16 6.45 -28.37
N GLY A 380 -15.27 6.09 -29.30
CA GLY A 380 -15.50 6.22 -30.76
C GLY A 380 -14.33 6.90 -31.47
N ALA A 381 -14.57 7.41 -32.68
CA ALA A 381 -13.56 8.10 -33.50
C ALA A 381 -13.15 9.47 -32.92
N HIS A 382 -14.08 10.12 -32.22
CA HIS A 382 -13.92 11.45 -31.61
C HIS A 382 -14.53 11.47 -30.21
N PRO A 383 -13.97 10.70 -29.25
CA PRO A 383 -14.51 10.69 -27.90
C PRO A 383 -14.35 12.08 -27.28
N ILE A 384 -15.34 12.48 -26.48
CA ILE A 384 -15.26 13.72 -25.71
C ILE A 384 -14.42 13.44 -24.45
N ARG A 385 -13.42 14.28 -24.20
CA ARG A 385 -12.58 14.23 -23.00
C ARG A 385 -12.52 15.58 -22.32
N LEU A 386 -12.21 15.60 -21.03
CA LEU A 386 -11.91 16.84 -20.31
C LEU A 386 -10.40 17.09 -20.36
N GLY A 387 -9.99 18.27 -20.81
CA GLY A 387 -8.60 18.68 -20.89
C GLY A 387 -8.38 20.08 -20.34
N TYR A 388 -7.13 20.51 -20.28
CA TYR A 388 -6.77 21.85 -19.82
C TYR A 388 -5.65 22.50 -20.66
N ARG A 389 -5.51 23.82 -20.51
CA ARG A 389 -4.42 24.62 -21.05
C ARG A 389 -3.92 25.59 -19.98
N TRP A 390 -2.63 25.84 -19.96
CA TRP A 390 -2.05 26.96 -19.23
C TRP A 390 -1.98 28.19 -20.12
N VAL A 391 -2.29 29.34 -19.56
CA VAL A 391 -2.16 30.64 -20.21
C VAL A 391 -1.30 31.54 -19.33
N ASP A 392 -0.19 32.02 -19.87
CA ASP A 392 0.65 33.00 -19.16
C ASP A 392 0.01 34.41 -19.20
N GLN A 393 0.57 35.32 -18.41
CA GLN A 393 0.16 36.73 -18.37
C GLN A 393 0.34 37.48 -19.71
N ALA A 394 1.17 36.96 -20.63
CA ALA A 394 1.40 37.50 -21.97
C ALA A 394 0.48 36.89 -23.05
N GLY A 395 -0.40 35.96 -22.67
CA GLY A 395 -1.33 35.27 -23.57
C GLY A 395 -0.76 34.04 -24.29
N GLY A 396 0.46 33.62 -23.98
CA GLY A 396 1.07 32.37 -24.44
C GLY A 396 0.31 31.16 -23.86
N ARG A 397 0.08 30.14 -24.69
CA ARG A 397 -0.76 28.98 -24.35
C ARG A 397 0.04 27.68 -24.41
N ILE A 398 -0.07 26.87 -23.37
CA ILE A 398 0.52 25.52 -23.31
C ILE A 398 -0.61 24.53 -23.08
N VAL A 399 -0.75 23.54 -23.95
CA VAL A 399 -1.78 22.50 -23.80
C VAL A 399 -1.31 21.47 -22.78
N GLY A 400 -2.18 21.11 -21.84
CA GLY A 400 -1.91 20.07 -20.85
C GLY A 400 -1.76 18.70 -21.49
N LEU A 401 -0.84 17.89 -20.95
CA LEU A 401 -0.55 16.53 -21.46
C LEU A 401 -1.67 15.55 -21.12
N HIS A 402 -2.30 15.71 -19.95
CA HIS A 402 -3.33 14.80 -19.49
C HIS A 402 -4.74 15.22 -19.92
N ARG A 403 -5.55 14.22 -20.30
CA ARG A 403 -6.97 14.35 -20.59
C ARG A 403 -7.74 13.23 -19.93
N SER A 404 -8.80 13.58 -19.21
CA SER A 404 -9.65 12.61 -18.52
C SER A 404 -10.82 12.18 -19.40
N ALA A 405 -11.05 10.87 -19.48
CA ALA A 405 -12.22 10.34 -20.16
C ALA A 405 -13.49 10.70 -19.39
N ILE A 406 -14.58 10.97 -20.10
CA ILE A 406 -15.90 11.00 -19.47
C ILE A 406 -16.32 9.55 -19.15
N PRO A 407 -16.95 9.29 -17.98
CA PRO A 407 -17.14 7.92 -17.47
C PRO A 407 -18.17 7.09 -18.25
N LYS A 408 -19.07 7.77 -18.96
CA LYS A 408 -20.12 7.21 -19.81
C LYS A 408 -20.47 8.23 -20.90
N ASP A 409 -21.22 7.80 -21.91
CA ASP A 409 -21.87 8.75 -22.82
C ASP A 409 -22.78 9.69 -22.00
N ILE A 410 -22.66 11.00 -22.21
CA ILE A 410 -23.43 12.02 -21.47
C ILE A 410 -24.52 12.54 -22.40
N LEU A 411 -25.77 12.19 -22.11
CA LEU A 411 -26.92 12.61 -22.91
C LEU A 411 -27.24 14.11 -22.69
N PRO A 412 -27.96 14.76 -23.62
CA PRO A 412 -28.49 16.10 -23.41
C PRO A 412 -29.23 16.22 -22.07
N GLY A 413 -28.84 17.19 -21.24
CA GLY A 413 -29.38 17.42 -19.89
C GLY A 413 -28.71 16.63 -18.76
N GLU A 414 -27.77 15.73 -19.05
CA GLU A 414 -27.02 14.97 -18.03
C GLU A 414 -25.70 15.65 -17.65
N HIS A 415 -25.21 15.30 -16.46
CA HIS A 415 -23.90 15.69 -15.95
C HIS A 415 -22.99 14.49 -15.63
N ALA A 416 -21.69 14.74 -15.51
CA ALA A 416 -20.72 13.80 -14.97
C ALA A 416 -19.63 14.50 -14.16
N HIS A 417 -19.13 13.82 -13.14
CA HIS A 417 -17.99 14.25 -12.34
C HIS A 417 -16.71 13.63 -12.88
N ILE A 418 -15.71 14.46 -13.12
CA ILE A 418 -14.45 14.05 -13.76
C ILE A 418 -13.29 14.61 -12.95
N ALA A 419 -12.41 13.72 -12.49
CA ALA A 419 -11.13 14.09 -11.92
C ALA A 419 -10.14 14.39 -13.05
N LEU A 420 -9.53 15.57 -13.04
CA LEU A 420 -8.55 16.01 -14.03
C LEU A 420 -7.19 16.23 -13.36
N ARG A 421 -6.17 15.47 -13.79
CA ARG A 421 -4.77 15.68 -13.38
C ARG A 421 -4.19 16.84 -14.18
N ILE A 422 -3.62 17.80 -13.47
CA ILE A 422 -3.02 19.01 -14.00
C ILE A 422 -1.52 18.96 -13.73
N ASP A 423 -0.73 18.94 -14.78
CA ASP A 423 0.72 19.07 -14.70
C ASP A 423 1.15 20.54 -14.68
N PRO A 424 2.27 20.85 -14.01
CA PRO A 424 2.79 22.21 -13.83
C PRO A 424 3.25 22.84 -15.16
N PRO A 425 3.21 24.18 -15.28
CA PRO A 425 3.86 24.90 -16.36
C PRO A 425 5.40 24.88 -16.20
N PRO A 426 6.16 25.12 -17.28
CA PRO A 426 7.62 24.93 -17.29
C PRO A 426 8.41 25.98 -16.47
N GLN A 427 7.80 27.10 -16.09
CA GLN A 427 8.46 28.17 -15.32
C GLN A 427 7.58 28.71 -14.19
N PRO A 428 8.20 29.17 -13.07
CA PRO A 428 7.49 29.84 -11.99
C PRO A 428 6.76 31.09 -12.46
N GLY A 429 5.66 31.42 -11.78
CA GLY A 429 4.85 32.60 -12.08
C GLY A 429 3.36 32.35 -11.89
N VAL A 430 2.56 33.39 -12.14
CA VAL A 430 1.09 33.29 -12.11
C VAL A 430 0.59 32.86 -13.48
N TRP A 431 -0.07 31.70 -13.53
CA TRP A 431 -0.63 31.10 -14.73
C TRP A 431 -2.14 30.96 -14.60
N GLN A 432 -2.87 31.17 -15.69
CA GLN A 432 -4.29 30.89 -15.75
C GLN A 432 -4.52 29.49 -16.33
N LEU A 433 -5.12 28.60 -15.53
CA LEU A 433 -5.57 27.29 -15.92
C LEU A 433 -6.93 27.38 -16.61
N GLN A 434 -7.01 26.98 -17.89
CA GLN A 434 -8.23 26.92 -18.67
C GLN A 434 -8.66 25.47 -18.91
N ILE A 435 -9.78 25.05 -18.33
CA ILE A 435 -10.33 23.69 -18.43
C ILE A 435 -11.50 23.68 -19.41
N SER A 436 -11.53 22.72 -20.33
CA SER A 436 -12.62 22.60 -21.32
C SER A 436 -12.72 21.17 -21.86
N LEU A 437 -13.91 20.81 -22.35
CA LEU A 437 -14.10 19.58 -23.11
C LEU A 437 -13.41 19.67 -24.46
N VAL A 438 -12.88 18.55 -24.91
CA VAL A 438 -12.22 18.39 -26.20
C VAL A 438 -12.90 17.25 -26.93
N GLU A 439 -13.31 17.51 -28.16
CA GLU A 439 -13.66 16.46 -29.10
C GLU A 439 -12.35 15.95 -29.71
N GLU A 440 -11.93 14.74 -29.29
CA GLU A 440 -10.61 14.22 -29.65
C GLU A 440 -10.42 14.20 -31.18
N TYR A 441 -9.27 14.74 -31.61
CA TYR A 441 -8.87 14.89 -33.02
C TYR A 441 -9.71 15.85 -33.87
N ILE A 442 -10.66 16.59 -33.28
CA ILE A 442 -11.41 17.66 -33.96
C ILE A 442 -11.00 19.00 -33.39
N ASP A 443 -11.58 19.43 -32.27
CA ASP A 443 -11.24 20.70 -31.63
C ASP A 443 -11.75 20.77 -30.18
N TRP A 444 -11.40 21.85 -29.51
CA TRP A 444 -11.85 22.19 -28.17
C TRP A 444 -13.24 22.80 -28.22
N PHE A 445 -14.04 22.56 -27.18
CA PHE A 445 -15.37 23.17 -27.06
C PHE A 445 -15.29 24.71 -27.07
N SER A 446 -14.20 25.27 -26.56
CA SER A 446 -13.88 26.70 -26.66
C SER A 446 -13.84 27.22 -28.10
N THR A 447 -13.46 26.40 -29.07
CA THR A 447 -13.40 26.80 -30.48
C THR A 447 -14.79 26.85 -31.13
N TYR A 448 -15.76 26.11 -30.58
CA TYR A 448 -17.19 26.23 -30.93
C TYR A 448 -17.90 27.35 -30.15
N GLY A 449 -17.17 28.23 -29.47
CA GLY A 449 -17.72 29.37 -28.73
C GLY A 449 -18.21 29.03 -27.32
N ILE A 450 -17.87 27.85 -26.77
CA ILE A 450 -18.27 27.43 -25.42
C ILE A 450 -17.18 27.80 -24.42
N PRO A 451 -17.41 28.72 -23.46
CA PRO A 451 -16.34 29.25 -22.62
C PRO A 451 -15.67 28.16 -21.76
N PRO A 452 -14.32 28.14 -21.67
CA PRO A 452 -13.61 27.28 -20.73
C PRO A 452 -13.81 27.76 -19.28
N LEU A 453 -13.57 26.88 -18.33
CA LEU A 453 -13.48 27.19 -16.90
C LEU A 453 -12.06 27.70 -16.58
N CYS A 454 -11.93 28.91 -16.06
CA CYS A 454 -10.63 29.54 -15.79
C CYS A 454 -10.32 29.64 -14.30
N VAL A 455 -9.08 29.36 -13.90
CA VAL A 455 -8.57 29.49 -12.52
C VAL A 455 -7.15 30.04 -12.54
N ASP A 456 -6.85 31.09 -11.79
CA ASP A 456 -5.49 31.61 -11.67
C ASP A 456 -4.71 30.88 -10.55
N ILE A 457 -3.48 30.45 -10.85
CA ILE A 457 -2.62 29.64 -9.96
C ILE A 457 -1.19 30.18 -9.98
N GLU A 458 -0.60 30.39 -8.81
CA GLU A 458 0.79 30.83 -8.63
C GLU A 458 1.74 29.64 -8.45
N TYR A 459 2.74 29.49 -9.33
CA TYR A 459 3.81 28.49 -9.20
C TYR A 459 5.10 29.09 -8.63
N VAL A 460 5.63 28.51 -7.55
CA VAL A 460 6.83 29.03 -6.86
C VAL A 460 8.03 28.08 -6.91
N LEU A 461 9.25 28.64 -6.91
CA LEU A 461 10.50 27.87 -6.89
C LEU A 461 10.66 27.14 -5.55
N ASP A 462 10.82 25.82 -5.62
CA ASP A 462 10.93 24.90 -4.48
C ASP A 462 12.40 24.65 -4.09
N THR A 463 12.67 24.54 -2.79
CA THR A 463 13.98 24.24 -2.19
C THR A 463 14.05 22.85 -1.52
N ALA A 464 12.97 22.07 -1.57
CA ALA A 464 12.90 20.73 -0.99
C ALA A 464 13.82 19.72 -1.73
N LEU A 465 14.39 18.78 -0.96
CA LEU A 465 15.24 17.72 -1.51
C LEU A 465 14.42 16.73 -2.33
N ARG A 466 14.97 16.30 -3.46
CA ARG A 466 14.30 15.41 -4.40
C ARG A 466 14.82 13.98 -4.29
N ALA A 467 13.92 13.06 -3.97
CA ALA A 467 14.16 11.63 -3.94
C ALA A 467 13.52 10.94 -5.17
N VAL A 468 14.26 10.07 -5.83
CA VAL A 468 13.79 9.26 -6.96
C VAL A 468 13.91 7.78 -6.61
N ILE A 469 12.81 7.04 -6.65
CA ILE A 469 12.76 5.59 -6.43
C ILE A 469 12.64 4.88 -7.77
N LEU A 470 13.53 3.96 -8.08
CA LEU A 470 13.51 3.14 -9.29
C LEU A 470 13.01 1.74 -8.92
N SER A 471 12.03 1.23 -9.65
CA SER A 471 11.53 -0.14 -9.46
C SER A 471 11.07 -0.77 -10.78
N ALA A 472 11.16 -2.10 -10.89
CA ALA A 472 10.55 -2.82 -12.03
C ALA A 472 9.02 -2.68 -12.02
N ASN A 473 8.42 -2.72 -10.83
CA ASN A 473 6.98 -2.70 -10.64
C ASN A 473 6.63 -2.01 -9.32
N VAL A 474 5.51 -1.29 -9.31
CA VAL A 474 4.91 -0.75 -8.09
C VAL A 474 3.48 -1.27 -8.01
N ALA A 475 3.26 -2.25 -7.12
CA ALA A 475 1.95 -2.86 -6.91
C ALA A 475 1.40 -2.58 -5.52
N ALA A 476 0.08 -2.43 -5.41
CA ALA A 476 -0.54 -2.09 -4.13
C ALA A 476 -0.50 -3.25 -3.10
N TYR A 477 -0.33 -4.49 -3.58
CA TYR A 477 -0.62 -5.70 -2.78
C TYR A 477 0.54 -6.70 -2.69
N ASP A 478 1.71 -6.42 -3.26
CA ASP A 478 2.89 -7.26 -3.07
C ASP A 478 3.85 -6.67 -2.02
N ALA A 479 4.80 -7.48 -1.57
CA ALA A 479 5.75 -7.13 -0.51
C ALA A 479 6.61 -5.89 -0.87
N ILE A 480 7.16 -5.88 -2.09
CA ILE A 480 8.08 -4.84 -2.55
C ILE A 480 7.32 -3.52 -2.79
N GLY A 481 6.13 -3.58 -3.38
CA GLY A 481 5.28 -2.43 -3.57
C GLY A 481 4.83 -1.83 -2.24
N LYS A 482 4.38 -2.64 -1.27
CA LYS A 482 4.10 -2.17 0.10
C LYS A 482 5.31 -1.50 0.75
N TYR A 483 6.52 -1.99 0.49
CA TYR A 483 7.76 -1.41 1.00
C TYR A 483 8.10 -0.05 0.34
N ILE A 484 8.00 0.04 -0.99
CA ILE A 484 8.18 1.30 -1.74
C ILE A 484 7.18 2.36 -1.26
N LEU A 485 5.92 1.98 -1.05
CA LEU A 485 4.89 2.87 -0.53
C LEU A 485 5.28 3.42 0.85
N PHE A 486 5.83 2.57 1.72
CA PHE A 486 6.25 2.99 3.04
C PHE A 486 7.45 3.94 3.00
N GLN A 487 8.49 3.63 2.21
CA GLN A 487 9.62 4.56 2.00
C GLN A 487 9.15 5.90 1.42
N THR A 488 8.20 5.87 0.49
CA THR A 488 7.61 7.08 -0.10
C THR A 488 6.93 7.94 0.97
N GLN A 489 6.14 7.31 1.85
CA GLN A 489 5.48 8.00 2.96
C GLN A 489 6.49 8.56 3.96
N THR A 490 7.48 7.77 4.38
CA THR A 490 8.56 8.21 5.28
C THR A 490 9.32 9.41 4.74
N LEU A 491 9.75 9.36 3.48
CA LEU A 491 10.47 10.48 2.84
C LEU A 491 9.59 11.73 2.72
N ARG A 492 8.33 11.59 2.31
CA ARG A 492 7.39 12.72 2.26
C ARG A 492 7.17 13.35 3.63
N SER A 493 7.00 12.55 4.68
CA SER A 493 6.86 13.03 6.06
C SER A 493 8.11 13.75 6.56
N ALA A 494 9.30 13.40 6.04
CA ALA A 494 10.55 14.10 6.30
C ALA A 494 10.79 15.33 5.38
N GLY A 495 9.81 15.70 4.54
CA GLY A 495 9.89 16.88 3.67
C GLY A 495 10.58 16.65 2.33
N TYR A 496 10.85 15.40 1.95
CA TYR A 496 11.39 15.08 0.62
C TYR A 496 10.28 15.04 -0.43
N ARG A 497 10.62 15.52 -1.62
CA ARG A 497 9.80 15.33 -2.80
C ARG A 497 10.15 13.99 -3.45
N VAL A 498 9.20 13.06 -3.45
CA VAL A 498 9.42 11.70 -3.96
C VAL A 498 8.83 11.53 -5.37
N VAL A 499 9.61 10.99 -6.29
CA VAL A 499 9.17 10.49 -7.60
C VAL A 499 9.52 9.02 -7.73
N ILE A 500 8.59 8.21 -8.21
CA ILE A 500 8.79 6.77 -8.43
C ILE A 500 8.82 6.53 -9.94
N LEU A 501 9.94 6.06 -10.47
CA LEU A 501 10.09 5.62 -11.85
C LEU A 501 9.87 4.11 -11.89
N ALA A 502 8.88 3.65 -12.66
CA ALA A 502 8.56 2.24 -12.73
C ALA A 502 8.19 1.76 -14.14
N GLU A 503 8.62 0.56 -14.52
CA GLU A 503 8.25 -0.05 -15.81
C GLU A 503 6.78 -0.52 -15.81
N HIS A 504 6.29 -0.96 -14.66
CA HIS A 504 4.92 -1.41 -14.46
C HIS A 504 4.29 -0.72 -13.24
N VAL A 505 3.06 -0.24 -13.42
CA VAL A 505 2.32 0.51 -12.39
C VAL A 505 0.93 -0.11 -12.22
N ASP A 506 0.63 -0.55 -10.99
CA ASP A 506 -0.71 -1.01 -10.63
C ASP A 506 -1.66 0.19 -10.48
N GLN A 507 -2.68 0.24 -11.35
CA GLN A 507 -3.66 1.34 -11.36
C GLN A 507 -4.57 1.38 -10.12
N ARG A 508 -4.48 0.38 -9.23
CA ARG A 508 -5.21 0.34 -7.94
C ARG A 508 -4.47 1.06 -6.81
N LEU A 509 -3.29 1.60 -7.06
CA LEU A 509 -2.55 2.39 -6.07
C LEU A 509 -3.38 3.62 -5.65
N PRO A 510 -3.22 4.10 -4.40
CA PRO A 510 -3.84 5.34 -3.95
C PRO A 510 -3.52 6.52 -4.88
N THR A 511 -4.50 7.41 -5.11
CA THR A 511 -4.35 8.53 -6.05
C THR A 511 -3.16 9.43 -5.71
N ASP A 512 -2.90 9.68 -4.42
CA ASP A 512 -1.78 10.49 -3.94
C ASP A 512 -0.41 9.84 -4.25
N ILE A 513 -0.35 8.51 -4.31
CA ILE A 513 0.85 7.77 -4.73
C ILE A 513 0.98 7.83 -6.24
N LEU A 514 -0.09 7.58 -7.00
CA LEU A 514 -0.09 7.61 -8.46
C LEU A 514 0.40 8.97 -9.01
N LEU A 515 0.19 10.06 -8.28
CA LEU A 515 0.75 11.38 -8.62
C LEU A 515 2.28 11.42 -8.59
N SER A 516 2.92 10.63 -7.72
CA SER A 516 4.38 10.48 -7.66
C SER A 516 4.95 9.47 -8.64
N VAL A 517 4.13 8.66 -9.32
CA VAL A 517 4.63 7.62 -10.22
C VAL A 517 4.74 8.13 -11.66
N VAL A 518 5.89 7.87 -12.28
CA VAL A 518 6.15 8.05 -13.71
C VAL A 518 6.37 6.67 -14.33
N ALA A 519 5.42 6.23 -15.15
CA ALA A 519 5.53 4.97 -15.87
C ALA A 519 6.53 5.11 -17.03
N ILE A 520 7.56 4.26 -17.05
CA ILE A 520 8.61 4.26 -18.07
C ILE A 520 8.43 3.05 -18.97
N ASN A 521 8.06 3.29 -20.24
CA ASN A 521 7.99 2.22 -21.21
C ASN A 521 9.37 1.98 -21.85
N CYS A 522 10.07 0.95 -21.39
CA CYS A 522 11.41 0.62 -21.90
C CYS A 522 11.41 0.04 -23.33
N GLN A 523 10.24 -0.20 -23.94
CA GLN A 523 10.12 -0.63 -25.35
C GLN A 523 10.11 0.55 -26.34
N ILE A 524 10.04 1.79 -25.86
CA ILE A 524 10.12 3.03 -26.65
C ILE A 524 11.22 3.91 -26.03
N PRO A 525 12.51 3.54 -26.24
CA PRO A 525 13.58 3.97 -25.35
C PRO A 525 13.85 5.47 -25.40
N ASP A 526 13.87 6.10 -26.58
CA ASP A 526 14.53 7.39 -26.74
C ASP A 526 13.83 8.56 -26.03
N GLU A 527 12.49 8.61 -26.00
CA GLU A 527 11.75 9.66 -25.27
C GLU A 527 11.61 9.33 -23.77
N HIS A 528 11.28 8.09 -23.41
CA HIS A 528 11.02 7.72 -22.01
C HIS A 528 12.31 7.59 -21.18
N TYR A 529 13.43 7.16 -21.77
CA TYR A 529 14.74 7.16 -21.09
C TYR A 529 15.21 8.59 -20.83
N ALA A 530 14.98 9.52 -21.77
CA ALA A 530 15.34 10.92 -21.56
C ALA A 530 14.59 11.53 -20.36
N VAL A 531 13.29 11.22 -20.21
CA VAL A 531 12.48 11.64 -19.05
C VAL A 531 13.00 11.01 -17.74
N ALA A 532 13.31 9.71 -17.75
CA ALA A 532 13.87 9.04 -16.58
C ALA A 532 15.24 9.65 -16.17
N LEU A 533 16.12 9.90 -17.15
CA LEU A 533 17.42 10.55 -16.93
C LEU A 533 17.27 11.98 -16.41
N GLU A 534 16.29 12.75 -16.90
CA GLU A 534 16.05 14.10 -16.38
C GLU A 534 15.70 14.06 -14.88
N HIS A 535 14.83 13.12 -14.47
CA HIS A 535 14.50 12.95 -13.07
C HIS A 535 15.69 12.51 -12.23
N LEU A 536 16.52 11.60 -12.74
CA LEU A 536 17.74 11.13 -12.08
C LEU A 536 18.78 12.25 -11.93
N HIS A 537 19.03 13.05 -12.97
CA HIS A 537 20.01 14.15 -12.92
C HIS A 537 19.64 15.25 -11.94
N ARG A 538 18.36 15.38 -11.59
CA ARG A 538 17.84 16.37 -10.64
C ARG A 538 17.65 15.81 -9.23
N ALA A 539 17.95 14.54 -9.00
CA ALA A 539 17.72 13.88 -7.73
C ALA A 539 18.87 14.17 -6.75
N ASP A 540 18.52 14.49 -5.50
CA ASP A 540 19.47 14.49 -4.38
C ASP A 540 19.69 13.08 -3.83
N LEU A 541 18.65 12.25 -3.90
CA LEU A 541 18.62 10.87 -3.43
C LEU A 541 18.00 9.96 -4.50
N ILE A 542 18.63 8.84 -4.78
CA ILE A 542 18.18 7.84 -5.75
C ILE A 542 18.15 6.49 -5.04
N ILE A 543 17.00 5.82 -5.03
CA ILE A 543 16.82 4.51 -4.40
C ILE A 543 16.52 3.50 -5.51
N LEU A 544 17.43 2.55 -5.73
CA LEU A 544 17.29 1.50 -6.72
C LEU A 544 16.81 0.21 -6.07
N HIS A 545 15.53 -0.14 -6.20
CA HIS A 545 15.04 -1.45 -5.76
C HIS A 545 15.47 -2.55 -6.72
N TYR A 546 16.21 -3.54 -6.23
CA TYR A 546 16.80 -4.59 -7.02
C TYR A 546 16.29 -5.99 -6.62
N PRO A 547 15.04 -6.36 -7.00
CA PRO A 547 14.53 -7.72 -6.80
C PRO A 547 14.93 -8.71 -7.89
N LEU A 548 15.28 -8.19 -9.07
CA LEU A 548 15.79 -8.86 -10.26
C LEU A 548 16.25 -7.76 -11.23
N PHE A 549 16.89 -8.11 -12.35
CA PHE A 549 17.27 -7.11 -13.35
C PHE A 549 16.06 -6.67 -14.20
N TYR A 550 15.95 -5.36 -14.41
CA TYR A 550 15.01 -4.69 -15.31
C TYR A 550 15.74 -3.52 -15.99
N ASP A 551 15.30 -3.10 -17.17
CA ASP A 551 16.12 -2.26 -18.05
C ASP A 551 16.30 -0.85 -17.46
N LEU A 552 15.28 -0.32 -16.77
CA LEU A 552 15.36 0.95 -16.04
C LEU A 552 16.44 0.93 -14.93
N ALA A 553 16.73 -0.22 -14.31
CA ALA A 553 17.82 -0.32 -13.32
C ALA A 553 19.20 -0.03 -13.94
N GLY A 554 19.35 -0.26 -15.25
CA GLY A 554 20.59 0.02 -15.97
C GLY A 554 20.97 1.50 -16.00
N LEU A 555 20.00 2.41 -15.85
CA LEU A 555 20.24 3.86 -15.85
C LEU A 555 21.06 4.36 -14.67
N VAL A 556 21.23 3.54 -13.63
CA VAL A 556 22.12 3.89 -12.50
C VAL A 556 23.56 4.18 -12.97
N ARG A 557 23.98 3.58 -14.09
CA ARG A 557 25.28 3.84 -14.74
C ARG A 557 25.44 5.27 -15.23
N ASP A 558 24.32 5.95 -15.49
CA ASP A 558 24.26 7.28 -16.06
C ASP A 558 24.00 8.38 -15.02
N VAL A 559 23.80 8.00 -13.77
CA VAL A 559 23.74 8.95 -12.65
C VAL A 559 25.09 9.66 -12.49
N ARG A 560 25.05 10.99 -12.36
CA ARG A 560 26.24 11.86 -12.21
C ARG A 560 26.23 12.68 -10.92
N HIS A 561 25.04 12.86 -10.33
CA HIS A 561 24.80 13.67 -9.14
C HIS A 561 23.77 12.97 -8.25
N GLY A 562 23.75 13.32 -6.96
CA GLY A 562 22.88 12.70 -5.96
C GLY A 562 23.47 11.43 -5.34
N VAL A 563 22.91 11.04 -4.20
CA VAL A 563 23.26 9.83 -3.47
C VAL A 563 22.52 8.63 -4.04
N VAL A 564 23.21 7.54 -4.34
CA VAL A 564 22.59 6.29 -4.81
C VAL A 564 22.54 5.25 -3.68
N LEU A 565 21.32 4.85 -3.29
CA LEU A 565 21.05 3.72 -2.40
C LEU A 565 20.62 2.49 -3.22
N PHE A 566 21.37 1.40 -3.13
CA PHE A 566 21.06 0.13 -3.80
C PHE A 566 20.31 -0.81 -2.85
N ASP A 567 19.02 -1.00 -3.07
CA ASP A 567 18.12 -1.72 -2.16
C ASP A 567 17.87 -3.14 -2.67
N TYR A 568 18.57 -4.14 -2.09
CA TYR A 568 18.66 -5.50 -2.61
C TYR A 568 17.76 -6.52 -1.90
N HIS A 569 16.90 -7.19 -2.68
CA HIS A 569 15.83 -8.06 -2.16
C HIS A 569 16.19 -9.57 -2.09
N GLY A 570 17.36 -9.97 -2.62
CA GLY A 570 17.77 -11.37 -2.72
C GLY A 570 17.19 -12.07 -3.95
N ILE A 571 18.02 -12.35 -4.95
CA ILE A 571 17.60 -13.03 -6.18
C ILE A 571 17.64 -14.55 -5.96
N THR A 572 16.54 -15.24 -6.27
CA THR A 572 16.55 -16.71 -6.21
C THR A 572 17.48 -17.27 -7.30
N PRO A 573 18.44 -18.15 -6.95
CA PRO A 573 19.31 -18.80 -7.92
C PRO A 573 18.52 -19.49 -9.04
N PRO A 574 18.91 -19.29 -10.33
CA PRO A 574 18.16 -19.82 -11.47
C PRO A 574 17.99 -21.36 -11.46
N ASP A 575 18.98 -22.09 -10.95
CA ASP A 575 19.01 -23.55 -10.82
C ASP A 575 17.92 -24.09 -9.88
N ILE A 576 17.52 -23.31 -8.87
CA ILE A 576 16.50 -23.68 -7.88
C ILE A 576 15.08 -23.61 -8.46
N TRP A 577 14.85 -22.80 -9.50
CA TRP A 577 13.52 -22.55 -10.05
C TRP A 577 13.12 -23.53 -11.16
N GLY A 578 14.09 -24.20 -11.78
CA GLY A 578 13.89 -25.08 -12.93
C GLY A 578 13.67 -24.33 -14.26
N VAL A 579 13.94 -25.01 -15.38
CA VAL A 579 13.83 -24.49 -16.77
C VAL A 579 12.40 -24.37 -17.30
N GLU A 580 11.39 -24.61 -16.46
CA GLU A 580 9.96 -24.68 -16.85
C GLU A 580 9.39 -23.31 -17.31
N SER A 581 10.12 -22.21 -17.11
CA SER A 581 9.86 -20.89 -17.72
C SER A 581 11.16 -20.26 -18.22
N PRO A 582 11.51 -20.43 -19.51
CA PRO A 582 12.76 -19.91 -20.09
C PRO A 582 12.93 -18.40 -19.89
N ASP A 583 11.85 -17.63 -20.02
CA ASP A 583 11.87 -16.17 -19.85
C ASP A 583 12.16 -15.78 -18.40
N TYR A 584 11.53 -16.47 -17.42
CA TYR A 584 11.76 -16.18 -16.01
C TYR A 584 13.18 -16.60 -15.58
N TYR A 585 13.65 -17.75 -16.08
CA TYR A 585 15.03 -18.21 -15.90
C TYR A 585 16.03 -17.20 -16.44
N ALA A 586 15.83 -16.71 -17.68
CA ALA A 586 16.69 -15.70 -18.29
C ALA A 586 16.73 -14.39 -17.47
N ARG A 587 15.59 -13.97 -16.90
CA ARG A 587 15.52 -12.79 -16.01
C ARG A 587 16.30 -13.00 -14.71
N MET A 588 16.24 -14.18 -14.10
CA MET A 588 17.03 -14.49 -12.89
C MET A 588 18.53 -14.51 -13.20
N VAL A 589 18.93 -15.12 -14.32
CA VAL A 589 20.34 -15.09 -14.79
C VAL A 589 20.80 -13.64 -15.02
N ARG A 590 20.00 -12.81 -15.71
CA ARG A 590 20.29 -11.38 -15.88
C ARG A 590 20.39 -10.66 -14.53
N GLY A 591 19.51 -10.97 -13.58
CA GLY A 591 19.55 -10.47 -12.21
C GLY A 591 20.89 -10.75 -11.52
N VAL A 592 21.27 -12.01 -11.44
CA VAL A 592 22.53 -12.42 -10.77
C VAL A 592 23.74 -11.81 -11.48
N THR A 593 23.77 -11.85 -12.82
CA THR A 593 24.89 -11.32 -13.60
C THR A 593 25.02 -9.79 -13.54
N ASN A 594 23.94 -9.06 -13.32
CA ASN A 594 23.95 -7.59 -13.20
C ASN A 594 23.92 -7.10 -11.74
N LEU A 595 24.11 -7.99 -10.76
CA LEU A 595 24.33 -7.56 -9.37
C LEU A 595 25.56 -6.64 -9.23
N SER A 596 26.46 -6.67 -10.22
CA SER A 596 27.58 -5.72 -10.35
C SER A 596 27.18 -4.26 -10.47
N LEU A 597 25.89 -3.94 -10.70
CA LEU A 597 25.39 -2.57 -10.64
C LEU A 597 25.55 -1.94 -9.26
N VAL A 598 25.74 -2.73 -8.20
CA VAL A 598 26.04 -2.22 -6.85
C VAL A 598 27.28 -1.31 -6.81
N GLN A 599 28.21 -1.43 -7.76
CA GLN A 599 29.40 -0.57 -7.83
C GLN A 599 29.09 0.92 -8.06
N TYR A 600 27.88 1.23 -8.55
CA TYR A 600 27.42 2.60 -8.77
C TYR A 600 26.67 3.17 -7.56
N ALA A 601 26.59 2.42 -6.47
CA ALA A 601 25.89 2.82 -5.26
C ALA A 601 26.85 3.48 -4.26
N ASP A 602 26.38 4.54 -3.61
CA ASP A 602 27.08 5.10 -2.45
C ASP A 602 26.90 4.19 -1.24
N TYR A 603 25.69 3.68 -1.03
CA TYR A 603 25.33 2.73 0.02
C TYR A 603 24.44 1.63 -0.55
N ALA A 604 24.47 0.45 0.06
CA ALA A 604 23.55 -0.62 -0.28
C ALA A 604 22.78 -1.11 0.95
N ILE A 605 21.51 -1.44 0.76
CA ILE A 605 20.65 -2.06 1.76
C ILE A 605 20.51 -3.54 1.43
N GLY A 606 20.79 -4.39 2.41
CA GLY A 606 20.42 -5.81 2.40
C GLY A 606 19.39 -6.09 3.49
N HIS A 607 18.31 -6.81 3.16
CA HIS A 607 17.26 -7.09 4.16
C HIS A 607 17.59 -8.20 5.17
N SER A 608 18.69 -8.94 4.98
CA SER A 608 19.20 -9.95 5.91
C SER A 608 20.73 -10.01 5.85
N ARG A 609 21.38 -10.64 6.83
CA ARG A 609 22.82 -10.93 6.75
C ARG A 609 23.16 -11.76 5.52
N PHE A 610 22.25 -12.63 5.10
CA PHE A 610 22.39 -13.41 3.88
C PHE A 610 22.50 -12.49 2.64
N THR A 611 21.56 -11.56 2.46
CA THR A 611 21.60 -10.65 1.29
C THR A 611 22.73 -9.61 1.38
N CYS A 612 23.09 -9.16 2.59
CA CYS A 612 24.30 -8.36 2.80
C CYS A 612 25.57 -9.11 2.39
N ALA A 613 25.68 -10.40 2.75
CA ALA A 613 26.81 -11.23 2.38
C ALA A 613 26.91 -11.43 0.85
N GLU A 614 25.78 -11.56 0.15
CA GLU A 614 25.77 -11.60 -1.33
C GLU A 614 26.31 -10.30 -1.94
N LEU A 615 25.88 -9.13 -1.43
CA LEU A 615 26.40 -7.84 -1.88
C LEU A 615 27.90 -7.70 -1.61
N ILE A 616 28.37 -8.07 -0.42
CA ILE A 616 29.78 -8.03 -0.05
C ILE A 616 30.61 -8.98 -0.91
N ALA A 617 30.09 -10.18 -1.22
CA ALA A 617 30.77 -11.17 -2.03
C ALA A 617 31.04 -10.73 -3.47
N THR A 618 30.34 -9.68 -3.96
CA THR A 618 30.65 -9.07 -5.26
C THR A 618 32.04 -8.43 -5.29
N GLY A 619 32.56 -7.98 -4.15
CA GLY A 619 33.80 -7.21 -4.06
C GLY A 619 33.72 -5.80 -4.66
N LEU A 620 32.51 -5.32 -5.00
CA LEU A 620 32.27 -4.08 -5.73
C LEU A 620 31.75 -2.92 -4.85
N ILE A 621 31.49 -3.17 -3.56
CA ILE A 621 31.09 -2.16 -2.58
C ILE A 621 31.85 -2.39 -1.26
N ASP A 622 32.24 -1.31 -0.58
CA ASP A 622 32.87 -1.40 0.74
C ASP A 622 31.87 -2.03 1.74
N PRO A 623 32.24 -3.11 2.47
CA PRO A 623 31.38 -3.72 3.48
C PRO A 623 30.82 -2.75 4.51
N LYS A 624 31.50 -1.64 4.83
CA LYS A 624 31.00 -0.61 5.76
C LYS A 624 29.82 0.19 5.22
N ARG A 625 29.62 0.18 3.90
CA ARG A 625 28.53 0.87 3.21
C ARG A 625 27.35 -0.07 2.87
N VAL A 626 27.44 -1.34 3.29
CA VAL A 626 26.34 -2.30 3.22
C VAL A 626 25.60 -2.31 4.55
N ILE A 627 24.37 -1.81 4.55
CA ILE A 627 23.54 -1.65 5.73
C ILE A 627 22.47 -2.74 5.76
N GLN A 628 22.42 -3.48 6.85
CA GLN A 628 21.34 -4.42 7.08
C GLN A 628 20.07 -3.65 7.51
N MET A 629 19.00 -3.74 6.73
CA MET A 629 17.73 -3.09 7.06
C MET A 629 16.56 -3.99 6.66
N ALA A 630 15.88 -4.55 7.65
CA ALA A 630 14.77 -5.47 7.42
C ALA A 630 13.49 -4.75 6.99
N PHE A 631 12.55 -5.49 6.43
CA PHE A 631 11.25 -4.94 6.03
C PHE A 631 10.43 -4.46 7.23
N PRO A 632 9.71 -3.33 7.08
CA PRO A 632 8.79 -2.81 8.09
C PRO A 632 7.44 -3.53 8.01
N ILE A 633 7.29 -4.57 8.83
CA ILE A 633 6.14 -5.49 8.77
C ILE A 633 5.07 -5.11 9.79
N VAL A 634 5.47 -4.76 11.01
CA VAL A 634 4.56 -4.56 12.13
C VAL A 634 4.11 -3.09 12.20
N ALA A 635 2.82 -2.84 11.98
CA ALA A 635 2.26 -1.47 11.88
C ALA A 635 2.03 -0.80 13.25
N HIS A 636 1.21 -1.38 14.15
CA HIS A 636 1.08 -1.06 15.58
C HIS A 636 0.15 -2.13 16.19
N ALA A 637 0.48 -2.66 17.36
CA ALA A 637 0.02 -3.98 17.79
C ALA A 637 -1.36 -4.01 18.48
N THR A 638 -2.25 -4.83 17.93
CA THR A 638 -3.02 -5.85 18.67
C THR A 638 -3.43 -6.94 17.67
N LEU A 639 -2.69 -8.05 17.62
CA LEU A 639 -2.88 -9.11 16.59
C LEU A 639 -3.22 -10.48 17.20
N SER A 640 -3.45 -10.55 18.51
CA SER A 640 -3.84 -11.79 19.18
C SER A 640 -5.34 -11.80 19.44
N GLY A 641 -6.05 -12.79 18.92
CA GLY A 641 -7.46 -12.99 19.18
C GLY A 641 -8.02 -14.24 18.51
N ALA A 642 -9.25 -14.60 18.85
CA ALA A 642 -9.96 -15.64 18.14
C ALA A 642 -10.34 -15.16 16.74
N PRO A 643 -10.22 -16.02 15.70
CA PRO A 643 -10.70 -15.67 14.38
C PRO A 643 -12.21 -15.42 14.38
N GLY A 644 -12.69 -14.53 13.52
CA GLY A 644 -14.10 -14.21 13.38
C GLY A 644 -14.95 -15.44 12.99
N CYS A 645 -16.21 -15.47 13.43
CA CYS A 645 -17.14 -16.59 13.18
C CYS A 645 -17.24 -16.96 11.68
N ASP A 646 -17.33 -15.96 10.81
CA ASP A 646 -17.43 -16.15 9.36
C ASP A 646 -16.19 -16.89 8.80
N LEU A 647 -14.99 -16.58 9.33
CA LEU A 647 -13.76 -17.25 8.92
C LEU A 647 -13.75 -18.71 9.41
N ILE A 648 -14.18 -18.92 10.67
CA ILE A 648 -14.27 -20.26 11.27
C ILE A 648 -15.14 -21.18 10.42
N GLU A 649 -16.26 -20.68 9.93
CA GLU A 649 -17.19 -21.43 9.07
C GLU A 649 -16.65 -21.59 7.64
N ARG A 650 -16.17 -20.51 7.02
CA ARG A 650 -15.69 -20.51 5.63
C ARG A 650 -14.53 -21.48 5.38
N PHE A 651 -13.61 -21.59 6.33
CA PHE A 651 -12.44 -22.48 6.22
C PHE A 651 -12.52 -23.70 7.12
N ASP A 652 -13.66 -23.95 7.79
CA ASP A 652 -13.88 -25.09 8.68
C ASP A 652 -12.67 -25.34 9.61
N VAL A 653 -12.31 -24.31 10.38
CA VAL A 653 -11.18 -24.33 11.32
C VAL A 653 -11.62 -24.53 12.76
N ARG A 654 -12.93 -24.73 13.01
CA ARG A 654 -13.48 -24.93 14.36
C ARG A 654 -12.88 -26.18 15.00
N ASN A 655 -12.27 -26.03 16.19
CA ASN A 655 -11.62 -27.12 16.93
C ASN A 655 -10.62 -27.91 16.04
N LYS A 656 -9.80 -27.21 15.26
CA LYS A 656 -8.73 -27.80 14.43
C LYS A 656 -7.36 -27.30 14.86
N HIS A 657 -6.33 -28.12 14.63
CA HIS A 657 -4.94 -27.65 14.62
C HIS A 657 -4.64 -27.10 13.23
N VAL A 658 -4.69 -25.78 13.09
CA VAL A 658 -4.48 -25.12 11.79
C VAL A 658 -2.99 -24.94 11.55
N LEU A 659 -2.47 -25.61 10.53
CA LEU A 659 -1.15 -25.33 9.96
C LEU A 659 -1.33 -24.30 8.84
N LEU A 660 -0.57 -23.22 8.88
CA LEU A 660 -0.68 -22.14 7.89
C LEU A 660 0.61 -21.98 7.11
N TYR A 661 0.48 -21.94 5.78
CA TYR A 661 1.50 -21.47 4.87
C TYR A 661 0.99 -20.25 4.09
N VAL A 662 1.84 -19.24 3.95
CA VAL A 662 1.55 -18.01 3.18
C VAL A 662 2.71 -17.75 2.22
N GLY A 663 2.43 -17.73 0.92
CA GLY A 663 3.43 -17.42 -0.11
C GLY A 663 3.01 -17.85 -1.52
N ARG A 664 3.78 -17.42 -2.52
CA ARG A 664 3.56 -17.82 -3.93
C ARG A 664 3.55 -19.36 -4.06
N MET A 665 2.72 -19.91 -4.94
CA MET A 665 2.71 -21.35 -5.23
C MET A 665 3.82 -21.73 -6.22
N ALA A 666 5.07 -21.41 -5.86
CA ALA A 666 6.27 -21.71 -6.64
C ALA A 666 6.98 -22.95 -6.10
N ARG A 667 7.65 -23.72 -6.97
CA ARG A 667 8.38 -24.94 -6.57
C ARG A 667 9.46 -24.67 -5.52
N SER A 668 10.13 -23.52 -5.58
CA SER A 668 11.12 -23.09 -4.58
C SER A 668 10.56 -22.89 -3.17
N LYS A 669 9.24 -22.89 -3.00
CA LYS A 669 8.57 -22.80 -1.69
C LYS A 669 8.26 -24.17 -1.07
N ARG A 670 8.47 -25.24 -1.84
CA ARG A 670 8.36 -26.65 -1.42
C ARG A 670 7.08 -27.02 -0.65
N VAL A 671 5.95 -26.49 -1.10
CA VAL A 671 4.63 -26.86 -0.57
C VAL A 671 4.35 -28.37 -0.70
N ASP A 672 4.99 -29.07 -1.65
CA ASP A 672 5.01 -30.52 -1.76
C ASP A 672 5.51 -31.21 -0.47
N MET A 673 6.56 -30.70 0.17
CA MET A 673 7.07 -31.27 1.43
C MET A 673 6.05 -31.21 2.56
N LEU A 674 5.26 -30.13 2.62
CA LEU A 674 4.20 -29.98 3.63
C LEU A 674 3.12 -31.05 3.43
N ILE A 675 2.82 -31.40 2.17
CA ILE A 675 1.89 -32.48 1.83
C ILE A 675 2.47 -33.85 2.18
N GLU A 676 3.76 -34.10 1.89
CA GLU A 676 4.43 -35.37 2.22
C GLU A 676 4.58 -35.59 3.73
N ALA A 677 4.72 -34.54 4.53
CA ALA A 677 4.79 -34.62 5.99
C ALA A 677 3.41 -34.87 6.65
N LEU A 678 2.33 -34.49 5.96
CA LEU A 678 0.98 -34.46 6.53
C LEU A 678 0.45 -35.83 7.02
N PRO A 679 0.71 -36.97 6.36
CA PRO A 679 0.29 -38.28 6.86
C PRO A 679 0.83 -38.60 8.26
N ALA A 680 2.10 -38.28 8.54
CA ALA A 680 2.70 -38.50 9.85
C ALA A 680 2.09 -37.58 10.92
N ILE A 681 1.81 -36.32 10.56
CA ILE A 681 1.19 -35.34 11.46
C ILE A 681 -0.25 -35.75 11.79
N VAL A 682 -1.06 -36.08 10.78
CA VAL A 682 -2.48 -36.48 10.95
C VAL A 682 -2.61 -37.81 11.69
N ALA A 683 -1.66 -38.74 11.53
CA ALA A 683 -1.65 -39.97 12.30
C ALA A 683 -1.54 -39.74 13.82
N ARG A 684 -0.87 -38.64 14.23
CA ARG A 684 -0.73 -38.25 15.64
C ARG A 684 -1.80 -37.25 16.10
N HIS A 685 -2.20 -36.34 15.21
CA HIS A 685 -3.18 -35.27 15.45
C HIS A 685 -4.26 -35.25 14.34
N PRO A 686 -5.29 -36.11 14.44
CA PRO A 686 -6.30 -36.31 13.38
C PRO A 686 -7.11 -35.05 13.02
N GLU A 687 -7.22 -34.10 13.93
CA GLU A 687 -7.86 -32.78 13.78
C GLU A 687 -7.04 -31.74 12.99
N THR A 688 -5.88 -32.12 12.44
CA THR A 688 -5.01 -31.18 11.72
C THR A 688 -5.62 -30.72 10.41
N LYS A 689 -5.52 -29.41 10.13
CA LYS A 689 -5.93 -28.79 8.87
C LYS A 689 -4.81 -27.90 8.32
N LEU A 690 -4.41 -28.13 7.08
CA LEU A 690 -3.40 -27.34 6.38
C LEU A 690 -4.06 -26.33 5.44
N LEU A 691 -3.81 -25.05 5.69
CA LEU A 691 -4.26 -23.95 4.83
C LEU A 691 -3.07 -23.41 4.03
N LEU A 692 -3.20 -23.44 2.71
CA LEU A 692 -2.19 -23.01 1.75
C LEU A 692 -2.66 -21.72 1.07
N VAL A 693 -2.11 -20.59 1.51
CA VAL A 693 -2.50 -19.25 1.08
C VAL A 693 -1.48 -18.65 0.13
N GLY A 694 -1.92 -18.16 -1.03
CA GLY A 694 -1.09 -17.35 -1.90
C GLY A 694 -1.36 -17.51 -3.39
N ASP A 695 -0.54 -16.81 -4.19
CA ASP A 695 -0.79 -16.64 -5.62
C ASP A 695 -0.58 -17.92 -6.42
N ASP A 696 -1.63 -18.34 -7.11
CA ASP A 696 -1.68 -19.44 -8.06
C ASP A 696 -2.11 -18.97 -9.46
N ARG A 697 -2.15 -17.68 -9.77
CA ARG A 697 -2.66 -17.18 -11.06
C ARG A 697 -1.76 -17.53 -12.26
N PRO A 698 -0.42 -17.42 -12.18
CA PRO A 698 0.48 -17.84 -13.26
C PRO A 698 0.30 -19.32 -13.62
N LEU A 699 0.38 -19.66 -14.91
CA LEU A 699 0.16 -21.02 -15.40
C LEU A 699 1.08 -22.05 -14.72
N VAL A 700 2.35 -21.70 -14.53
CA VAL A 700 3.34 -22.54 -13.84
C VAL A 700 2.95 -22.82 -12.38
N TYR A 701 2.37 -21.85 -11.69
CA TYR A 701 1.89 -22.04 -10.32
C TYR A 701 0.63 -22.90 -10.28
N ARG A 702 -0.32 -22.71 -11.21
CA ARG A 702 -1.50 -23.59 -11.32
C ARG A 702 -1.14 -25.04 -11.58
N GLN A 703 -0.14 -25.26 -12.42
CA GLN A 703 0.36 -26.62 -12.70
C GLN A 703 0.91 -27.25 -11.43
N TYR A 704 1.77 -26.53 -10.71
CA TYR A 704 2.32 -27.02 -9.46
C TYR A 704 1.25 -27.30 -8.40
N VAL A 705 0.25 -26.41 -8.23
CA VAL A 705 -0.89 -26.64 -7.33
C VAL A 705 -1.65 -27.92 -7.70
N ARG A 706 -1.86 -28.21 -8.99
CA ARG A 706 -2.53 -29.44 -9.43
C ARG A 706 -1.73 -30.69 -9.09
N GLU A 707 -0.40 -30.65 -9.25
CA GLU A 707 0.52 -31.73 -8.88
C GLU A 707 0.47 -31.99 -7.37
N VAL A 708 0.62 -30.94 -6.56
CA VAL A 708 0.58 -31.02 -5.09
C VAL A 708 -0.80 -31.51 -4.60
N ALA A 709 -1.90 -31.04 -5.20
CA ALA A 709 -3.25 -31.51 -4.88
C ALA A 709 -3.50 -32.97 -5.31
N ALA A 710 -2.91 -33.42 -6.42
CA ALA A 710 -2.95 -34.83 -6.82
C ALA A 710 -2.19 -35.69 -5.82
N ARG A 711 -1.01 -35.23 -5.39
CA ARG A 711 -0.21 -35.91 -4.39
C ARG A 711 -0.93 -36.04 -3.04
N ALA A 712 -1.63 -34.99 -2.60
CA ALA A 712 -2.45 -35.04 -1.39
C ALA A 712 -3.58 -36.09 -1.47
N ARG A 713 -4.14 -36.34 -2.67
CA ARG A 713 -5.14 -37.41 -2.89
C ARG A 713 -4.51 -38.79 -2.84
N GLU A 714 -3.34 -38.97 -3.44
CA GLU A 714 -2.59 -40.25 -3.40
C GLU A 714 -2.23 -40.65 -1.98
N LEU A 715 -1.84 -39.69 -1.15
CA LEU A 715 -1.49 -39.89 0.25
C LEU A 715 -2.71 -39.98 1.20
N GLY A 716 -3.94 -39.81 0.68
CA GLY A 716 -5.17 -39.89 1.47
C GLY A 716 -5.42 -38.73 2.42
N VAL A 717 -4.71 -37.60 2.27
CA VAL A 717 -4.79 -36.42 3.17
C VAL A 717 -5.52 -35.23 2.55
N ALA A 718 -6.06 -35.36 1.34
CA ALA A 718 -6.71 -34.27 0.61
C ALA A 718 -7.86 -33.58 1.37
N ALA A 719 -8.57 -34.31 2.25
CA ALA A 719 -9.65 -33.74 3.06
C ALA A 719 -9.15 -32.74 4.13
N CYS A 720 -7.87 -32.81 4.49
CA CYS A 720 -7.24 -31.94 5.49
C CYS A 720 -6.53 -30.73 4.86
N VAL A 721 -6.51 -30.60 3.53
CA VAL A 721 -5.74 -29.57 2.80
C VAL A 721 -6.69 -28.63 2.08
N GLN A 722 -6.48 -27.32 2.23
CA GLN A 722 -7.26 -26.31 1.51
C GLN A 722 -6.35 -25.26 0.87
N PHE A 723 -6.45 -25.15 -0.46
CA PHE A 723 -5.84 -24.08 -1.24
C PHE A 723 -6.80 -22.90 -1.29
N THR A 724 -6.37 -21.73 -0.85
CA THR A 724 -7.26 -20.55 -0.78
C THR A 724 -7.12 -19.62 -1.99
N GLY A 725 -6.02 -19.75 -2.74
CA GLY A 725 -5.56 -18.70 -3.65
C GLY A 725 -5.12 -17.45 -2.88
N GLN A 726 -5.08 -16.30 -3.57
CA GLN A 726 -4.89 -15.01 -2.90
C GLN A 726 -6.13 -14.63 -2.08
N VAL A 727 -5.88 -14.07 -0.90
CA VAL A 727 -6.91 -13.50 -0.02
C VAL A 727 -6.57 -12.03 0.27
N ASP A 728 -7.58 -11.23 0.67
CA ASP A 728 -7.34 -9.86 1.13
C ASP A 728 -6.62 -9.81 2.48
N ASP A 729 -6.03 -8.65 2.81
CA ASP A 729 -5.22 -8.45 4.02
C ASP A 729 -6.04 -8.72 5.31
N THR A 730 -7.34 -8.40 5.32
CA THR A 730 -8.23 -8.67 6.47
C THR A 730 -8.40 -10.17 6.69
N THR A 731 -8.64 -10.92 5.63
CA THR A 731 -8.75 -12.39 5.70
C THR A 731 -7.41 -13.01 6.09
N LEU A 732 -6.30 -12.50 5.57
CA LEU A 732 -4.96 -12.99 5.91
C LEU A 732 -4.63 -12.81 7.40
N ASP A 733 -4.92 -11.64 7.96
CA ASP A 733 -4.79 -11.35 9.39
C ASP A 733 -5.60 -12.35 10.26
N GLN A 734 -6.86 -12.61 9.86
CA GLN A 734 -7.71 -13.57 10.55
C GLN A 734 -7.21 -15.03 10.40
N LEU A 735 -6.53 -15.37 9.31
CA LEU A 735 -5.89 -16.68 9.14
C LEU A 735 -4.68 -16.84 10.06
N TYR A 736 -3.86 -15.80 10.24
CA TYR A 736 -2.81 -15.81 11.27
C TYR A 736 -3.41 -15.92 12.69
N CYS A 737 -4.56 -15.30 12.95
CA CYS A 737 -5.30 -15.51 14.20
C CYS A 737 -5.76 -16.97 14.36
N ALA A 738 -6.22 -17.62 13.29
CA ALA A 738 -6.66 -19.02 13.32
C ALA A 738 -5.51 -20.04 13.41
N CYS A 739 -4.32 -19.67 12.94
CA CYS A 739 -3.11 -20.49 12.86
C CYS A 739 -2.64 -21.01 14.24
N ALA A 740 -2.40 -22.31 14.34
CA ALA A 740 -1.73 -22.93 15.49
C ALA A 740 -0.20 -22.94 15.29
N VAL A 741 0.25 -23.33 14.10
CA VAL A 741 1.67 -23.34 13.73
C VAL A 741 1.81 -22.79 12.32
N PHE A 742 2.64 -21.76 12.15
CA PHE A 742 3.02 -21.28 10.84
C PHE A 742 4.18 -22.13 10.31
N VAL A 743 4.08 -22.58 9.06
CA VAL A 743 5.05 -23.47 8.44
C VAL A 743 5.50 -22.96 7.08
N THR A 744 6.82 -22.98 6.84
CA THR A 744 7.39 -22.74 5.51
C THR A 744 8.50 -23.74 5.22
N ALA A 745 8.46 -24.34 4.03
CA ALA A 745 9.50 -25.27 3.56
C ALA A 745 10.40 -24.67 2.47
N SER A 746 10.36 -23.34 2.28
CA SER A 746 11.17 -22.67 1.26
C SER A 746 12.63 -23.11 1.26
N ILE A 747 13.19 -23.30 0.07
CA ILE A 747 14.62 -23.61 -0.12
C ILE A 747 15.45 -22.35 -0.42
N HIS A 748 14.79 -21.21 -0.65
CA HIS A 748 15.44 -19.91 -0.80
C HIS A 748 14.50 -18.76 -0.37
N GLU A 749 15.01 -17.90 0.53
CA GLU A 749 14.39 -16.63 0.95
C GLU A 749 15.47 -15.56 1.17
N GLY A 750 15.30 -14.37 0.56
CA GLY A 750 16.13 -13.19 0.87
C GLY A 750 15.72 -12.53 2.19
N PHE A 751 14.42 -12.55 2.48
CA PHE A 751 13.82 -12.23 3.78
C PHE A 751 12.39 -12.79 3.81
N CYS A 752 11.99 -13.53 4.85
CA CYS A 752 10.67 -14.16 4.90
C CYS A 752 9.68 -13.34 5.73
N MET A 753 8.94 -12.42 5.10
CA MET A 753 7.96 -11.59 5.81
C MET A 753 6.86 -12.40 6.53
N PRO A 754 6.27 -13.46 5.93
CA PRO A 754 5.21 -14.24 6.59
C PRO A 754 5.60 -14.85 7.95
N VAL A 755 6.89 -15.18 8.13
CA VAL A 755 7.41 -15.65 9.43
C VAL A 755 7.24 -14.57 10.50
N VAL A 756 7.60 -13.32 10.18
CA VAL A 756 7.48 -12.19 11.10
C VAL A 756 6.01 -11.85 11.35
N GLU A 757 5.15 -11.93 10.32
CA GLU A 757 3.70 -11.74 10.45
C GLU A 757 3.09 -12.76 11.42
N ALA A 758 3.43 -14.05 11.29
CA ALA A 758 2.98 -15.10 12.20
C ALA A 758 3.49 -14.86 13.64
N MET A 759 4.76 -14.50 13.79
CA MET A 759 5.36 -14.16 15.08
C MET A 759 4.67 -12.97 15.76
N ALA A 760 4.29 -11.95 14.99
CA ALA A 760 3.55 -10.79 15.50
C ALA A 760 2.16 -11.15 16.06
N HIS A 761 1.57 -12.25 15.57
CA HIS A 761 0.32 -12.83 16.08
C HIS A 761 0.54 -13.82 17.24
N GLY A 762 1.78 -13.96 17.73
CA GLY A 762 2.14 -14.93 18.77
C GLY A 762 2.00 -16.37 18.31
N ARG A 763 2.21 -16.66 17.02
CA ARG A 763 2.14 -18.01 16.46
C ARG A 763 3.54 -18.59 16.31
N PRO A 764 3.84 -19.75 16.92
CA PRO A 764 5.10 -20.43 16.70
C PRO A 764 5.33 -20.77 15.23
N VAL A 765 6.60 -20.73 14.82
CA VAL A 765 7.03 -20.94 13.45
C VAL A 765 7.87 -22.21 13.34
N VAL A 766 7.62 -23.00 12.30
CA VAL A 766 8.50 -24.07 11.82
C VAL A 766 9.00 -23.70 10.43
N ALA A 767 10.32 -23.61 10.24
CA ALA A 767 10.91 -23.17 8.98
C ALA A 767 12.13 -23.99 8.57
N THR A 768 12.40 -24.08 7.27
CA THR A 768 13.62 -24.72 6.77
C THR A 768 14.87 -23.92 7.16
N ARG A 769 15.99 -24.62 7.44
CA ARG A 769 17.29 -24.03 7.76
C ARG A 769 18.07 -23.63 6.49
N VAL A 770 17.59 -22.62 5.77
CA VAL A 770 18.24 -22.09 4.55
C VAL A 770 18.24 -20.57 4.49
N THR A 771 19.26 -20.01 3.83
CA THR A 771 19.39 -18.56 3.53
C THR A 771 19.05 -17.66 4.72
N ALA A 772 18.13 -16.71 4.58
CA ALA A 772 17.72 -15.77 5.63
C ALA A 772 16.82 -16.38 6.71
N LEU A 773 16.21 -17.55 6.51
CA LEU A 773 15.20 -18.10 7.44
C LEU A 773 15.73 -18.31 8.87
N PRO A 774 16.92 -18.90 9.11
CA PRO A 774 17.47 -19.04 10.47
C PRO A 774 17.63 -17.70 11.18
N GLU A 775 18.01 -16.66 10.45
CA GLU A 775 18.12 -15.32 11.01
C GLU A 775 16.75 -14.69 11.27
N THR A 776 15.82 -14.78 10.33
CA THR A 776 14.46 -14.25 10.49
C THR A 776 13.79 -14.89 11.71
N VAL A 777 13.90 -16.22 11.84
CA VAL A 777 13.31 -16.99 12.95
C VAL A 777 14.03 -16.75 14.28
N GLY A 778 15.37 -16.67 14.28
CA GLY A 778 16.15 -16.54 15.51
C GLY A 778 15.88 -17.70 16.48
N ASP A 779 15.69 -17.39 17.76
CA ASP A 779 15.38 -18.35 18.83
C ASP A 779 13.87 -18.48 19.12
N ALA A 780 13.03 -17.94 18.22
CA ALA A 780 11.58 -17.84 18.36
C ALA A 780 10.78 -18.90 17.58
N GLY A 781 11.46 -19.83 16.91
CA GLY A 781 10.83 -20.94 16.18
C GLY A 781 11.72 -22.17 16.11
N LEU A 782 11.19 -23.21 15.46
CA LEU A 782 11.91 -24.47 15.24
C LEU A 782 12.39 -24.54 13.79
N LEU A 783 13.61 -25.04 13.61
CA LEU A 783 14.22 -25.21 12.29
C LEU A 783 14.40 -26.70 11.96
N PHE A 784 14.16 -27.06 10.71
CA PHE A 784 14.45 -28.39 10.16
C PHE A 784 15.35 -28.29 8.92
N ASP A 785 16.05 -29.36 8.59
CA ASP A 785 16.98 -29.35 7.45
C ASP A 785 16.22 -29.48 6.11
N PRO A 786 16.69 -28.84 5.02
CA PRO A 786 16.06 -28.99 3.71
C PRO A 786 15.96 -30.47 3.29
N ASP A 787 14.85 -30.83 2.65
CA ASP A 787 14.49 -32.20 2.25
C ASP A 787 14.21 -33.20 3.39
N ASP A 788 14.31 -32.80 4.66
CA ASP A 788 13.97 -33.65 5.81
C ASP A 788 12.48 -33.59 6.16
N ILE A 789 11.68 -34.40 5.45
CA ILE A 789 10.22 -34.52 5.67
C ILE A 789 9.89 -35.02 7.08
N ALA A 790 10.70 -35.94 7.62
CA ALA A 790 10.48 -36.50 8.95
C ALA A 790 10.76 -35.45 10.04
N GLY A 791 11.87 -34.72 9.92
CA GLY A 791 12.19 -33.60 10.80
C GLY A 791 11.12 -32.51 10.78
N LEU A 792 10.58 -32.16 9.60
CA LEU A 792 9.44 -31.22 9.48
C LEU A 792 8.23 -31.70 10.28
N ALA A 793 7.80 -32.95 10.09
CA ALA A 793 6.67 -33.54 10.82
C ALA A 793 6.91 -33.55 12.33
N ASP A 794 8.11 -33.96 12.76
CA ASP A 794 8.49 -34.02 14.18
C ASP A 794 8.45 -32.64 14.84
N GLN A 795 9.00 -31.59 14.19
CA GLN A 795 8.95 -30.23 14.75
C GLN A 795 7.50 -29.72 14.89
N ILE A 796 6.63 -30.01 13.93
CA ILE A 796 5.22 -29.63 14.00
C ILE A 796 4.52 -30.39 15.14
N CYS A 797 4.65 -31.71 15.19
CA CYS A 797 4.04 -32.53 16.24
C CYS A 797 4.49 -32.11 17.64
N ARG A 798 5.78 -31.82 17.83
CA ARG A 798 6.31 -31.31 19.11
C ARG A 798 5.57 -30.07 19.62
N LEU A 799 5.12 -29.19 18.73
CA LEU A 799 4.34 -28.00 19.09
C LEU A 799 2.87 -28.32 19.34
N LEU A 800 2.29 -29.24 18.57
CA LEU A 800 0.90 -29.66 18.74
C LEU A 800 0.69 -30.49 20.02
N ASP A 801 1.67 -31.29 20.43
CA ASP A 801 1.65 -32.07 21.69
C ASP A 801 1.49 -31.18 22.94
N ASP A 802 2.02 -29.95 22.87
CA ASP A 802 1.96 -28.97 23.95
C ASP A 802 0.59 -28.28 24.05
N LEU A 803 -0.28 -28.44 23.05
CA LEU A 803 -1.62 -27.85 23.05
C LEU A 803 -2.61 -28.80 23.74
N PRO A 804 -3.38 -28.33 24.74
CA PRO A 804 -4.28 -29.20 25.50
C PRO A 804 -5.43 -29.77 24.67
N HIS A 805 -5.92 -29.00 23.69
CA HIS A 805 -6.85 -29.47 22.67
C HIS A 805 -6.82 -28.54 21.43
N PRO A 806 -7.43 -28.95 20.32
CA PRO A 806 -7.49 -28.15 19.10
C PRO A 806 -8.28 -26.85 19.31
N GLY A 807 -7.79 -25.73 18.78
CA GLY A 807 -8.40 -24.41 18.96
C GLY A 807 -8.12 -23.72 20.30
N ALA A 808 -7.41 -24.37 21.25
CA ALA A 808 -7.03 -23.76 22.52
C ALA A 808 -6.09 -22.56 22.38
N HIS A 809 -5.38 -22.46 21.25
CA HIS A 809 -4.39 -21.41 20.97
C HIS A 809 -4.99 -20.03 20.64
N TRP A 810 -6.31 -19.96 20.36
CA TRP A 810 -6.97 -18.72 19.93
C TRP A 810 -7.09 -17.68 21.04
N ASP A 811 -7.26 -18.11 22.29
CA ASP A 811 -7.39 -17.22 23.44
C ASP A 811 -6.11 -17.27 24.29
N MET A 812 -5.12 -16.46 23.92
CA MET A 812 -3.88 -16.35 24.68
C MET A 812 -4.10 -15.94 26.14
N SER A 813 -5.23 -15.29 26.47
CA SER A 813 -5.56 -14.95 27.86
C SER A 813 -5.90 -16.18 28.71
N GLN A 814 -6.33 -17.29 28.10
CA GLN A 814 -6.52 -18.57 28.79
C GLN A 814 -5.19 -19.21 29.20
N PHE A 815 -4.09 -18.97 28.47
CA PHE A 815 -2.75 -19.39 28.91
C PHE A 815 -2.32 -18.67 30.19
N GLY A 816 -2.80 -17.44 30.42
CA GLY A 816 -2.63 -16.71 31.68
C GLY A 816 -3.53 -17.23 32.83
N ARG A 817 -4.66 -17.87 32.50
CA ARG A 817 -5.55 -18.57 33.45
C ARG A 817 -5.00 -19.97 33.74
N LEU A 818 -3.79 -20.03 34.26
CA LEU A 818 -3.19 -21.28 34.71
C LEU A 818 -4.05 -21.93 35.81
N VAL A 819 -4.07 -23.27 35.83
CA VAL A 819 -4.72 -24.09 36.88
C VAL A 819 -4.36 -23.54 38.27
N PRO A 820 -5.34 -23.45 39.20
CA PRO A 820 -5.08 -23.01 40.57
C PRO A 820 -3.84 -23.67 41.16
N VAL A 821 -3.05 -22.91 41.89
CA VAL A 821 -1.85 -23.42 42.55
C VAL A 821 -2.28 -24.25 43.76
N THR A 822 -1.66 -25.40 43.94
CA THR A 822 -1.88 -26.26 45.10
C THR A 822 -1.07 -25.78 46.31
N GLU A 823 -1.54 -26.09 47.53
CA GLU A 823 -0.78 -25.84 48.76
C GLU A 823 0.60 -26.52 48.74
N GLU A 824 0.71 -27.70 48.12
CA GLU A 824 1.97 -28.43 47.95
C GLU A 824 2.98 -27.68 47.08
N GLU A 825 2.53 -27.04 46.00
CA GLU A 825 3.39 -26.21 45.14
C GLU A 825 3.91 -24.97 45.89
N ILE A 826 3.07 -24.32 46.71
CA ILE A 826 3.48 -23.19 47.55
C ILE A 826 4.51 -23.66 48.60
N ALA A 827 4.28 -24.83 49.22
CA ALA A 827 5.23 -25.41 50.15
C ALA A 827 6.57 -25.76 49.49
N ALA A 828 6.57 -26.26 48.25
CA ALA A 828 7.77 -26.53 47.47
C ALA A 828 8.51 -25.24 47.08
N LEU A 829 7.78 -24.17 46.74
CA LEU A 829 8.35 -22.86 46.44
C LEU A 829 9.16 -22.30 47.63
N ARG A 830 8.68 -22.50 48.88
CA ARG A 830 9.39 -22.06 50.10
C ARG A 830 10.79 -22.65 50.25
N GLN A 831 11.04 -23.82 49.64
CA GLN A 831 12.36 -24.46 49.65
C GLN A 831 13.31 -23.91 48.59
N ARG A 832 12.85 -23.00 47.73
CA ARG A 832 13.66 -22.38 46.67
C ARG A 832 13.99 -20.92 46.99
N LYS A 833 15.07 -20.41 46.40
CA LYS A 833 15.48 -19.01 46.56
C LYS A 833 14.59 -18.08 45.72
N ILE A 834 14.27 -16.91 46.26
CA ILE A 834 13.65 -15.81 45.51
C ILE A 834 14.66 -14.67 45.41
N GLY A 835 14.99 -14.27 44.18
CA GLY A 835 15.86 -13.13 43.95
C GLY A 835 15.03 -11.86 43.78
N ILE A 836 15.47 -10.75 44.37
CA ILE A 836 14.88 -9.42 44.15
C ILE A 836 15.93 -8.57 43.48
N VAL A 837 15.70 -8.22 42.23
CA VAL A 837 16.62 -7.39 41.44
C VAL A 837 16.09 -5.97 41.43
N THR A 838 16.85 -5.06 42.05
CA THR A 838 16.47 -3.66 42.15
C THR A 838 17.70 -2.76 42.14
N PRO A 839 17.65 -1.55 41.53
CA PRO A 839 18.82 -0.68 41.46
C PRO A 839 19.40 -0.36 42.84
N ARG A 840 18.56 -0.20 43.87
CA ARG A 840 18.98 0.20 45.22
C ARG A 840 18.19 -0.57 46.26
N TYR A 841 18.86 -1.06 47.29
CA TYR A 841 18.22 -1.74 48.42
C TYR A 841 18.96 -1.46 49.72
N GLY A 842 18.24 -1.16 50.80
CA GLY A 842 18.82 -1.00 52.14
C GLY A 842 18.09 0.00 53.04
N VAL A 843 18.69 0.26 54.20
CA VAL A 843 18.25 1.31 55.13
C VAL A 843 18.61 2.68 54.54
N GLY A 844 17.70 3.65 54.64
CA GLY A 844 17.93 5.00 54.12
C GLY A 844 17.71 5.17 52.60
N VAL A 845 17.46 4.10 51.84
CA VAL A 845 17.04 4.20 50.44
C VAL A 845 15.62 4.78 50.36
N LEU A 846 15.48 5.89 49.64
CA LEU A 846 14.23 6.62 49.45
C LEU A 846 13.61 6.27 48.09
N GLY A 847 12.30 6.02 48.06
CA GLY A 847 11.58 5.68 46.82
C GLY A 847 10.39 4.76 47.08
N GLY A 848 9.28 4.98 46.37
CA GLY A 848 8.06 4.18 46.55
C GLY A 848 8.23 2.73 46.08
N ALA A 849 8.93 2.53 44.96
CA ALA A 849 9.20 1.20 44.41
C ALA A 849 10.13 0.40 45.33
N GLU A 850 11.24 1.01 45.76
CA GLU A 850 12.23 0.39 46.65
C GLU A 850 11.64 0.07 48.03
N GLN A 851 10.81 0.95 48.60
CA GLN A 851 10.11 0.68 49.87
C GLN A 851 9.08 -0.44 49.71
N GLY A 852 8.30 -0.42 48.64
CA GLY A 852 7.29 -1.42 48.35
C GLY A 852 7.88 -2.83 48.21
N ILE A 853 8.94 -2.98 47.41
CA ILE A 853 9.59 -4.28 47.21
C ILE A 853 10.37 -4.74 48.45
N ARG A 854 10.94 -3.82 49.25
CA ARG A 854 11.53 -4.18 50.54
C ARG A 854 10.48 -4.79 51.47
N GLY A 855 9.27 -4.23 51.51
CA GLY A 855 8.16 -4.80 52.26
C GLY A 855 7.85 -6.23 51.82
N TRP A 856 7.79 -6.50 50.50
CA TRP A 856 7.62 -7.86 49.99
C TRP A 856 8.74 -8.80 50.42
N ALA A 857 10.00 -8.37 50.28
CA ALA A 857 11.18 -9.13 50.63
C ALA A 857 11.16 -9.60 52.09
N GLU A 858 10.90 -8.66 53.00
CA GLU A 858 10.89 -8.91 54.44
C GLU A 858 9.72 -9.81 54.86
N GLN A 859 8.54 -9.62 54.26
CA GLN A 859 7.37 -10.46 54.55
C GLN A 859 7.51 -11.89 54.00
N LEU A 860 8.12 -12.05 52.82
CA LEU A 860 8.47 -13.36 52.29
C LEU A 860 9.54 -14.04 53.16
N ALA A 861 10.59 -13.32 53.57
CA ALA A 861 11.59 -13.86 54.49
C ALA A 861 10.95 -14.29 55.83
N ALA A 862 10.05 -13.48 56.38
CA ALA A 862 9.30 -13.81 57.61
C ALA A 862 8.37 -15.03 57.45
N ARG A 863 7.92 -15.33 56.22
CA ARG A 863 7.17 -16.56 55.89
C ARG A 863 8.06 -17.79 55.67
N GLY A 864 9.38 -17.65 55.82
CA GLY A 864 10.36 -18.74 55.73
C GLY A 864 10.96 -18.96 54.34
N TYR A 865 10.75 -18.03 53.39
CA TYR A 865 11.43 -18.09 52.10
C TYR A 865 12.89 -17.65 52.24
N THR A 866 13.79 -18.25 51.43
CA THR A 866 15.15 -17.73 51.26
C THR A 866 15.12 -16.58 50.24
N VAL A 867 15.27 -15.35 50.69
CA VAL A 867 15.20 -14.15 49.84
C VAL A 867 16.55 -13.46 49.73
N GLU A 868 16.97 -13.15 48.51
CA GLU A 868 18.20 -12.42 48.22
C GLU A 868 17.92 -11.18 47.36
N ALA A 869 18.24 -10.00 47.89
CA ALA A 869 18.22 -8.75 47.14
C ALA A 869 19.53 -8.57 46.37
N LEU A 870 19.47 -8.68 45.05
CA LEU A 870 20.56 -8.46 44.11
C LEU A 870 20.49 -7.01 43.62
N THR A 871 21.43 -6.18 44.07
CA THR A 871 21.34 -4.72 43.92
C THR A 871 22.70 -4.09 43.65
N THR A 872 22.76 -2.78 43.39
CA THR A 872 24.03 -2.10 43.23
C THR A 872 24.54 -1.51 44.56
N THR A 873 25.76 -0.98 44.52
CA THR A 873 26.42 -0.17 45.54
C THR A 873 25.85 1.25 45.67
N THR A 874 24.85 1.61 44.87
CA THR A 874 24.22 2.94 44.89
C THR A 874 23.12 3.01 45.96
N VAL A 875 23.00 4.15 46.63
CA VAL A 875 21.88 4.43 47.57
C VAL A 875 21.09 5.69 47.23
N ASP A 876 21.69 6.62 46.48
CA ASP A 876 21.08 7.87 46.03
C ASP A 876 20.51 7.73 44.61
N MET A 877 19.41 8.42 44.31
CA MET A 877 18.82 8.46 42.97
C MET A 877 19.38 9.60 42.11
N SER A 878 19.86 10.67 42.73
CA SER A 878 20.44 11.83 42.06
C SER A 878 21.90 11.63 41.66
N ASN A 879 22.57 10.64 42.28
CA ASN A 879 23.96 10.29 42.02
C ASN A 879 24.08 8.76 41.91
N TRP A 880 24.58 8.26 40.78
CA TRP A 880 24.65 6.83 40.48
C TRP A 880 26.02 6.18 40.80
N GLY A 881 26.85 6.88 41.57
CA GLY A 881 28.13 6.35 42.05
C GLY A 881 28.01 5.20 43.07
N ASP A 882 29.17 4.63 43.41
CA ASP A 882 29.33 3.67 44.51
C ASP A 882 29.26 4.42 45.85
N HIS A 883 28.20 4.19 46.64
CA HIS A 883 28.02 4.83 47.96
C HIS A 883 28.36 3.87 49.12
N VAL A 884 28.17 2.57 48.90
CA VAL A 884 28.48 1.50 49.84
C VAL A 884 29.37 0.46 49.17
N PRO A 885 30.20 -0.30 49.91
CA PRO A 885 31.08 -1.30 49.31
C PRO A 885 30.30 -2.46 48.67
N PRO A 886 30.82 -3.08 47.59
CA PRO A 886 30.26 -4.32 47.07
C PRO A 886 30.45 -5.46 48.07
N GLY A 887 29.57 -6.46 48.03
CA GLY A 887 29.62 -7.60 48.95
C GLY A 887 28.25 -8.07 49.41
N VAL A 888 28.23 -8.90 50.45
CA VAL A 888 27.02 -9.47 51.03
C VAL A 888 26.74 -8.84 52.40
N ASP A 889 25.49 -8.48 52.64
CA ASP A 889 24.96 -7.90 53.87
C ASP A 889 23.61 -8.57 54.23
N HIS A 890 23.06 -8.30 55.41
CA HIS A 890 21.78 -8.86 55.84
C HIS A 890 20.90 -7.80 56.50
N LEU A 891 19.62 -7.77 56.12
CA LEU A 891 18.63 -6.86 56.69
C LEU A 891 17.29 -7.57 56.85
N ASN A 892 16.75 -7.62 58.08
CA ASN A 892 15.40 -8.15 58.36
C ASN A 892 15.12 -9.53 57.74
N GLY A 893 16.12 -10.43 57.76
CA GLY A 893 16.01 -11.78 57.19
C GLY A 893 16.28 -11.89 55.69
N VAL A 894 16.53 -10.78 55.00
CA VAL A 894 16.89 -10.74 53.57
C VAL A 894 18.40 -10.65 53.42
N THR A 895 18.98 -11.51 52.57
CA THR A 895 20.39 -11.41 52.17
C THR A 895 20.52 -10.34 51.10
N ILE A 896 21.42 -9.38 51.22
CA ILE A 896 21.62 -8.32 50.23
C ILE A 896 22.98 -8.48 49.58
N ARG A 897 23.02 -8.69 48.27
CA ARG A 897 24.25 -8.78 47.49
C ARG A 897 24.40 -7.54 46.62
N ARG A 898 25.52 -6.82 46.81
CA ARG A 898 25.83 -5.57 46.13
C ARG A 898 26.92 -5.73 45.11
N PHE A 899 26.66 -5.23 43.92
CA PHE A 899 27.59 -5.19 42.79
C PHE A 899 27.96 -3.76 42.47
N ARG A 900 29.21 -3.52 42.06
CA ARG A 900 29.65 -2.17 41.69
C ARG A 900 28.88 -1.67 40.47
N THR A 901 28.59 -0.38 40.43
CA THR A 901 28.00 0.20 39.22
C THR A 901 29.03 0.25 38.10
N THR A 902 28.58 -0.01 36.88
CA THR A 902 29.41 0.23 35.69
C THR A 902 29.58 1.74 35.52
N SER A 903 30.76 2.20 35.12
CA SER A 903 30.95 3.61 34.77
C SER A 903 30.05 3.99 33.60
N ILE A 904 29.30 5.08 33.76
CA ILE A 904 28.26 5.54 32.83
C ILE A 904 28.41 7.04 32.56
N ASP A 905 28.01 7.45 31.35
CA ASP A 905 27.94 8.86 30.95
C ASP A 905 26.45 9.28 31.04
N ASP A 906 26.09 9.92 32.15
CA ASP A 906 24.73 10.33 32.48
C ASP A 906 24.12 11.33 31.48
N ARG A 907 24.97 12.00 30.66
CA ARG A 907 24.51 12.86 29.56
C ARG A 907 23.64 12.12 28.57
N TRP A 908 23.87 10.82 28.34
CA TRP A 908 23.00 10.01 27.48
C TRP A 908 21.62 9.79 28.07
N PHE A 909 21.53 9.60 29.39
CA PHE A 909 20.25 9.50 30.07
C PHE A 909 19.45 10.80 29.94
N HIS A 910 20.10 11.94 30.15
CA HIS A 910 19.48 13.25 30.01
C HIS A 910 19.09 13.56 28.55
N ALA A 911 19.96 13.29 27.58
CA ALA A 911 19.70 13.56 26.17
C ALA A 911 18.48 12.78 25.64
N VAL A 912 18.39 11.48 25.94
CA VAL A 912 17.26 10.64 25.51
C VAL A 912 15.97 11.04 26.21
N ARG A 913 16.04 11.43 27.49
CA ARG A 913 14.89 11.96 28.22
C ARG A 913 14.40 13.27 27.62
N GLU A 914 15.29 14.23 27.37
CA GLU A 914 14.95 15.52 26.74
C GLU A 914 14.35 15.32 25.34
N GLN A 915 14.90 14.41 24.55
CA GLN A 915 14.31 14.06 23.25
C GLN A 915 12.90 13.51 23.40
N ALA A 916 12.70 12.52 24.29
CA ALA A 916 11.39 11.93 24.54
C ALA A 916 10.38 12.97 25.03
N GLU A 917 10.78 13.86 25.96
CA GLU A 917 9.97 14.97 26.47
C GLU A 917 9.62 16.00 25.38
N ALA A 918 10.52 16.22 24.42
CA ALA A 918 10.27 17.04 23.24
C ALA A 918 9.39 16.34 22.18
N GLY A 919 8.90 15.13 22.45
CA GLY A 919 8.11 14.32 21.51
C GLY A 919 8.93 13.71 20.38
N LYS A 920 10.27 13.77 20.46
CA LYS A 920 11.17 13.08 19.52
C LYS A 920 11.37 11.65 19.97
N LEU A 921 11.39 10.75 19.01
CA LEU A 921 11.56 9.33 19.26
C LEU A 921 13.02 8.97 19.01
N PRO A 922 13.76 8.51 20.04
CA PRO A 922 15.14 8.08 19.86
C PRO A 922 15.21 6.92 18.85
N ARG A 923 16.30 6.87 18.08
CA ARG A 923 16.64 5.72 17.25
C ARG A 923 16.76 4.47 18.13
N PHE A 924 16.53 3.29 17.57
CA PHE A 924 16.70 2.05 18.34
C PHE A 924 18.12 1.90 18.88
N SER A 925 19.14 2.30 18.10
CA SER A 925 20.53 2.35 18.56
C SER A 925 20.74 3.35 19.71
N GLU A 926 20.02 4.47 19.72
CA GLU A 926 20.00 5.43 20.82
C GLU A 926 19.27 4.88 22.05
N GLU A 927 18.17 4.14 21.88
CA GLU A 927 17.49 3.41 22.95
C GLU A 927 18.39 2.32 23.56
N GLN A 928 19.19 1.61 22.75
CA GLN A 928 20.18 0.65 23.24
C GLN A 928 21.29 1.34 24.00
N ARG A 929 21.85 2.42 23.44
CA ARG A 929 22.89 3.22 24.07
C ARG A 929 22.40 3.88 25.37
N PHE A 930 21.13 4.24 25.43
CA PHE A 930 20.46 4.69 26.64
C PHE A 930 20.55 3.62 27.74
N MET A 931 20.26 2.35 27.43
CA MET A 931 20.40 1.23 28.39
C MET A 931 21.85 0.88 28.72
N GLU A 932 22.79 1.14 27.82
CA GLU A 932 24.23 0.95 28.06
C GLU A 932 24.79 1.98 29.06
N HIS A 933 24.28 3.21 29.03
CA HIS A 933 24.66 4.30 29.93
C HIS A 933 23.61 4.59 31.02
N ASN A 934 22.69 3.66 31.28
CA ASN A 934 21.76 3.70 32.41
C ASN A 934 22.39 3.06 33.66
N LEU A 935 21.78 3.21 34.83
CA LEU A 935 22.19 2.53 36.05
C LEU A 935 22.17 1.01 35.86
N ARG A 936 23.36 0.41 35.69
CA ARG A 936 23.58 -1.03 35.47
C ARG A 936 24.85 -1.51 36.18
N SER A 937 25.04 -2.83 36.22
CA SER A 937 26.24 -3.46 36.74
C SER A 937 26.56 -4.72 35.92
N VAL A 938 27.68 -4.71 35.21
CA VAL A 938 28.12 -5.88 34.41
C VAL A 938 28.37 -7.10 35.31
N ASP A 939 28.86 -6.88 36.54
CA ASP A 939 29.07 -7.96 37.51
C ASP A 939 27.75 -8.61 37.96
N LEU A 940 26.70 -7.80 38.17
CA LEU A 940 25.35 -8.32 38.44
C LEU A 940 24.83 -9.13 37.26
N GLU A 941 24.99 -8.63 36.04
CA GLU A 941 24.54 -9.32 34.83
C GLU A 941 25.24 -10.68 34.66
N GLN A 942 26.56 -10.74 34.87
CA GLN A 942 27.31 -11.99 34.84
C GLN A 942 26.87 -12.95 35.95
N PHE A 943 26.61 -12.43 37.15
CA PHE A 943 26.08 -13.24 38.25
C PHE A 943 24.71 -13.84 37.90
N ILE A 944 23.79 -13.04 37.35
CA ILE A 944 22.49 -13.54 36.89
C ILE A 944 22.66 -14.61 35.81
N ALA A 945 23.53 -14.39 34.81
CA ALA A 945 23.80 -15.37 33.75
C ALA A 945 24.28 -16.72 34.29
N GLN A 946 25.04 -16.72 35.39
CA GLN A 946 25.61 -17.93 35.99
C GLN A 946 24.66 -18.60 37.00
N HIS A 947 23.85 -17.82 37.72
CA HIS A 947 23.11 -18.28 38.91
C HIS A 947 21.59 -18.20 38.80
N ALA A 948 21.01 -17.69 37.70
CA ALA A 948 19.55 -17.53 37.58
C ALA A 948 18.75 -18.81 37.84
N GLU A 949 19.29 -19.98 37.47
CA GLU A 949 18.64 -21.28 37.68
C GLU A 949 18.54 -21.70 39.17
N GLU A 950 19.36 -21.10 40.05
CA GLU A 950 19.25 -21.33 41.50
C GLU A 950 17.99 -20.71 42.11
N TYR A 951 17.42 -19.72 41.44
CA TYR A 951 16.24 -19.00 41.90
C TYR A 951 14.97 -19.61 41.32
N ALA A 952 13.90 -19.66 42.11
CA ALA A 952 12.57 -19.97 41.60
C ALA A 952 12.12 -18.91 40.58
N CYS A 953 12.32 -17.64 40.95
CA CYS A 953 12.11 -16.47 40.12
C CYS A 953 13.00 -15.31 40.59
N LEU A 954 13.13 -14.32 39.71
CA LEU A 954 13.74 -13.02 39.96
C LEU A 954 12.62 -11.96 39.90
N LEU A 955 12.32 -11.30 41.01
CA LEU A 955 11.42 -10.16 41.08
C LEU A 955 12.19 -8.91 40.68
N VAL A 956 11.96 -8.38 39.49
CA VAL A 956 12.73 -7.30 38.87
C VAL A 956 11.95 -5.99 38.96
N ILE A 957 12.55 -4.91 39.51
CA ILE A 957 11.87 -3.63 39.74
C ILE A 957 12.84 -2.43 39.83
N PRO A 958 12.49 -1.24 39.30
CA PRO A 958 11.42 -0.91 38.35
C PRO A 958 11.90 -0.96 36.89
N TYR A 959 10.99 -0.75 35.93
CA TYR A 959 11.24 -0.92 34.49
C TYR A 959 12.38 -0.03 33.92
N LEU A 960 12.56 1.17 34.47
CA LEU A 960 13.36 2.24 33.86
C LEU A 960 14.87 2.01 33.85
N PHE A 961 15.39 1.13 34.71
CA PHE A 961 16.82 1.02 34.96
C PHE A 961 17.50 -0.12 34.21
N GLY A 962 18.79 0.06 33.91
CA GLY A 962 19.62 -0.94 33.25
C GLY A 962 19.69 -2.26 34.03
N THR A 963 19.70 -2.22 35.37
CA THR A 963 19.63 -3.43 36.21
C THR A 963 18.41 -4.30 35.87
N SER A 964 17.26 -3.69 35.60
CA SER A 964 16.04 -4.40 35.23
C SER A 964 16.08 -4.92 33.80
N TYR A 965 16.44 -4.04 32.85
CA TYR A 965 16.51 -4.35 31.43
C TYR A 965 17.47 -5.52 31.14
N TRP A 966 18.70 -5.45 31.63
CA TRP A 966 19.71 -6.46 31.36
C TRP A 966 19.43 -7.79 32.08
N THR A 967 18.79 -7.75 33.26
CA THR A 967 18.33 -8.96 33.94
C THR A 967 17.27 -9.69 33.12
N ILE A 968 16.25 -8.98 32.63
CA ILE A 968 15.20 -9.58 31.80
C ILE A 968 15.79 -10.15 30.50
N ARG A 969 16.75 -9.47 29.88
CA ARG A 969 17.44 -9.99 28.68
C ARG A 969 18.28 -11.24 28.95
N THR A 970 18.87 -11.34 30.13
CA THR A 970 19.78 -12.43 30.50
C THR A 970 19.01 -13.67 30.96
N ALA A 971 17.95 -13.47 31.76
CA ALA A 971 17.16 -14.55 32.34
C ALA A 971 15.64 -14.31 32.16
N PRO A 972 15.13 -14.21 30.91
CA PRO A 972 13.75 -13.83 30.62
C PRO A 972 12.74 -14.79 31.24
N GLU A 973 13.01 -16.10 31.18
CA GLU A 973 12.13 -17.16 31.70
C GLU A 973 12.07 -17.23 33.25
N ARG A 974 12.96 -16.52 33.95
CA ARG A 974 12.98 -16.43 35.42
C ARG A 974 12.53 -15.06 35.93
N SER A 975 12.43 -14.05 35.07
CA SER A 975 12.26 -12.66 35.48
C SER A 975 10.79 -12.24 35.50
N ILE A 976 10.27 -11.93 36.69
CA ILE A 976 8.95 -11.33 36.89
C ILE A 976 9.15 -9.82 37.09
N LEU A 977 8.64 -9.01 36.16
CA LEU A 977 8.78 -7.57 36.20
C LEU A 977 7.66 -6.93 37.03
N ILE A 978 8.03 -6.12 38.01
CA ILE A 978 7.13 -5.14 38.65
C ILE A 978 7.51 -3.78 38.05
N PRO A 979 6.76 -3.28 37.05
CA PRO A 979 7.27 -2.21 36.23
C PRO A 979 7.29 -0.86 36.96
N CYS A 980 6.29 -0.56 37.80
CA CYS A 980 6.05 0.79 38.31
C CYS A 980 5.80 1.80 37.19
N LEU A 981 4.87 1.44 36.29
CA LEU A 981 4.63 2.11 35.01
C LEU A 981 3.65 3.29 35.17
N TYR A 982 3.85 4.36 34.42
CA TYR A 982 2.87 5.43 34.25
C TYR A 982 3.05 6.08 32.87
N ASP A 983 2.08 6.88 32.43
CA ASP A 983 2.11 7.46 31.07
C ASP A 983 3.10 8.62 30.99
N GLU A 984 4.35 8.27 30.73
CA GLU A 984 5.44 9.22 30.48
C GLU A 984 6.13 8.93 29.13
N PRO A 985 6.79 9.92 28.51
CA PRO A 985 7.43 9.75 27.21
C PRO A 985 8.42 8.57 27.15
N LEU A 986 9.21 8.37 28.22
CA LEU A 986 10.16 7.27 28.30
C LEU A 986 9.49 5.89 28.31
N ALA A 987 8.33 5.73 28.95
CA ALA A 987 7.61 4.45 28.98
C ALA A 987 7.15 4.00 27.59
N ARG A 988 7.08 4.93 26.62
CA ARG A 988 6.65 4.68 25.24
C ARG A 988 7.80 4.29 24.30
N LEU A 989 9.03 4.19 24.80
CA LEU A 989 10.18 3.68 24.03
C LEU A 989 10.00 2.20 23.67
N GLY A 990 10.47 1.82 22.48
CA GLY A 990 10.28 0.47 21.93
C GLY A 990 10.94 -0.62 22.78
N ILE A 991 12.12 -0.33 23.32
CA ILE A 991 12.86 -1.23 24.23
C ILE A 991 12.04 -1.66 25.45
N PHE A 992 11.24 -0.79 26.05
CA PHE A 992 10.50 -1.14 27.28
C PHE A 992 9.25 -1.96 26.99
N ARG A 993 8.60 -1.70 25.86
CA ARG A 993 7.56 -2.60 25.33
C ARG A 993 8.14 -3.99 25.11
N SER A 994 9.29 -4.09 24.45
CA SER A 994 9.99 -5.38 24.24
C SER A 994 10.34 -6.05 25.58
N MET A 995 10.81 -5.30 26.56
CA MET A 995 11.15 -5.83 27.89
C MET A 995 9.91 -6.37 28.64
N LEU A 996 8.77 -5.67 28.57
CA LEU A 996 7.49 -6.13 29.13
C LEU A 996 7.03 -7.44 28.47
N GLU A 997 7.18 -7.56 27.15
CA GLU A 997 6.85 -8.79 26.42
C GLU A 997 7.80 -9.95 26.74
N GLN A 998 9.09 -9.67 26.99
CA GLN A 998 10.11 -10.68 27.32
C GLN A 998 9.96 -11.28 28.72
N ALA A 999 9.42 -10.54 29.69
CA ALA A 999 9.33 -10.99 31.08
C ALA A 999 8.53 -12.29 31.24
N ALA A 1000 8.95 -13.16 32.17
CA ALA A 1000 8.22 -14.37 32.56
C ALA A 1000 6.85 -14.08 33.20
N ALA A 1001 6.69 -12.92 33.82
CA ALA A 1001 5.38 -12.36 34.14
C ALA A 1001 5.49 -10.87 34.44
N ILE A 1002 4.35 -10.18 34.47
CA ILE A 1002 4.28 -8.77 34.84
C ILE A 1002 3.35 -8.60 36.04
N PHE A 1003 3.87 -8.07 37.15
CA PHE A 1003 3.11 -7.75 38.35
C PHE A 1003 2.87 -6.25 38.43
N PHE A 1004 1.69 -5.82 38.03
CA PHE A 1004 1.27 -4.42 38.06
C PHE A 1004 0.91 -3.98 39.48
N ASN A 1005 1.16 -2.71 39.77
CA ASN A 1005 0.78 -2.11 41.05
C ASN A 1005 -0.66 -1.63 41.07
N SER A 1006 -1.22 -1.25 39.93
CA SER A 1006 -2.61 -0.82 39.80
C SER A 1006 -3.25 -1.29 38.49
N GLU A 1007 -4.59 -1.31 38.46
CA GLU A 1007 -5.37 -1.62 37.25
C GLU A 1007 -5.08 -0.64 36.12
N GLU A 1008 -4.73 0.60 36.46
CA GLU A 1008 -4.38 1.65 35.51
C GLU A 1008 -3.00 1.42 34.88
N GLU A 1009 -2.02 0.90 35.62
CA GLU A 1009 -0.74 0.49 35.02
C GLU A 1009 -0.93 -0.64 34.00
N GLU A 1010 -1.72 -1.65 34.36
CA GLU A 1010 -2.03 -2.76 33.45
C GLU A 1010 -2.77 -2.27 32.21
N ALA A 1011 -3.74 -1.37 32.38
CA ALA A 1011 -4.46 -0.76 31.27
C ALA A 1011 -3.54 0.05 30.36
N PHE A 1012 -2.59 0.80 30.93
CA PHE A 1012 -1.61 1.55 30.14
C PHE A 1012 -0.68 0.60 29.35
N ALA A 1013 -0.14 -0.44 29.98
CA ALA A 1013 0.69 -1.43 29.29
C ALA A 1013 -0.07 -2.15 28.17
N THR A 1014 -1.30 -2.59 28.42
CA THR A 1014 -2.06 -3.40 27.45
C THR A 1014 -2.72 -2.57 26.35
N ARG A 1015 -3.32 -1.42 26.68
CA ARG A 1015 -4.11 -0.62 25.72
C ARG A 1015 -3.31 0.48 25.03
N VAL A 1016 -2.29 1.02 25.68
CA VAL A 1016 -1.48 2.12 25.12
C VAL A 1016 -0.16 1.60 24.57
N LEU A 1017 0.56 0.79 25.34
CA LEU A 1017 1.83 0.20 24.88
C LEU A 1017 1.62 -1.05 24.02
N GLY A 1018 0.43 -1.65 23.99
CA GLY A 1018 0.14 -2.85 23.20
C GLY A 1018 0.93 -4.08 23.66
N VAL A 1019 1.10 -4.24 24.98
CA VAL A 1019 1.70 -5.45 25.60
C VAL A 1019 0.67 -6.58 25.61
N THR A 1020 1.05 -7.70 25.03
CA THR A 1020 0.22 -8.90 24.82
C THR A 1020 0.56 -10.04 25.77
N ASN A 1021 1.67 -9.95 26.51
CA ASN A 1021 2.08 -10.92 27.52
C ASN A 1021 0.90 -11.34 28.44
N PRO A 1022 0.42 -12.59 28.33
CA PRO A 1022 -0.76 -13.03 29.05
C PRO A 1022 -0.45 -13.38 30.52
N TYR A 1023 0.83 -13.48 30.89
CA TYR A 1023 1.27 -13.83 32.23
C TYR A 1023 1.40 -12.57 33.07
N ARG A 1024 0.30 -12.11 33.63
CA ARG A 1024 0.27 -10.88 34.42
C ARG A 1024 -0.72 -10.92 35.58
N ALA A 1025 -0.46 -10.11 36.59
CA ALA A 1025 -1.34 -9.93 37.76
C ALA A 1025 -1.26 -8.51 38.29
N CYS A 1026 -2.34 -7.99 38.85
CA CYS A 1026 -2.37 -6.70 39.55
C CYS A 1026 -2.40 -6.93 41.07
N LEU A 1027 -1.30 -6.60 41.76
CA LEU A 1027 -1.07 -6.95 43.17
C LEU A 1027 -0.96 -5.71 44.07
N GLY A 1028 -0.23 -4.68 43.65
CA GLY A 1028 0.06 -3.50 44.48
C GLY A 1028 1.07 -3.76 45.59
N PHE A 1029 1.21 -2.82 46.53
CA PHE A 1029 2.09 -2.95 47.69
C PHE A 1029 1.32 -3.22 48.99
N GLY A 1030 2.00 -3.85 49.95
CA GLY A 1030 1.40 -4.31 51.20
C GLY A 1030 1.51 -3.32 52.36
N PHE A 1031 0.53 -3.37 53.25
CA PHE A 1031 0.44 -2.54 54.47
C PHE A 1031 0.17 -3.41 55.72
N PRO A 1032 0.51 -2.92 56.93
CA PRO A 1032 0.21 -3.61 58.18
C PRO A 1032 -1.28 -3.89 58.36
N ASP A 1033 -1.63 -5.09 58.85
CA ASP A 1033 -3.02 -5.47 59.17
C ASP A 1033 -3.63 -4.60 60.29
N HIS A 1034 -2.77 -4.19 61.22
CA HIS A 1034 -3.10 -3.32 62.34
C HIS A 1034 -2.12 -2.14 62.33
N PRO A 1035 -2.37 -1.11 61.50
CA PRO A 1035 -1.51 0.07 61.47
C PRO A 1035 -1.56 0.78 62.82
N GLU A 1036 -0.39 1.23 63.30
CA GLU A 1036 -0.33 2.04 64.52
C GLU A 1036 -1.15 3.33 64.32
N PRO A 1037 -2.09 3.63 65.24
CA PRO A 1037 -2.87 4.85 65.14
C PRO A 1037 -1.96 6.06 65.37
N GLY A 1038 -2.03 7.03 64.46
CA GLY A 1038 -1.41 8.33 64.66
C GLY A 1038 -2.08 9.08 65.82
N HIS A 1039 -1.30 9.92 66.50
CA HIS A 1039 -1.72 10.68 67.66
C HIS A 1039 -1.76 12.18 67.34
N PRO A 1040 -2.95 12.76 67.05
CA PRO A 1040 -3.01 14.11 66.53
C PRO A 1040 -2.42 15.19 67.44
N HIS A 1041 -2.58 15.03 68.76
CA HIS A 1041 -2.04 15.96 69.75
C HIS A 1041 -0.50 16.01 69.71
N ARG A 1042 0.16 14.86 69.54
CA ARG A 1042 1.63 14.75 69.48
C ARG A 1042 2.20 15.51 68.27
N PHE A 1043 1.51 15.46 67.14
CA PHE A 1043 1.93 16.21 65.95
C PHE A 1043 1.79 17.72 66.14
N ARG A 1044 0.65 18.18 66.69
CA ARG A 1044 0.39 19.61 66.87
C ARG A 1044 1.40 20.28 67.80
N GLU A 1045 1.78 19.60 68.89
CA GLU A 1045 2.80 20.09 69.83
C GLU A 1045 4.19 20.19 69.18
N ARG A 1046 4.55 19.24 68.32
CA ARG A 1046 5.88 19.18 67.68
C ARG A 1046 6.03 20.08 66.46
N SER A 1047 4.98 20.23 65.66
CA SER A 1047 5.04 20.92 64.35
C SER A 1047 4.71 22.41 64.43
N GLY A 1048 4.03 22.86 65.49
CA GLY A 1048 3.48 24.21 65.58
C GLY A 1048 2.24 24.46 64.71
N VAL A 1049 1.76 23.44 63.97
CA VAL A 1049 0.53 23.52 63.17
C VAL A 1049 -0.69 23.25 64.07
N THR A 1050 -1.42 24.29 64.46
CA THR A 1050 -2.51 24.18 65.45
C THR A 1050 -3.92 24.19 64.85
N GLY A 1051 -4.10 24.77 63.65
CA GLY A 1051 -5.37 24.83 62.90
C GLY A 1051 -5.57 23.64 61.94
N PRO A 1052 -6.67 23.62 61.15
CA PRO A 1052 -6.84 22.64 60.08
C PRO A 1052 -5.73 22.82 59.03
N PHE A 1053 -5.29 21.73 58.42
CA PHE A 1053 -4.25 21.78 57.40
C PHE A 1053 -4.40 20.72 56.34
N LEU A 1054 -3.98 21.06 55.11
CA LEU A 1054 -3.74 20.09 54.05
C LEU A 1054 -2.31 19.58 54.17
N LEU A 1055 -2.12 18.27 54.08
CA LEU A 1055 -0.80 17.65 54.13
C LEU A 1055 -0.35 17.25 52.73
N TYR A 1056 0.88 17.59 52.35
CA TYR A 1056 1.60 16.93 51.27
C TYR A 1056 2.70 16.07 51.89
N ALA A 1057 2.85 14.83 51.42
CA ALA A 1057 3.94 13.94 51.81
C ALA A 1057 4.57 13.31 50.55
N GLY A 1058 5.87 13.54 50.33
CA GLY A 1058 6.57 13.03 49.16
C GLY A 1058 7.80 13.86 48.79
N ARG A 1059 8.44 13.56 47.66
CA ARG A 1059 9.57 14.36 47.15
C ARG A 1059 9.08 15.71 46.63
N LEU A 1060 9.70 16.80 47.09
CA LEU A 1060 9.33 18.16 46.71
C LEU A 1060 9.89 18.50 45.32
N GLU A 1061 9.28 17.94 44.28
CA GLU A 1061 9.77 18.01 42.89
C GLU A 1061 8.71 18.52 41.91
N HIS A 1062 9.18 19.12 40.81
CA HIS A 1062 8.31 19.57 39.72
C HIS A 1062 7.46 18.44 39.13
N GLY A 1063 8.04 17.25 38.96
CA GLY A 1063 7.33 16.06 38.46
C GLY A 1063 6.20 15.56 39.37
N LYS A 1064 6.17 15.99 40.63
CA LYS A 1064 5.09 15.71 41.59
C LYS A 1064 4.05 16.83 41.68
N ASN A 1065 4.16 17.82 40.79
CA ASN A 1065 3.22 18.92 40.64
C ASN A 1065 3.02 19.75 41.93
N VAL A 1066 4.06 19.77 42.77
CA VAL A 1066 4.10 20.55 44.02
C VAL A 1066 3.95 22.06 43.78
N PRO A 1067 4.52 22.67 42.70
CA PRO A 1067 4.31 24.09 42.44
C PRO A 1067 2.83 24.43 42.24
N GLN A 1068 2.10 23.60 41.49
CA GLN A 1068 0.67 23.82 41.27
C GLN A 1068 -0.14 23.70 42.56
N LEU A 1069 0.22 22.76 43.46
CA LEU A 1069 -0.39 22.68 44.79
C LEU A 1069 -0.18 23.96 45.60
N ILE A 1070 1.06 24.48 45.60
CA ILE A 1070 1.40 25.73 46.30
C ILE A 1070 0.59 26.90 45.70
N ASP A 1071 0.52 27.01 44.38
CA ASP A 1071 -0.23 28.07 43.68
C ASP A 1071 -1.73 28.00 43.98
N TYR A 1072 -2.31 26.79 43.93
CA TYR A 1072 -3.72 26.58 44.25
C TYR A 1072 -4.00 26.95 45.70
N PHE A 1073 -3.11 26.60 46.62
CA PHE A 1073 -3.27 26.98 48.03
C PHE A 1073 -3.15 28.49 48.26
N ILE A 1074 -2.18 29.16 47.64
CA ILE A 1074 -2.02 30.62 47.74
C ILE A 1074 -3.27 31.33 47.20
N ARG A 1075 -3.78 30.89 46.04
CA ARG A 1075 -5.02 31.43 45.46
C ARG A 1075 -6.22 31.18 46.37
N TYR A 1076 -6.33 29.98 46.94
CA TYR A 1076 -7.38 29.64 47.91
C TYR A 1076 -7.35 30.58 49.12
N LYS A 1077 -6.16 30.84 49.68
CA LYS A 1077 -6.00 31.74 50.83
C LYS A 1077 -6.33 33.20 50.52
N ALA A 1078 -6.12 33.64 49.28
CA ALA A 1078 -6.52 34.98 48.85
C ALA A 1078 -8.05 35.13 48.78
N GLU A 1079 -8.77 34.09 48.35
CA GLU A 1079 -10.24 34.08 48.22
C GLU A 1079 -10.96 33.72 49.53
N ARG A 1080 -10.34 32.90 50.38
CA ARG A 1080 -10.86 32.39 51.66
C ARG A 1080 -9.86 32.63 52.80
N PRO A 1081 -9.75 33.86 53.33
CA PRO A 1081 -8.92 34.13 54.50
C PRO A 1081 -9.43 33.31 55.70
N GLY A 1082 -8.54 32.58 56.37
CA GLY A 1082 -8.92 31.68 57.47
C GLY A 1082 -7.74 30.92 58.07
N ALA A 1083 -8.01 29.99 58.98
CA ALA A 1083 -6.98 29.27 59.74
C ALA A 1083 -6.34 28.07 59.00
N LEU A 1084 -6.78 27.75 57.77
CA LEU A 1084 -6.22 26.64 56.98
C LEU A 1084 -4.74 26.90 56.65
N THR A 1085 -3.90 25.88 56.83
CA THR A 1085 -2.48 25.86 56.45
C THR A 1085 -2.17 24.74 55.46
N LEU A 1086 -1.06 24.86 54.72
CA LEU A 1086 -0.50 23.80 53.89
C LEU A 1086 0.79 23.31 54.52
N ALA A 1087 0.86 22.04 54.90
CA ALA A 1087 2.04 21.43 55.49
C ALA A 1087 2.73 20.52 54.47
N LEU A 1088 4.02 20.75 54.22
CA LEU A 1088 4.79 20.04 53.20
C LEU A 1088 5.87 19.18 53.89
N SER A 1089 5.75 17.85 53.76
CA SER A 1089 6.72 16.89 54.28
C SER A 1089 7.51 16.21 53.16
N GLY A 1090 8.84 16.25 53.28
CA GLY A 1090 9.79 15.64 52.35
C GLY A 1090 10.96 16.55 51.97
N THR A 1091 11.76 16.08 51.03
CA THR A 1091 12.94 16.77 50.48
C THR A 1091 12.87 16.81 48.95
N GLY A 1092 13.50 17.79 48.31
CA GLY A 1092 13.54 17.93 46.85
C GLY A 1092 14.18 19.25 46.44
N ASP A 1093 14.08 19.58 45.16
CA ASP A 1093 14.61 20.80 44.55
C ASP A 1093 13.69 22.03 44.75
N ILE A 1094 12.42 21.81 45.05
CA ILE A 1094 11.46 22.89 45.33
C ILE A 1094 11.63 23.39 46.77
N SER A 1095 11.96 24.68 46.90
CA SER A 1095 11.94 25.39 48.17
C SER A 1095 10.55 26.01 48.41
N PRO A 1096 9.84 25.64 49.49
CA PRO A 1096 8.55 26.24 49.82
C PRO A 1096 8.67 27.77 50.02
N PRO A 1097 7.67 28.56 49.60
CA PRO A 1097 7.69 30.01 49.79
C PRO A 1097 7.64 30.37 51.27
N SER A 1098 8.36 31.43 51.66
CA SER A 1098 8.37 31.93 53.04
C SER A 1098 7.06 32.64 53.38
N ARG A 1099 6.09 31.89 53.91
CA ARG A 1099 4.77 32.37 54.34
C ARG A 1099 4.35 31.70 55.64
N HIS A 1100 3.56 32.39 56.47
CA HIS A 1100 3.09 31.84 57.76
C HIS A 1100 2.03 30.73 57.61
N ASP A 1101 1.37 30.63 56.45
CA ASP A 1101 0.30 29.68 56.16
C ASP A 1101 0.78 28.45 55.35
N ILE A 1102 2.07 28.40 54.98
CA ILE A 1102 2.73 27.25 54.34
C ILE A 1102 3.90 26.81 55.21
N VAL A 1103 3.84 25.59 55.74
CA VAL A 1103 4.79 25.07 56.73
C VAL A 1103 5.61 23.95 56.11
N ALA A 1104 6.92 24.17 55.98
CA ALA A 1104 7.87 23.14 55.59
C ALA A 1104 8.24 22.28 56.81
N LEU A 1105 7.84 21.00 56.80
CA LEU A 1105 8.08 20.06 57.90
C LEU A 1105 9.39 19.26 57.73
N GLY A 1106 9.99 19.30 56.54
CA GLY A 1106 11.12 18.45 56.19
C GLY A 1106 10.77 16.96 56.15
N MET A 1107 11.79 16.11 56.17
CA MET A 1107 11.62 14.66 56.21
C MET A 1107 11.19 14.22 57.61
N LEU A 1108 9.99 13.64 57.74
CA LEU A 1108 9.47 13.17 59.01
C LEU A 1108 9.80 11.69 59.25
N PRO A 1109 10.17 11.30 60.49
CA PRO A 1109 10.19 9.89 60.88
C PRO A 1109 8.80 9.27 60.72
N ARG A 1110 8.74 7.95 60.43
CA ARG A 1110 7.49 7.24 60.12
C ARG A 1110 6.39 7.44 61.18
N GLU A 1111 6.75 7.35 62.45
CA GLU A 1111 5.82 7.57 63.58
C GLU A 1111 5.19 8.97 63.54
N VAL A 1112 6.01 10.00 63.29
CA VAL A 1112 5.57 11.40 63.23
C VAL A 1112 4.74 11.66 61.98
N LEU A 1113 5.07 11.00 60.87
CA LEU A 1113 4.29 11.08 59.63
C LEU A 1113 2.90 10.46 59.81
N ASN A 1114 2.77 9.35 60.55
CA ASN A 1114 1.45 8.79 60.91
C ASN A 1114 0.61 9.76 61.74
N ASP A 1115 1.23 10.48 62.68
CA ASP A 1115 0.53 11.52 63.44
C ASP A 1115 0.11 12.69 62.56
N ALA A 1116 0.95 13.06 61.59
CA ALA A 1116 0.66 14.11 60.62
C ALA A 1116 -0.55 13.73 59.77
N PHE A 1117 -0.57 12.49 59.24
CA PHE A 1117 -1.74 11.95 58.54
C PHE A 1117 -2.97 11.99 59.43
N ALA A 1118 -2.92 11.43 60.65
CA ALA A 1118 -4.06 11.42 61.57
C ALA A 1118 -4.56 12.82 61.97
N SER A 1119 -3.71 13.85 61.89
CA SER A 1119 -4.05 15.24 62.21
C SER A 1119 -4.58 16.05 61.04
N ALA A 1120 -4.25 15.66 59.80
CA ALA A 1120 -4.56 16.43 58.60
C ALA A 1120 -6.06 16.47 58.32
N LEU A 1121 -6.52 17.56 57.71
CA LEU A 1121 -7.86 17.65 57.13
C LEU A 1121 -7.99 16.64 55.97
N ALA A 1122 -6.99 16.65 55.09
CA ALA A 1122 -6.82 15.70 54.01
C ALA A 1122 -5.35 15.65 53.58
N LEU A 1123 -4.93 14.52 53.02
CA LEU A 1123 -3.72 14.45 52.21
C LEU A 1123 -4.01 15.06 50.83
N CYS A 1124 -3.21 16.02 50.38
CA CYS A 1124 -3.29 16.58 49.05
C CYS A 1124 -2.09 16.13 48.21
N GLN A 1125 -2.36 15.32 47.19
CA GLN A 1125 -1.35 14.75 46.30
C GLN A 1125 -1.75 15.02 44.85
N LEU A 1126 -1.38 16.21 44.33
CA LEU A 1126 -1.73 16.66 42.97
C LEU A 1126 -0.77 16.15 41.89
N SER A 1127 0.05 15.15 42.19
CA SER A 1127 0.93 14.51 41.21
C SER A 1127 0.14 14.09 39.98
N LEU A 1128 0.70 14.32 38.78
CA LEU A 1128 0.11 13.87 37.52
C LEU A 1128 0.43 12.39 37.23
N ASN A 1129 1.56 11.93 37.76
CA ASN A 1129 2.09 10.59 37.51
C ASN A 1129 2.42 9.87 38.83
N GLU A 1130 1.71 8.77 39.06
CA GLU A 1130 1.92 7.85 40.18
C GLU A 1130 1.74 6.42 39.67
N SER A 1131 2.50 5.48 40.24
CA SER A 1131 2.38 4.04 39.99
C SER A 1131 1.37 3.37 40.92
N PHE A 1132 1.29 3.86 42.17
CA PHE A 1132 0.42 3.32 43.22
C PHE A 1132 0.08 4.34 44.31
N SER A 1133 1.06 5.16 44.73
CA SER A 1133 0.99 6.12 45.85
C SER A 1133 0.82 5.48 47.24
N LEU A 1134 1.95 5.16 47.89
CA LEU A 1134 1.96 4.61 49.26
C LEU A 1134 1.34 5.57 50.29
N VAL A 1135 1.65 6.87 50.19
CA VAL A 1135 1.17 7.89 51.13
C VAL A 1135 -0.34 8.06 51.10
N LEU A 1136 -0.98 7.81 49.96
CA LEU A 1136 -2.43 7.85 49.81
C LEU A 1136 -3.08 6.74 50.63
N MET A 1137 -2.53 5.52 50.55
CA MET A 1137 -2.99 4.39 51.35
C MET A 1137 -2.73 4.61 52.86
N GLU A 1138 -1.57 5.17 53.22
CA GLU A 1138 -1.21 5.49 54.61
C GLU A 1138 -2.17 6.53 55.22
N SER A 1139 -2.53 7.59 54.48
CA SER A 1139 -3.53 8.58 54.90
C SER A 1139 -4.88 7.93 55.16
N TRP A 1140 -5.33 7.04 54.27
CA TRP A 1140 -6.57 6.29 54.45
C TRP A 1140 -6.53 5.35 55.65
N LEU A 1141 -5.41 4.69 55.94
CA LEU A 1141 -5.28 3.86 57.14
C LEU A 1141 -5.43 4.66 58.44
N GLN A 1142 -5.03 5.94 58.43
CA GLN A 1142 -5.27 6.89 59.52
C GLN A 1142 -6.67 7.51 59.50
N GLY A 1143 -7.54 7.09 58.57
CA GLY A 1143 -8.93 7.53 58.46
C GLY A 1143 -9.09 8.94 57.89
N ARG A 1144 -8.10 9.45 57.13
CA ARG A 1144 -8.17 10.78 56.51
C ARG A 1144 -8.36 10.71 54.99
N PRO A 1145 -9.28 11.53 54.43
CA PRO A 1145 -9.54 11.56 53.01
C PRO A 1145 -8.37 12.17 52.23
N VAL A 1146 -8.43 12.02 50.90
CA VAL A 1146 -7.41 12.54 50.00
C VAL A 1146 -7.98 13.49 48.94
N ILE A 1147 -7.16 14.41 48.46
CA ILE A 1147 -7.40 15.26 47.29
C ILE A 1147 -6.30 14.94 46.28
N VAL A 1148 -6.67 14.46 45.10
CA VAL A 1148 -5.72 14.02 44.06
C VAL A 1148 -5.99 14.70 42.74
N HIS A 1149 -5.01 14.75 41.85
CA HIS A 1149 -5.22 15.30 40.51
C HIS A 1149 -6.07 14.34 39.65
N ALA A 1150 -7.05 14.88 38.92
CA ALA A 1150 -7.98 14.09 38.11
C ALA A 1150 -7.30 13.42 36.90
N ASP A 1151 -6.23 14.03 36.38
CA ASP A 1151 -5.43 13.47 35.28
C ASP A 1151 -4.38 12.45 35.72
N CYS A 1152 -4.18 12.25 37.02
CA CYS A 1152 -3.41 11.10 37.48
C CYS A 1152 -4.29 9.86 37.49
N ALA A 1153 -4.15 9.04 36.45
CA ALA A 1153 -4.99 7.85 36.24
C ALA A 1153 -5.06 6.97 37.49
N VAL A 1154 -3.89 6.64 38.08
CA VAL A 1154 -3.79 5.73 39.23
C VAL A 1154 -4.47 6.26 40.48
N THR A 1155 -4.10 7.46 40.95
CA THR A 1155 -4.66 8.00 42.20
C THR A 1155 -6.15 8.31 42.05
N ASN A 1156 -6.58 8.80 40.88
CA ASN A 1156 -7.99 8.99 40.57
C ASN A 1156 -8.75 7.64 40.53
N GLY A 1157 -8.14 6.61 39.95
CA GLY A 1157 -8.66 5.24 39.95
C GLY A 1157 -8.92 4.70 41.35
N HIS A 1158 -7.95 4.85 42.26
CA HIS A 1158 -8.12 4.51 43.67
C HIS A 1158 -9.24 5.31 44.33
N VAL A 1159 -9.33 6.63 44.09
CA VAL A 1159 -10.41 7.47 44.62
C VAL A 1159 -11.78 7.04 44.10
N LYS A 1160 -11.91 6.71 42.81
CA LYS A 1160 -13.17 6.23 42.20
C LYS A 1160 -13.62 4.89 42.79
N ARG A 1161 -12.70 3.93 42.95
CA ARG A 1161 -13.01 2.60 43.51
C ARG A 1161 -13.33 2.64 45.00
N SER A 1162 -12.66 3.50 45.76
CA SER A 1162 -12.84 3.61 47.22
C SER A 1162 -13.97 4.56 47.61
N GLY A 1163 -14.22 5.61 46.83
CA GLY A 1163 -14.98 6.78 47.28
C GLY A 1163 -14.30 7.53 48.43
N GLY A 1164 -12.98 7.43 48.56
CA GLY A 1164 -12.20 7.88 49.71
C GLY A 1164 -11.64 9.31 49.63
N GLY A 1165 -12.08 10.12 48.68
CA GLY A 1165 -11.51 11.45 48.46
C GLY A 1165 -12.10 12.18 47.24
N TYR A 1166 -11.39 13.21 46.80
CA TYR A 1166 -11.74 14.04 45.64
C TYR A 1166 -10.66 13.96 44.55
N ALA A 1167 -11.10 13.91 43.29
CA ALA A 1167 -10.24 14.09 42.13
C ALA A 1167 -10.50 15.48 41.53
N VAL A 1168 -9.47 16.31 41.42
CA VAL A 1168 -9.58 17.73 41.03
C VAL A 1168 -8.79 17.99 39.74
N ARG A 1169 -9.37 18.70 38.78
CA ARG A 1169 -8.70 19.06 37.51
C ARG A 1169 -8.32 20.53 37.47
N SER A 1170 -9.12 21.39 38.09
CA SER A 1170 -8.89 22.82 38.14
C SER A 1170 -8.77 23.36 39.57
N TYR A 1171 -8.38 24.62 39.68
CA TYR A 1171 -8.42 25.35 40.93
C TYR A 1171 -9.85 25.42 41.51
N GLU A 1172 -10.88 25.55 40.67
CA GLU A 1172 -12.27 25.63 41.10
C GLU A 1172 -12.73 24.30 41.74
N ASP A 1173 -12.32 23.16 41.18
CA ASP A 1173 -12.54 21.84 41.78
C ASP A 1173 -11.79 21.71 43.12
N PHE A 1174 -10.54 22.15 43.16
CA PHE A 1174 -9.72 22.16 44.37
C PHE A 1174 -10.38 23.00 45.47
N ARG A 1175 -10.82 24.23 45.15
CA ARG A 1175 -11.54 25.12 46.08
C ARG A 1175 -12.81 24.45 46.59
N ALA A 1176 -13.61 23.85 45.70
CA ALA A 1176 -14.85 23.18 46.09
C ALA A 1176 -14.59 21.97 47.01
N ALA A 1177 -13.55 21.17 46.73
CA ALA A 1177 -13.17 20.04 47.57
C ALA A 1177 -12.72 20.49 48.97
N VAL A 1178 -11.88 21.53 49.05
CA VAL A 1178 -11.42 22.09 50.34
C VAL A 1178 -12.57 22.72 51.12
N ASP A 1179 -13.43 23.51 50.46
CA ASP A 1179 -14.62 24.12 51.09
C ASP A 1179 -15.54 23.02 51.66
N ALA A 1180 -15.78 21.93 50.93
CA ALA A 1180 -16.62 20.82 51.38
C ALA A 1180 -16.04 20.08 52.59
N LEU A 1181 -14.72 19.86 52.61
CA LEU A 1181 -14.05 19.20 53.74
C LEU A 1181 -14.02 20.07 54.99
N LEU A 1182 -13.85 21.39 54.85
CA LEU A 1182 -13.88 22.33 55.98
C LEU A 1182 -15.28 22.55 56.56
N ALA A 1183 -16.32 22.45 55.71
CA ALA A 1183 -17.69 22.71 56.14
C ALA A 1183 -18.33 21.54 56.91
N ASN A 1184 -17.83 20.31 56.74
CA ASN A 1184 -18.45 19.11 57.31
C ASN A 1184 -17.41 18.03 57.70
N ASP A 1185 -17.11 17.95 58.99
CA ASP A 1185 -16.19 16.94 59.56
C ASP A 1185 -16.72 15.50 59.39
N GLU A 1186 -18.03 15.28 59.45
CA GLU A 1186 -18.63 13.95 59.26
C GLU A 1186 -18.44 13.46 57.81
N HIS A 1187 -18.52 14.38 56.85
CA HIS A 1187 -18.25 14.08 55.45
C HIS A 1187 -16.78 13.69 55.22
N ALA A 1188 -15.84 14.45 55.78
CA ALA A 1188 -14.42 14.12 55.72
C ALA A 1188 -14.12 12.74 56.38
N ALA A 1189 -14.71 12.47 57.55
CA ALA A 1189 -14.59 11.18 58.23
C ALA A 1189 -15.18 10.02 57.42
N THR A 1190 -16.31 10.23 56.75
CA THR A 1190 -16.96 9.23 55.89
C THR A 1190 -16.07 8.86 54.71
N LEU A 1191 -15.51 9.85 54.01
CA LEU A 1191 -14.56 9.62 52.92
C LEU A 1191 -13.31 8.87 53.42
N GLY A 1192 -12.73 9.33 54.53
CA GLY A 1192 -11.58 8.67 55.14
C GLY A 1192 -11.85 7.21 55.54
N ALA A 1193 -13.01 6.92 56.11
CA ALA A 1193 -13.43 5.57 56.49
C ALA A 1193 -13.60 4.65 55.27
N ARG A 1194 -14.19 5.15 54.18
CA ARG A 1194 -14.31 4.39 52.93
C ARG A 1194 -12.95 4.04 52.33
N GLY A 1195 -12.04 5.01 52.30
CA GLY A 1195 -10.65 4.80 51.91
C GLY A 1195 -9.95 3.76 52.79
N LYS A 1196 -10.13 3.84 54.11
CA LYS A 1196 -9.58 2.88 55.07
C LYS A 1196 -10.03 1.45 54.79
N THR A 1197 -11.34 1.26 54.61
CA THR A 1197 -11.93 -0.05 54.27
C THR A 1197 -11.34 -0.58 52.96
N TYR A 1198 -11.23 0.27 51.94
CA TYR A 1198 -10.63 -0.10 50.65
C TYR A 1198 -9.20 -0.65 50.79
N VAL A 1199 -8.36 -0.04 51.65
CA VAL A 1199 -6.99 -0.51 51.91
C VAL A 1199 -7.00 -1.82 52.68
N ILE A 1200 -7.79 -1.92 53.75
CA ILE A 1200 -7.86 -3.11 54.62
C ILE A 1200 -8.27 -4.35 53.85
N GLU A 1201 -9.25 -4.23 52.95
CA GLU A 1201 -9.80 -5.35 52.21
C GLU A 1201 -8.87 -5.86 51.09
N ARG A 1202 -7.92 -5.04 50.61
CA ARG A 1202 -7.15 -5.34 49.40
C ARG A 1202 -5.64 -5.43 49.60
N TYR A 1203 -5.06 -4.57 50.44
CA TYR A 1203 -3.62 -4.32 50.45
C TYR A 1203 -2.96 -4.56 51.81
N THR A 1204 -3.69 -5.04 52.82
CA THR A 1204 -3.07 -5.49 54.07
C THR A 1204 -2.31 -6.80 53.86
N TRP A 1205 -1.27 -7.05 54.65
CA TRP A 1205 -0.43 -8.25 54.49
C TRP A 1205 -1.23 -9.56 54.56
N SER A 1206 -2.23 -9.67 55.44
CA SER A 1206 -3.10 -10.85 55.52
C SER A 1206 -3.91 -11.12 54.23
N ARG A 1207 -4.18 -10.07 53.44
CA ARG A 1207 -4.91 -10.16 52.16
C ARG A 1207 -3.99 -10.28 50.96
N LEU A 1208 -2.87 -9.56 50.96
CA LEU A 1208 -1.97 -9.47 49.81
C LEU A 1208 -0.97 -10.64 49.74
N LEU A 1209 -0.40 -11.04 50.88
CA LEU A 1209 0.69 -12.02 50.90
C LEU A 1209 0.29 -13.40 50.30
N PRO A 1210 -0.89 -13.97 50.59
CA PRO A 1210 -1.33 -15.20 49.93
C PRO A 1210 -1.42 -15.06 48.41
N ARG A 1211 -1.87 -13.89 47.91
CA ARG A 1211 -1.96 -13.61 46.47
C ARG A 1211 -0.56 -13.50 45.84
N ILE A 1212 0.42 -12.92 46.55
CA ILE A 1212 1.81 -12.88 46.10
C ILE A 1212 2.36 -14.30 45.98
N GLU A 1213 2.23 -15.12 47.03
CA GLU A 1213 2.72 -16.50 47.04
C GLU A 1213 2.08 -17.33 45.91
N GLU A 1214 0.76 -17.22 45.73
CA GLU A 1214 0.03 -17.90 44.67
C GLU A 1214 0.53 -17.48 43.28
N ASN A 1215 0.71 -16.18 43.03
CA ASN A 1215 1.15 -15.70 41.71
C ASN A 1215 2.62 -16.03 41.44
N ILE A 1216 3.51 -15.95 42.44
CA ILE A 1216 4.90 -16.40 42.26
C ILE A 1216 4.94 -17.89 41.92
N ALA A 1217 4.24 -18.73 42.68
CA ALA A 1217 4.18 -20.16 42.41
C ALA A 1217 3.60 -20.46 41.02
N ARG A 1218 2.53 -19.75 40.65
CA ARG A 1218 1.87 -19.87 39.35
C ARG A 1218 2.81 -19.56 38.19
N PHE A 1219 3.49 -18.42 38.24
CA PHE A 1219 4.31 -17.93 37.11
C PHE A 1219 5.76 -18.43 37.14
N SER A 1220 6.19 -19.10 38.21
CA SER A 1220 7.47 -19.82 38.27
C SER A 1220 7.42 -21.23 37.65
N ARG A 1221 6.23 -21.68 37.20
CA ARG A 1221 6.07 -22.97 36.51
C ARG A 1221 6.85 -22.97 35.19
N PRO A 1222 7.54 -24.07 34.84
CA PRO A 1222 8.10 -24.24 33.50
C PRO A 1222 6.98 -24.09 32.46
N ARG A 1223 7.21 -23.25 31.46
CA ARG A 1223 6.28 -23.06 30.35
C ARG A 1223 6.49 -24.14 29.30
N SER A 1224 5.40 -24.51 28.60
CA SER A 1224 5.49 -25.38 27.44
C SER A 1224 6.39 -24.78 26.36
N LEU A 1225 6.96 -25.62 25.50
CA LEU A 1225 7.77 -25.16 24.37
C LEU A 1225 6.95 -24.23 23.47
N TYR A 1226 5.68 -24.57 23.21
CA TYR A 1226 4.75 -23.72 22.44
C TYR A 1226 4.65 -22.31 23.02
N ALA A 1227 4.35 -22.18 24.32
CA ALA A 1227 4.16 -20.88 24.97
C ALA A 1227 5.44 -20.03 24.95
N ARG A 1228 6.61 -20.66 25.09
CA ARG A 1228 7.90 -19.95 25.03
C ARG A 1228 8.19 -19.40 23.63
N LEU A 1229 8.00 -20.21 22.59
CA LEU A 1229 8.23 -19.77 21.21
C LEU A 1229 7.22 -18.70 20.77
N ALA A 1230 5.96 -18.83 21.17
CA ALA A 1230 4.94 -17.81 20.92
C ALA A 1230 5.35 -16.43 21.49
N GLN A 1231 5.80 -16.39 22.75
CA GLN A 1231 6.24 -15.14 23.38
C GLN A 1231 7.51 -14.59 22.71
N ARG A 1232 8.52 -15.43 22.49
CA ARG A 1232 9.77 -15.03 21.80
C ARG A 1232 9.47 -14.51 20.39
N GLY A 1233 8.50 -15.09 19.70
CA GLY A 1233 8.01 -14.62 18.40
C GLY A 1233 7.50 -13.18 18.47
N VAL A 1234 6.62 -12.86 19.42
CA VAL A 1234 6.12 -11.48 19.58
C VAL A 1234 7.28 -10.52 19.81
N VAL A 1235 8.21 -10.86 20.70
CA VAL A 1235 9.40 -10.05 20.99
C VAL A 1235 10.24 -9.84 19.72
N ARG A 1236 10.52 -10.92 18.98
CA ARG A 1236 11.26 -10.89 17.72
C ARG A 1236 10.58 -10.01 16.68
N ALA A 1237 9.26 -10.07 16.58
CA ALA A 1237 8.47 -9.26 15.66
C ALA A 1237 8.59 -7.75 15.92
N LEU A 1238 8.82 -7.33 17.17
CA LEU A 1238 9.02 -5.91 17.51
C LEU A 1238 10.28 -5.29 16.90
N GLU A 1239 11.23 -6.11 16.45
CA GLU A 1239 12.39 -5.64 15.72
C GLU A 1239 12.05 -5.14 14.31
N PHE A 1240 10.88 -5.52 13.76
CA PHE A 1240 10.44 -5.25 12.39
C PHE A 1240 9.29 -4.24 12.33
N THR A 1241 9.28 -3.27 13.25
CA THR A 1241 8.22 -2.25 13.33
C THR A 1241 8.45 -1.13 12.33
N ARG A 1242 7.35 -0.58 11.79
CA ARG A 1242 7.38 0.59 10.88
C ARG A 1242 8.16 1.76 11.47
N LYS A 1243 7.86 2.10 12.71
CA LYS A 1243 8.50 3.19 13.45
C LYS A 1243 10.02 3.03 13.57
N ARG A 1244 10.50 1.80 13.78
CA ARG A 1244 11.94 1.51 13.85
C ARG A 1244 12.60 1.67 12.49
N PHE A 1245 12.00 1.10 11.45
CA PHE A 1245 12.47 1.28 10.08
C PHE A 1245 12.57 2.76 9.71
N GLU A 1246 11.53 3.55 9.98
CA GLU A 1246 11.47 4.96 9.62
C GLU A 1246 12.68 5.74 10.18
N ALA A 1247 13.00 5.52 11.46
CA ALA A 1247 14.14 6.13 12.11
C ALA A 1247 15.48 5.67 11.50
N ASP A 1248 15.66 4.35 11.32
CA ASP A 1248 16.91 3.79 10.79
C ASP A 1248 17.13 4.17 9.32
N PHE A 1249 16.05 4.27 8.53
CA PHE A 1249 16.08 4.62 7.12
C PHE A 1249 16.38 6.10 6.90
N LEU A 1250 15.71 7.01 7.64
CA LEU A 1250 16.00 8.45 7.53
C LEU A 1250 17.42 8.78 7.99
N ASP A 1251 17.94 8.13 9.03
CA ASP A 1251 19.33 8.32 9.46
C ASP A 1251 20.34 7.88 8.40
N LEU A 1252 20.09 6.75 7.72
CA LEU A 1252 20.91 6.33 6.59
C LEU A 1252 20.89 7.39 5.47
N VAL A 1253 19.71 7.88 5.12
CA VAL A 1253 19.53 8.90 4.07
C VAL A 1253 20.26 10.19 4.43
N GLU A 1254 20.06 10.72 5.64
CA GLU A 1254 20.67 11.96 6.10
C GLU A 1254 22.20 11.84 6.17
N ARG A 1255 22.71 10.72 6.67
CA ARG A 1255 24.15 10.44 6.71
C ARG A 1255 24.75 10.38 5.31
N ALA A 1256 24.11 9.64 4.40
CA ALA A 1256 24.59 9.51 3.04
C ALA A 1256 24.59 10.87 2.31
N LEU A 1257 23.56 11.70 2.51
CA LEU A 1257 23.51 13.06 1.98
C LEU A 1257 24.58 13.98 2.58
N ALA A 1258 24.86 13.86 3.88
CA ALA A 1258 25.88 14.67 4.55
C ALA A 1258 27.31 14.33 4.11
N GLU A 1259 27.61 13.05 3.87
CA GLU A 1259 28.92 12.60 3.40
C GLU A 1259 29.17 12.94 1.93
N THR A 1260 28.10 12.99 1.13
CA THR A 1260 28.17 13.16 -0.33
C THR A 1260 28.04 14.62 -0.78
N ARG A 1261 27.71 15.55 0.13
CA ARG A 1261 27.76 17.00 -0.12
C ARG A 1261 29.14 17.58 0.23
N PRO A 1262 30.02 17.89 -0.73
CA PRO A 1262 31.12 18.83 -0.48
C PRO A 1262 30.54 20.24 -0.26
N GLN A 1263 31.26 21.09 0.47
CA GLN A 1263 31.08 22.55 0.52
C GLN A 1263 31.19 23.21 -0.88
N ALA A 1264 30.22 22.98 -1.75
CA ALA A 1264 30.22 23.48 -3.13
C ALA A 1264 28.85 24.06 -3.49
N TYR A 1265 28.38 25.00 -2.68
CA TYR A 1265 27.39 26.04 -3.06
C TYR A 1265 27.69 27.35 -2.30
N ALA A 1266 28.97 27.61 -2.05
CA ALA A 1266 29.48 28.91 -1.64
C ALA A 1266 30.47 29.36 -2.71
N ASP A 1267 29.95 29.63 -3.90
CA ASP A 1267 30.48 30.57 -4.91
C ASP A 1267 29.41 30.82 -5.98
#